data_AF-A0A959FKH4-F1
#
_entry.id   AF-A0A959FKH4-F1
#
_cell.length_a   1.000
_cell.length_b   1.000
_cell.length_c   1.000
_cell.angle_alpha   90.00
_cell.angle_beta   90.00
_cell.angle_gamma   90.00
#
_symmetry.space_group_name_H-M   'P 1'
#
loop_
_entity.id
_entity.type
_entity.pdbx_description
1 polymer ?
#
loop_
_entity_poly.entity_id
_entity_poly.type
_entity_poly.pdbx_seq_one_letter_code
_entity_poly.pdbx_strand_id
1 'polypeptide(L)'
;MRHLWLTLLCSHLLLTLFAQTTDPRLAPLRLSVDQVPALALPALDNKALQAEEMALRAPGRAPRFAETLPVDVTPFTHGIWEAARDGRQVWRLRIPSPGARSLNLGFDRYELPPTASLILYTADRSTILGPFTPADNEEHGELWTPILPGDELIIELAVAPSYRQQVQLHLKTVNHDFLGFGEALLSGSCNLDVICGAADGWDIVDNYRDIIQSVAVISTGGDTFCTGFLVNNARQDCTPYFMTAAHCGVGANQAPSLVAYWNYENSACRQPNTSQSGGSGDGVLNDFNTGAVLRARYGGSGVTLSDMTLLELDDPVSETANAFFAGWDVTSLGQRDTVIGIHHPQTDEKRISFEYGTTSVTNYLSDDVSSSGTHIRIEDWDVGTTEGGSSGSPLFDANKRVIGQLSGGYAGCGNNDPDWYGWIHRSWTGGGTPDSRLRDWLDPDDTGITVLDGRWNQACLITVSPNVDEVVLCAPTAAEFQLSVSENFLGNVSMEVTDLPDGLTAVFSNNPAVPGSEVALTISGTQNVASGAYVLNLNATDGTNMSSEPLTLIISNGPPTAPTLGVPANGSTGQSLVVNLTWGLLPDAQGYEVQVSTDPAFGSTLHNLTGLEDPVATVNLPTVLTTYYWRVRSENACGNGPWSAPFSFTTAEAACAVLASNDVPVTIGTGPGNSYTSTLDIDLPGTISTMRLVDLDITHSFVGDLDATLTSPAGTIIQLFNQPDGGGCFGTNLLVTFDDQAANTNADFDATCNGGSLAISGQYQPAESFTAFFGEDVAGTWTLAVNDNAFFDGGAINGWQLDFCATVPQIVSVEASASAITSCTEVDASFTLTLGGGFLPTGTYLTVSGLPAGVEPVYSANPAAPGSTVTVTLSGDAATGLYPLTILADDGSYQAEAQIAFQVVDVPEVPTLDYPGDGGTDVFTNTLFTWLPVNDATEYHIVVATDPALTDVVLEADIAGTLHAAEALGYDTEYYWSVYAVNACGVSAYAPVHAFTTVPDLTITPQTGFQEVCFAGTADYELLVGLGFGNDITVELLPITGLSVSNFNYVFDGGSRELTVSMNGFVGTPGDYTFTLHLTTSDGSYDNIVQLGLSLMKAPGLTTLLGPTDGATVLGGANVSFSWQAVSAADEYTVQVATDEAFNDIVFMTGTDGLSVAMPVPGEGLYYWRVITTNECGDATTSPFTFSYLTTSVQELAGATWELWPNPTRGLTQLRLTGDLTGEMQVRLFGVNGQQLQQWQFPAREGTYALDVSELPAGVYLLSMKNGQASATTRLVRLR
;
A
#
# COMPACT_ATOMS: atom_id res chain seq x y z
N MET A 1 3.54 -35.00 27.76
CA MET A 1 2.07 -35.07 28.02
C MET A 1 1.41 -33.70 28.22
N ARG A 2 2.15 -32.64 28.60
CA ARG A 2 1.70 -31.22 28.53
C ARG A 2 1.35 -30.70 27.12
N HIS A 3 1.85 -31.33 26.04
CA HIS A 3 1.53 -30.91 24.66
C HIS A 3 0.21 -31.45 24.08
N LEU A 4 -0.44 -32.44 24.70
CA LEU A 4 -1.69 -33.02 24.17
C LEU A 4 -2.97 -32.50 24.86
N TRP A 5 -2.85 -31.95 26.08
CA TRP A 5 -3.99 -31.36 26.82
C TRP A 5 -4.10 -29.83 26.65
N LEU A 6 -2.99 -29.13 26.38
CA LEU A 6 -3.03 -27.74 25.91
C LEU A 6 -3.57 -27.61 24.48
N THR A 7 -3.57 -28.69 23.69
CA THR A 7 -4.12 -28.69 22.33
C THR A 7 -5.62 -29.04 22.30
N LEU A 8 -6.13 -29.82 23.25
CA LEU A 8 -7.53 -30.28 23.28
C LEU A 8 -8.49 -29.43 24.15
N LEU A 9 -8.00 -28.69 25.16
CA LEU A 9 -8.84 -27.71 25.88
C LEU A 9 -8.79 -26.30 25.26
N CYS A 10 -7.70 -25.95 24.56
CA CYS A 10 -7.71 -24.80 23.63
C CYS A 10 -8.74 -25.03 22.51
N SER A 11 -8.91 -26.25 21.99
CA SER A 11 -9.86 -26.50 20.89
C SER A 11 -11.34 -26.50 21.29
N HIS A 12 -11.72 -26.40 22.56
CA HIS A 12 -13.13 -26.31 22.97
C HIS A 12 -13.50 -25.06 23.76
N LEU A 13 -12.53 -24.28 24.28
CA LEU A 13 -12.80 -22.93 24.80
C LEU A 13 -12.45 -21.80 23.80
N LEU A 14 -11.72 -22.08 22.71
CA LEU A 14 -11.53 -21.12 21.60
C LEU A 14 -12.68 -21.13 20.59
N LEU A 15 -13.61 -22.08 20.67
CA LEU A 15 -14.73 -22.20 19.73
C LEU A 15 -15.98 -21.38 20.08
N THR A 16 -15.94 -20.57 21.16
CA THR A 16 -16.99 -19.56 21.43
C THR A 16 -16.44 -18.17 21.77
N LEU A 17 -15.15 -17.90 21.57
CA LEU A 17 -14.56 -16.57 21.78
C LEU A 17 -13.62 -16.08 20.66
N PHE A 18 -13.44 -16.82 19.57
CA PHE A 18 -13.18 -16.21 18.26
C PHE A 18 -14.49 -15.89 17.55
N ALA A 19 -15.31 -15.04 18.15
CA ALA A 19 -15.86 -14.00 17.31
C ALA A 19 -14.67 -13.07 17.06
N GLN A 20 -13.93 -13.27 15.95
CA GLN A 20 -13.38 -12.10 15.28
C GLN A 20 -14.55 -11.11 15.28
N THR A 21 -14.40 -9.97 15.92
CA THR A 21 -15.33 -8.86 15.72
C THR A 21 -15.27 -8.61 14.22
N THR A 22 -16.20 -9.23 13.48
CA THR A 22 -16.30 -9.05 12.05
C THR A 22 -16.61 -7.59 11.89
N ASP A 23 -15.70 -6.86 11.25
CA ASP A 23 -15.94 -5.46 10.90
C ASP A 23 -17.37 -5.37 10.35
N PRO A 24 -18.26 -4.54 10.96
CA PRO A 24 -19.68 -4.53 10.63
C PRO A 24 -19.93 -4.16 9.16
N ARG A 25 -18.94 -3.60 8.45
CA ARG A 25 -18.99 -3.32 7.01
C ARG A 25 -18.93 -4.59 6.18
N LEU A 26 -18.18 -5.61 6.61
CA LEU A 26 -18.05 -6.88 5.90
C LEU A 26 -19.30 -7.74 6.05
N ALA A 27 -19.67 -8.43 4.98
CA ALA A 27 -20.83 -9.31 5.05
C ALA A 27 -20.55 -10.54 5.94
N PRO A 28 -21.56 -11.07 6.65
CA PRO A 28 -21.43 -12.31 7.39
C PRO A 28 -21.47 -13.51 6.42
N LEU A 29 -20.29 -13.87 5.90
CA LEU A 29 -20.11 -14.87 4.84
C LEU A 29 -19.91 -16.29 5.38
N ARG A 30 -20.17 -17.28 4.52
CA ARG A 30 -20.00 -18.71 4.85
C ARG A 30 -18.63 -19.22 4.43
N LEU A 31 -18.09 -18.73 3.32
CA LEU A 31 -16.77 -19.11 2.82
C LEU A 31 -15.66 -18.35 3.53
N SER A 32 -14.59 -19.06 3.91
CA SER A 32 -13.36 -18.39 4.36
C SER A 32 -12.68 -17.68 3.19
N VAL A 33 -11.82 -16.71 3.47
CA VAL A 33 -11.09 -15.98 2.41
C VAL A 33 -10.23 -16.94 1.59
N ASP A 34 -9.62 -17.96 2.20
CA ASP A 34 -8.79 -18.96 1.50
C ASP A 34 -9.54 -19.75 0.41
N GLN A 35 -10.87 -19.80 0.48
CA GLN A 35 -11.73 -20.49 -0.46
C GLN A 35 -12.20 -19.61 -1.62
N VAL A 36 -11.93 -18.30 -1.56
CA VAL A 36 -12.26 -17.36 -2.63
C VAL A 36 -11.28 -17.58 -3.80
N PRO A 37 -11.74 -17.62 -5.06
CA PRO A 37 -10.86 -17.73 -6.22
C PRO A 37 -9.84 -16.59 -6.27
N ALA A 38 -8.62 -16.89 -6.73
CA ALA A 38 -7.55 -15.94 -6.87
C ALA A 38 -7.18 -15.69 -8.34
N LEU A 39 -7.12 -14.43 -8.74
CA LEU A 39 -6.50 -13.99 -10.00
C LEU A 39 -5.02 -13.72 -9.74
N ALA A 40 -4.18 -14.74 -9.97
CA ALA A 40 -2.74 -14.62 -9.76
C ALA A 40 -2.08 -13.78 -10.86
N LEU A 41 -1.44 -12.68 -10.45
CA LEU A 41 -0.69 -11.79 -11.33
C LEU A 41 0.77 -12.25 -11.49
N PRO A 42 1.44 -11.88 -12.60
CA PRO A 42 2.84 -12.22 -12.80
C PRO A 42 3.73 -11.59 -11.71
N ALA A 43 4.71 -12.35 -11.23
CA ALA A 43 5.75 -11.81 -10.36
C ALA A 43 6.65 -10.83 -11.15
N LEU A 44 6.93 -9.66 -10.57
CA LEU A 44 7.77 -8.62 -11.16
C LEU A 44 9.12 -8.53 -10.45
N ASP A 45 10.14 -8.01 -11.14
CA ASP A 45 11.45 -7.71 -10.54
C ASP A 45 11.50 -6.26 -10.08
N ASN A 46 11.14 -6.03 -8.82
CA ASN A 46 11.07 -4.69 -8.25
C ASN A 46 12.42 -3.96 -8.27
N LYS A 47 13.54 -4.69 -8.21
CA LYS A 47 14.87 -4.05 -8.27
C LYS A 47 15.18 -3.54 -9.67
N ALA A 48 14.77 -4.29 -10.71
CA ALA A 48 14.93 -3.85 -12.09
C ALA A 48 14.05 -2.64 -12.40
N LEU A 49 12.76 -2.68 -12.01
CA LEU A 49 11.82 -1.57 -12.18
C LEU A 49 12.27 -0.31 -11.43
N GLN A 50 12.77 -0.47 -10.20
CA GLN A 50 13.35 0.64 -9.44
C GLN A 50 14.57 1.23 -10.15
N ALA A 51 15.49 0.41 -10.65
CA ALA A 51 16.68 0.90 -11.35
C ALA A 51 16.32 1.63 -12.66
N GLU A 52 15.32 1.14 -13.39
CA GLU A 52 14.77 1.79 -14.59
C GLU A 52 14.17 3.16 -14.25
N GLU A 53 13.30 3.24 -13.25
CA GLU A 53 12.70 4.51 -12.86
C GLU A 53 13.74 5.51 -12.37
N MET A 54 14.72 5.08 -11.56
CA MET A 54 15.82 5.95 -11.11
C MET A 54 16.63 6.52 -12.29
N ALA A 55 16.77 5.79 -13.40
CA ALA A 55 17.48 6.26 -14.58
C ALA A 55 16.69 7.29 -15.41
N LEU A 56 15.36 7.31 -15.26
CA LEU A 56 14.46 8.18 -16.02
C LEU A 56 14.07 9.46 -15.25
N ARG A 57 14.42 9.58 -13.96
CA ARG A 57 14.12 10.78 -13.16
C ARG A 57 14.81 12.02 -13.72
N ALA A 58 14.00 13.05 -13.99
CA ALA A 58 14.45 14.35 -14.48
C ALA A 58 13.47 15.46 -14.06
N PRO A 59 13.92 16.74 -13.97
CA PRO A 59 13.02 17.86 -13.70
C PRO A 59 11.86 17.92 -14.70
N GLY A 60 10.64 18.13 -14.19
CA GLY A 60 9.43 18.21 -15.02
C GLY A 60 8.89 16.86 -15.51
N ARG A 61 9.28 15.72 -14.91
CA ARG A 61 8.66 14.40 -15.14
C ARG A 61 8.08 13.86 -13.83
N ALA A 62 6.82 13.42 -13.86
CA ALA A 62 6.19 12.72 -12.74
C ALA A 62 6.93 11.40 -12.46
N PRO A 63 7.35 11.12 -11.22
CA PRO A 63 7.96 9.84 -10.90
C PRO A 63 6.92 8.72 -10.83
N ARG A 64 7.36 7.51 -11.15
CA ARG A 64 6.53 6.29 -11.10
C ARG A 64 6.85 5.49 -9.83
N PHE A 65 5.85 4.89 -9.20
CA PHE A 65 6.00 4.00 -8.04
C PHE A 65 5.48 2.58 -8.30
N ALA A 66 4.52 2.41 -9.21
CA ALA A 66 3.94 1.11 -9.55
C ALA A 66 4.08 0.74 -11.02
N GLU A 67 3.93 -0.54 -11.33
CA GLU A 67 3.77 -1.06 -12.69
C GLU A 67 2.30 -1.44 -12.89
N THR A 68 1.67 -0.87 -13.91
CA THR A 68 0.26 -1.14 -14.23
C THR A 68 0.12 -2.45 -14.99
N LEU A 69 -0.59 -3.40 -14.40
CA LEU A 69 -0.91 -4.69 -15.03
C LEU A 69 -2.36 -4.67 -15.55
N PRO A 70 -2.58 -4.82 -16.87
CA PRO A 70 -3.92 -4.88 -17.42
C PRO A 70 -4.60 -6.21 -17.06
N VAL A 71 -5.89 -6.13 -16.71
CA VAL A 71 -6.77 -7.25 -16.41
C VAL A 71 -8.15 -7.02 -17.07
N ASP A 72 -8.94 -8.08 -17.21
CA ASP A 72 -10.31 -8.02 -17.76
C ASP A 72 -11.20 -8.82 -16.80
N VAL A 73 -11.77 -8.13 -15.82
CA VAL A 73 -12.41 -8.76 -14.66
C VAL A 73 -13.76 -8.14 -14.41
N THR A 74 -14.80 -8.98 -14.42
CA THR A 74 -16.16 -8.61 -13.99
C THR A 74 -16.67 -9.60 -12.95
N PRO A 75 -17.68 -9.23 -12.14
CA PRO A 75 -18.34 -10.17 -11.24
C PRO A 75 -19.02 -11.36 -11.92
N PHE A 76 -19.13 -11.35 -13.26
CA PHE A 76 -19.74 -12.43 -14.05
C PHE A 76 -18.71 -13.35 -14.70
N THR A 77 -17.44 -12.95 -14.76
CA THR A 77 -16.35 -13.71 -15.39
C THR A 77 -15.39 -14.30 -14.37
N HIS A 78 -15.19 -13.62 -13.24
CA HIS A 78 -14.21 -13.99 -12.22
C HIS A 78 -14.82 -13.97 -10.81
N GLY A 79 -14.09 -14.53 -9.85
CA GLY A 79 -14.49 -14.57 -8.45
C GLY A 79 -15.63 -15.55 -8.19
N ILE A 80 -16.23 -15.42 -7.01
CA ILE A 80 -17.33 -16.29 -6.57
C ILE A 80 -18.45 -15.46 -5.94
N TRP A 81 -19.68 -15.82 -6.23
CA TRP A 81 -20.87 -15.29 -5.56
C TRP A 81 -21.36 -16.27 -4.48
N GLU A 82 -21.70 -15.75 -3.31
CA GLU A 82 -22.37 -16.51 -2.24
C GLU A 82 -23.53 -15.73 -1.62
N ALA A 83 -24.47 -16.45 -1.02
CA ALA A 83 -25.52 -15.84 -0.21
C ALA A 83 -24.99 -15.58 1.21
N ALA A 84 -24.95 -14.31 1.61
CA ALA A 84 -24.60 -13.91 2.97
C ALA A 84 -25.74 -14.24 3.96
N ARG A 85 -25.40 -14.38 5.25
CA ARG A 85 -26.39 -14.71 6.30
C ARG A 85 -27.44 -13.62 6.52
N ASP A 86 -27.18 -12.40 6.07
CA ASP A 86 -28.10 -11.27 6.09
C ASP A 86 -29.05 -11.21 4.88
N GLY A 87 -28.95 -12.19 3.97
CA GLY A 87 -29.81 -12.30 2.78
C GLY A 87 -29.29 -11.56 1.54
N ARG A 88 -28.15 -10.87 1.62
CA ARG A 88 -27.50 -10.26 0.45
C ARG A 88 -26.79 -11.31 -0.41
N GLN A 89 -26.58 -10.97 -1.68
CA GLN A 89 -25.65 -11.67 -2.57
C GLN A 89 -24.30 -10.98 -2.46
N VAL A 90 -23.23 -11.74 -2.27
CA VAL A 90 -21.88 -11.21 -2.10
C VAL A 90 -20.93 -11.86 -3.07
N TRP A 91 -20.25 -11.05 -3.86
CA TRP A 91 -19.19 -11.45 -4.76
C TRP A 91 -17.83 -11.18 -4.15
N ARG A 92 -16.90 -12.13 -4.28
CA ARG A 92 -15.50 -11.94 -3.86
C ARG A 92 -14.49 -12.44 -4.86
N LEU A 93 -13.35 -11.76 -4.93
CA LEU A 93 -12.17 -12.13 -5.72
C LEU A 93 -10.90 -11.79 -4.94
N ARG A 94 -9.91 -12.70 -4.92
CA ARG A 94 -8.56 -12.43 -4.43
C ARG A 94 -7.64 -12.05 -5.60
N ILE A 95 -6.71 -11.13 -5.37
CA ILE A 95 -5.74 -10.67 -6.36
C ILE A 95 -4.34 -10.70 -5.73
N PRO A 96 -3.65 -11.85 -5.74
CA PRO A 96 -2.26 -11.93 -5.35
C PRO A 96 -1.33 -11.43 -6.48
N SER A 97 -0.40 -10.54 -6.12
CA SER A 97 0.59 -9.90 -6.98
C SER A 97 1.98 -10.02 -6.35
N PRO A 98 2.65 -11.18 -6.51
CA PRO A 98 3.79 -11.56 -5.67
C PRO A 98 4.90 -10.50 -5.63
N GLY A 99 5.26 -10.06 -4.42
CA GLY A 99 6.33 -9.10 -4.20
C GLY A 99 5.93 -7.63 -4.28
N ALA A 100 4.66 -7.31 -4.58
CA ALA A 100 4.17 -5.94 -4.48
C ALA A 100 4.29 -5.42 -3.05
N ARG A 101 4.65 -4.15 -2.89
CA ARG A 101 4.63 -3.50 -1.56
C ARG A 101 3.23 -3.07 -1.17
N SER A 102 2.45 -2.68 -2.18
CA SER A 102 1.08 -2.26 -2.05
C SER A 102 0.35 -2.46 -3.40
N LEU A 103 -0.98 -2.41 -3.38
CA LEU A 103 -1.83 -2.55 -4.55
C LEU A 103 -2.88 -1.44 -4.57
N ASN A 104 -3.18 -0.95 -5.76
CA ASN A 104 -4.37 -0.15 -6.04
C ASN A 104 -5.00 -0.59 -7.37
N LEU A 105 -6.29 -0.32 -7.53
CA LEU A 105 -7.13 -0.85 -8.61
C LEU A 105 -7.70 0.28 -9.44
N GLY A 106 -7.75 0.09 -10.76
CA GLY A 106 -8.47 0.98 -11.68
C GLY A 106 -9.65 0.26 -12.33
N PHE A 107 -10.86 0.69 -11.96
CA PHE A 107 -12.10 0.31 -12.61
C PHE A 107 -12.41 1.34 -13.69
N ASP A 108 -12.48 0.91 -14.95
CA ASP A 108 -12.96 1.77 -16.05
C ASP A 108 -14.49 1.67 -16.24
N ARG A 109 -15.15 0.84 -15.43
CA ARG A 109 -16.59 0.82 -15.24
C ARG A 109 -16.93 0.57 -13.77
N TYR A 110 -17.52 1.57 -13.15
CA TYR A 110 -18.10 1.53 -11.81
C TYR A 110 -19.48 2.18 -11.85
N GLU A 111 -20.51 1.34 -11.88
CA GLU A 111 -21.90 1.77 -11.73
C GLU A 111 -22.63 0.73 -10.85
N LEU A 112 -22.78 1.08 -9.57
CA LEU A 112 -23.40 0.22 -8.58
C LEU A 112 -24.89 0.53 -8.42
N PRO A 113 -25.78 -0.48 -8.38
CA PRO A 113 -27.21 -0.28 -8.18
C PRO A 113 -27.54 0.03 -6.71
N PRO A 114 -28.75 0.51 -6.40
CA PRO A 114 -29.20 0.70 -5.02
C PRO A 114 -28.95 -0.56 -4.16
N THR A 115 -28.52 -0.37 -2.92
CA THR A 115 -28.12 -1.44 -1.95
C THR A 115 -26.77 -2.12 -2.18
N ALA A 116 -26.08 -1.82 -3.29
CA ALA A 116 -24.74 -2.35 -3.51
C ALA A 116 -23.69 -1.62 -2.66
N SER A 117 -22.65 -2.34 -2.23
CA SER A 117 -21.49 -1.80 -1.52
C SER A 117 -20.24 -2.61 -1.89
N LEU A 118 -19.17 -1.93 -2.28
CA LEU A 118 -17.86 -2.50 -2.61
C LEU A 118 -16.87 -2.20 -1.47
N ILE A 119 -16.21 -3.22 -0.96
CA ILE A 119 -15.19 -3.12 0.09
C ILE A 119 -13.92 -3.80 -0.40
N LEU A 120 -12.77 -3.20 -0.10
CA LEU A 120 -11.46 -3.76 -0.38
C LEU A 120 -10.73 -4.03 0.93
N TYR A 121 -10.05 -5.16 1.05
CA TYR A 121 -9.27 -5.44 2.24
C TYR A 121 -8.03 -6.29 1.96
N THR A 122 -7.04 -6.16 2.84
CA THR A 122 -5.83 -6.99 2.83
C THR A 122 -6.17 -8.40 3.31
N ALA A 123 -5.39 -9.40 2.89
CA ALA A 123 -5.63 -10.80 3.26
C ALA A 123 -5.71 -11.06 4.77
N ASP A 124 -4.94 -10.31 5.56
CA ASP A 124 -4.93 -10.34 7.04
C ASP A 124 -6.01 -9.45 7.68
N ARG A 125 -6.76 -8.69 6.87
CA ARG A 125 -7.77 -7.70 7.27
C ARG A 125 -7.23 -6.57 8.16
N SER A 126 -5.93 -6.32 8.14
CA SER A 126 -5.32 -5.19 8.83
C SER A 126 -5.76 -3.84 8.26
N THR A 127 -6.07 -3.79 6.95
CA THR A 127 -6.61 -2.61 6.28
C THR A 127 -7.91 -2.96 5.56
N ILE A 128 -8.95 -2.14 5.75
CA ILE A 128 -10.27 -2.28 5.11
C ILE A 128 -10.69 -0.90 4.58
N LEU A 129 -10.84 -0.80 3.26
CA LEU A 129 -11.26 0.41 2.55
C LEU A 129 -12.71 0.30 2.04
N GLY A 130 -13.42 1.42 2.08
CA GLY A 130 -14.84 1.52 1.73
C GLY A 130 -15.78 1.47 2.94
N PRO A 131 -17.09 1.30 2.72
CA PRO A 131 -17.68 0.88 1.45
C PRO A 131 -17.71 2.01 0.41
N PHE A 132 -17.34 1.68 -0.83
CA PHE A 132 -17.78 2.45 -2.00
C PHE A 132 -19.21 2.01 -2.35
N THR A 133 -20.05 2.96 -2.72
CA THR A 133 -21.50 2.81 -2.82
C THR A 133 -22.01 3.43 -4.14
N PRO A 134 -23.34 3.46 -4.38
CA PRO A 134 -23.90 4.20 -5.51
C PRO A 134 -23.75 5.73 -5.40
N ALA A 135 -23.30 6.25 -4.25
CA ALA A 135 -22.95 7.66 -4.12
C ALA A 135 -21.70 7.99 -4.96
N ASP A 136 -20.79 7.03 -5.10
CA ASP A 136 -19.54 7.13 -5.86
C ASP A 136 -19.74 6.82 -7.37
N ASN A 137 -20.99 6.80 -7.86
CA ASN A 137 -21.28 6.58 -9.28
C ASN A 137 -21.11 7.90 -10.05
N GLU A 138 -19.95 8.08 -10.68
CA GLU A 138 -19.63 9.32 -11.40
C GLU A 138 -20.01 9.30 -12.89
N GLU A 139 -20.14 10.49 -13.49
CA GLU A 139 -20.50 10.65 -14.92
C GLU A 139 -19.48 9.98 -15.86
N HIS A 140 -18.20 9.98 -15.48
CA HIS A 140 -17.15 9.30 -16.24
C HIS A 140 -17.15 7.78 -16.04
N GLY A 141 -17.86 7.27 -15.02
CA GLY A 141 -18.06 5.83 -14.78
C GLY A 141 -16.80 5.07 -14.37
N GLU A 142 -15.77 5.73 -13.84
CA GLU A 142 -14.54 5.09 -13.38
C GLU A 142 -14.45 5.13 -11.86
N LEU A 143 -13.72 4.22 -11.24
CA LEU A 143 -13.34 4.29 -9.83
C LEU A 143 -11.88 3.86 -9.70
N TRP A 144 -11.08 4.69 -9.04
CA TRP A 144 -9.69 4.38 -8.74
C TRP A 144 -9.49 4.28 -7.24
N THR A 145 -8.91 3.19 -6.79
CA THR A 145 -8.88 2.90 -5.36
C THR A 145 -7.63 3.51 -4.72
N PRO A 146 -7.68 3.83 -3.43
CA PRO A 146 -6.47 4.12 -2.67
C PRO A 146 -5.54 2.91 -2.63
N ILE A 147 -4.36 3.14 -2.07
CA ILE A 147 -3.31 2.14 -1.95
C ILE A 147 -3.60 1.27 -0.73
N LEU A 148 -3.61 -0.05 -0.91
CA LEU A 148 -3.67 -1.03 0.18
C LEU A 148 -2.29 -1.69 0.33
N PRO A 149 -1.72 -1.75 1.54
CA PRO A 149 -0.42 -2.38 1.76
C PRO A 149 -0.49 -3.91 1.56
N GLY A 150 0.63 -4.48 1.13
CA GLY A 150 0.79 -5.92 0.91
C GLY A 150 0.70 -6.35 -0.55
N ASP A 151 0.99 -7.63 -0.78
CA ASP A 151 1.03 -8.26 -2.10
C ASP A 151 -0.23 -9.05 -2.45
N GLU A 152 -1.29 -8.95 -1.64
CA GLU A 152 -2.57 -9.58 -1.89
C GLU A 152 -3.74 -8.71 -1.41
N LEU A 153 -4.69 -8.48 -2.32
CA LEU A 153 -5.91 -7.73 -2.07
C LEU A 153 -7.15 -8.60 -2.31
N ILE A 154 -8.21 -8.35 -1.54
CA ILE A 154 -9.54 -8.96 -1.72
C ILE A 154 -10.56 -7.88 -2.05
N ILE A 155 -11.35 -8.14 -3.09
CA ILE A 155 -12.51 -7.35 -3.47
C ILE A 155 -13.76 -8.04 -2.94
N GLU A 156 -14.66 -7.32 -2.28
CA GLU A 156 -15.95 -7.81 -1.80
C GLU A 156 -17.08 -6.86 -2.23
N LEU A 157 -17.98 -7.33 -3.09
CA LEU A 157 -19.16 -6.58 -3.52
C LEU A 157 -20.41 -7.25 -2.93
N ALA A 158 -21.14 -6.55 -2.08
CA ALA A 158 -22.41 -7.02 -1.52
C ALA A 158 -23.59 -6.25 -2.12
N VAL A 159 -24.67 -6.94 -2.52
CA VAL A 159 -25.86 -6.34 -3.14
C VAL A 159 -27.11 -7.16 -2.82
N ALA A 160 -28.30 -6.53 -2.77
CA ALA A 160 -29.53 -7.29 -2.63
C ALA A 160 -29.80 -8.19 -3.86
N PRO A 161 -30.38 -9.41 -3.70
CA PRO A 161 -30.57 -10.36 -4.79
C PRO A 161 -31.29 -9.79 -6.03
N SER A 162 -32.27 -8.90 -5.84
CA SER A 162 -33.04 -8.28 -6.92
C SER A 162 -32.25 -7.28 -7.78
N TYR A 163 -31.13 -6.77 -7.28
CA TYR A 163 -30.28 -5.78 -7.95
C TYR A 163 -29.01 -6.39 -8.54
N ARG A 164 -28.74 -7.68 -8.32
CA ARG A 164 -27.51 -8.34 -8.76
C ARG A 164 -27.25 -8.21 -10.27
N GLN A 165 -28.28 -8.35 -11.10
CA GLN A 165 -28.15 -8.22 -12.56
C GLN A 165 -27.90 -6.78 -13.03
N GLN A 166 -28.07 -5.78 -12.16
CA GLN A 166 -27.84 -4.37 -12.47
C GLN A 166 -26.42 -3.90 -12.09
N VAL A 167 -25.60 -4.79 -11.53
CA VAL A 167 -24.20 -4.48 -11.20
C VAL A 167 -23.42 -4.30 -12.49
N GLN A 168 -22.83 -3.13 -12.67
CA GLN A 168 -21.90 -2.82 -13.75
C GLN A 168 -20.53 -2.50 -13.14
N LEU A 169 -19.69 -3.52 -13.01
CA LEU A 169 -18.34 -3.41 -12.46
C LEU A 169 -17.35 -4.10 -13.40
N HIS A 170 -16.36 -3.36 -13.89
CA HIS A 170 -15.26 -3.89 -14.69
C HIS A 170 -13.93 -3.33 -14.18
N LEU A 171 -13.07 -4.25 -13.71
CA LEU A 171 -11.72 -3.95 -13.28
C LEU A 171 -10.79 -4.12 -14.49
N LYS A 172 -10.07 -3.04 -14.82
CA LYS A 172 -9.21 -2.95 -16.00
C LYS A 172 -7.72 -3.01 -15.66
N THR A 173 -7.35 -2.51 -14.49
CA THR A 173 -5.94 -2.40 -14.09
C THR A 173 -5.74 -2.79 -12.64
N VAL A 174 -4.64 -3.49 -12.38
CA VAL A 174 -4.08 -3.71 -11.04
C VAL A 174 -2.67 -3.12 -11.03
N ASN A 175 -2.40 -2.19 -10.13
CA ASN A 175 -1.13 -1.48 -10.09
C ASN A 175 -0.23 -2.11 -9.02
N HIS A 176 0.87 -2.74 -9.47
CA HIS A 176 1.86 -3.41 -8.63
C HIS A 176 2.89 -2.39 -8.15
N ASP A 177 2.82 -2.00 -6.88
CA ASP A 177 3.81 -1.08 -6.31
C ASP A 177 5.17 -1.77 -6.14
N PHE A 178 6.13 -1.41 -7.00
CA PHE A 178 7.49 -1.93 -6.95
C PHE A 178 8.40 -1.09 -6.06
N LEU A 179 7.98 0.14 -5.74
CA LEU A 179 8.82 1.13 -5.06
C LEU A 179 8.46 1.24 -3.59
N GLY A 180 7.19 1.35 -3.24
CA GLY A 180 6.66 1.59 -1.90
C GLY A 180 6.25 3.04 -1.78
N PHE A 181 4.97 3.34 -2.01
CA PHE A 181 4.39 4.68 -1.85
C PHE A 181 4.57 5.15 -0.41
N GLY A 182 5.48 6.10 -0.17
CA GLY A 182 5.81 6.59 1.16
C GLY A 182 6.75 5.71 2.02
N GLU A 183 7.35 4.65 1.47
CA GLU A 183 8.15 3.70 2.28
C GLU A 183 9.63 3.54 1.87
N ALA A 184 9.97 3.51 0.58
CA ALA A 184 11.32 3.10 0.16
C ALA A 184 12.19 4.22 -0.43
N LEU A 185 11.59 5.31 -0.91
CA LEU A 185 12.32 6.51 -1.29
C LEU A 185 12.01 7.59 -0.27
N LEU A 186 12.85 7.61 0.76
CA LEU A 186 12.76 8.59 1.82
C LEU A 186 13.25 9.94 1.32
N SER A 187 12.56 10.99 1.71
CA SER A 187 13.00 12.36 1.46
C SER A 187 14.31 12.66 2.17
N GLY A 188 15.09 13.59 1.62
CA GLY A 188 16.37 13.96 2.22
C GLY A 188 16.22 14.56 3.62
N SER A 189 17.22 14.33 4.48
CA SER A 189 17.16 14.73 5.90
C SER A 189 17.03 16.23 6.17
N CYS A 190 17.32 17.08 5.19
CA CYS A 190 17.25 18.54 5.37
C CYS A 190 15.81 19.08 5.36
N ASN A 191 14.85 18.29 4.88
CA ASN A 191 13.44 18.65 4.91
C ASN A 191 12.93 18.81 6.36
N LEU A 192 11.97 19.71 6.54
CA LEU A 192 11.34 20.03 7.82
C LEU A 192 9.92 19.48 7.83
N ASP A 193 9.60 18.62 8.80
CA ASP A 193 8.23 18.10 8.97
C ASP A 193 7.25 19.23 9.28
N VAL A 194 6.06 19.15 8.70
CA VAL A 194 5.00 20.14 8.96
C VAL A 194 4.54 20.14 10.42
N ILE A 195 4.66 19.03 11.15
CA ILE A 195 4.22 18.94 12.56
C ILE A 195 5.13 19.73 13.53
N CYS A 196 6.36 20.03 13.13
CA CYS A 196 7.31 20.79 13.96
C CYS A 196 6.73 22.16 14.35
N GLY A 197 6.86 22.55 15.62
CA GLY A 197 6.36 23.83 16.12
C GLY A 197 7.28 24.50 17.13
N ALA A 198 6.73 25.44 17.92
CA ALA A 198 7.54 26.21 18.87
C ALA A 198 8.24 25.37 19.93
N ALA A 199 7.62 24.27 20.36
CA ALA A 199 8.22 23.33 21.31
C ALA A 199 9.50 22.66 20.76
N ASP A 200 9.61 22.57 19.44
CA ASP A 200 10.70 21.91 18.72
C ASP A 200 11.74 22.91 18.19
N GLY A 201 11.58 24.21 18.47
CA GLY A 201 12.44 25.29 17.99
C GLY A 201 12.03 25.87 16.64
N TRP A 202 10.82 25.57 16.16
CA TRP A 202 10.31 25.97 14.84
C TRP A 202 9.01 26.79 14.94
N ASP A 203 8.98 27.82 15.80
CA ASP A 203 7.83 28.72 16.03
C ASP A 203 7.22 29.28 14.74
N ILE A 204 8.03 29.41 13.68
CA ILE A 204 7.58 29.94 12.39
C ILE A 204 6.49 29.07 11.75
N VAL A 205 6.57 27.74 11.91
CA VAL A 205 5.65 26.79 11.28
C VAL A 205 4.25 26.89 11.87
N ASP A 206 4.12 27.23 13.15
CA ASP A 206 2.82 27.44 13.82
C ASP A 206 1.97 28.53 13.15
N ASN A 207 2.61 29.47 12.43
CA ASN A 207 1.88 30.49 11.68
C ASN A 207 1.19 29.95 10.42
N TYR A 208 1.47 28.73 9.97
CA TYR A 208 1.04 28.19 8.68
C TYR A 208 0.20 26.91 8.78
N ARG A 209 -0.29 26.58 9.98
CA ARG A 209 -1.12 25.39 10.27
C ARG A 209 -2.36 25.28 9.38
N ASP A 210 -2.90 26.41 8.93
CA ASP A 210 -4.02 26.47 8.00
C ASP A 210 -3.64 25.98 6.61
N ILE A 211 -2.66 26.64 5.95
CA ILE A 211 -2.28 26.27 4.58
C ILE A 211 -1.62 24.89 4.47
N ILE A 212 -1.08 24.34 5.56
CA ILE A 212 -0.64 22.93 5.62
C ILE A 212 -1.80 21.96 5.31
N GLN A 213 -3.03 22.30 5.71
CA GLN A 213 -4.23 21.51 5.45
C GLN A 213 -4.85 21.72 4.07
N SER A 214 -4.19 22.51 3.21
CA SER A 214 -4.58 22.61 1.80
C SER A 214 -3.90 21.58 0.91
N VAL A 215 -2.82 20.95 1.37
CA VAL A 215 -1.89 20.16 0.53
C VAL A 215 -2.09 18.67 0.73
N ALA A 216 -2.11 17.93 -0.38
CA ALA A 216 -2.17 16.47 -0.43
C ALA A 216 -1.07 15.88 -1.32
N VAL A 217 -0.62 14.68 -1.00
CA VAL A 217 0.06 13.83 -1.98
C VAL A 217 -0.99 13.19 -2.87
N ILE A 218 -0.71 13.06 -4.16
CA ILE A 218 -1.63 12.47 -5.12
C ILE A 218 -0.99 11.28 -5.81
N SER A 219 -1.81 10.28 -6.13
CA SER A 219 -1.50 9.26 -7.13
C SER A 219 -2.39 9.45 -8.37
N THR A 220 -1.86 9.16 -9.55
CA THR A 220 -2.57 9.31 -10.82
C THR A 220 -2.25 8.13 -11.73
N GLY A 221 -3.27 7.62 -12.44
CA GLY A 221 -3.16 6.40 -13.24
C GLY A 221 -2.85 5.14 -12.42
N GLY A 222 -2.86 5.26 -11.09
CA GLY A 222 -2.45 4.23 -10.14
C GLY A 222 -0.94 3.95 -10.07
N ASP A 223 -0.12 4.64 -10.87
CA ASP A 223 1.32 4.33 -11.02
C ASP A 223 2.26 5.52 -10.81
N THR A 224 1.77 6.75 -10.97
CA THR A 224 2.56 7.98 -10.81
C THR A 224 2.10 8.78 -9.61
N PHE A 225 2.97 9.65 -9.12
CA PHE A 225 2.66 10.50 -7.97
C PHE A 225 3.15 11.94 -8.14
N CYS A 226 2.48 12.84 -7.44
CA CYS A 226 2.81 14.26 -7.35
C CYS A 226 2.26 14.85 -6.04
N THR A 227 2.37 16.17 -5.88
CA THR A 227 1.66 16.95 -4.88
C THR A 227 0.55 17.76 -5.55
N GLY A 228 -0.52 18.06 -4.82
CA GLY A 228 -1.47 19.10 -5.20
C GLY A 228 -2.10 19.78 -3.99
N PHE A 229 -3.00 20.73 -4.23
CA PHE A 229 -3.60 21.51 -3.16
C PHE A 229 -4.98 22.07 -3.50
N LEU A 230 -5.80 22.30 -2.47
CA LEU A 230 -7.11 22.95 -2.60
C LEU A 230 -6.98 24.46 -2.74
N VAL A 231 -7.78 25.06 -3.62
CA VAL A 231 -7.79 26.50 -3.88
C VAL A 231 -9.20 27.08 -3.73
N ASN A 232 -9.30 28.20 -3.02
CA ASN A 232 -10.55 28.93 -2.82
C ASN A 232 -10.96 29.69 -4.09
N ASN A 233 -12.24 30.03 -4.20
CA ASN A 233 -12.77 30.83 -5.31
C ASN A 233 -13.56 32.04 -4.79
N ALA A 234 -13.87 32.99 -5.68
CA ALA A 234 -14.53 34.26 -5.33
C ALA A 234 -15.93 34.11 -4.71
N ARG A 235 -16.63 32.98 -4.97
CA ARG A 235 -17.91 32.67 -4.32
C ARG A 235 -17.72 32.15 -2.89
N GLN A 236 -16.53 31.66 -2.57
CA GLN A 236 -16.19 31.05 -1.28
C GLN A 236 -17.17 29.93 -0.89
N ASP A 237 -17.57 29.13 -1.86
CA ASP A 237 -18.55 28.05 -1.74
C ASP A 237 -17.94 26.67 -1.45
N CYS A 238 -16.61 26.62 -1.23
CA CYS A 238 -15.83 25.40 -1.02
C CYS A 238 -16.02 24.34 -2.11
N THR A 239 -16.31 24.75 -3.35
CA THR A 239 -16.15 23.88 -4.52
C THR A 239 -14.74 23.27 -4.47
N PRO A 240 -14.58 21.93 -4.55
CA PRO A 240 -13.31 21.21 -4.34
C PRO A 240 -12.32 21.38 -5.51
N TYR A 241 -12.02 22.64 -5.86
CA TYR A 241 -11.01 22.96 -6.83
C TYR A 241 -9.63 22.58 -6.31
N PHE A 242 -8.97 21.69 -7.05
CA PHE A 242 -7.69 21.11 -6.70
C PHE A 242 -6.66 21.41 -7.78
N MET A 243 -5.54 22.03 -7.40
CA MET A 243 -4.47 22.43 -8.31
C MET A 243 -3.26 21.51 -8.20
N THR A 244 -2.63 21.23 -9.34
CA THR A 244 -1.35 20.53 -9.44
C THR A 244 -0.59 21.01 -10.69
N ALA A 245 0.54 20.39 -11.01
CA ALA A 245 1.34 20.72 -12.19
C ALA A 245 0.86 19.96 -13.44
N ALA A 246 0.93 20.59 -14.61
CA ALA A 246 0.58 19.93 -15.86
C ALA A 246 1.50 18.75 -16.17
N HIS A 247 2.81 18.86 -15.92
CA HIS A 247 3.72 17.75 -16.14
C HIS A 247 3.46 16.50 -15.27
N CYS A 248 2.62 16.60 -14.22
CA CYS A 248 2.12 15.45 -13.47
C CYS A 248 1.17 14.55 -14.30
N GLY A 249 0.84 14.93 -15.54
CA GLY A 249 0.13 14.06 -16.47
C GLY A 249 -1.39 14.03 -16.29
N VAL A 250 -1.95 14.84 -15.40
CA VAL A 250 -3.41 14.85 -15.14
C VAL A 250 -4.17 15.61 -16.23
N GLY A 251 -4.47 14.91 -17.32
CA GLY A 251 -5.34 15.36 -18.41
C GLY A 251 -6.80 14.93 -18.19
N ALA A 252 -7.68 15.22 -19.16
CA ALA A 252 -9.10 14.87 -19.07
C ALA A 252 -9.31 13.35 -18.89
N ASN A 253 -8.48 12.53 -19.52
CA ASN A 253 -8.56 11.07 -19.45
C ASN A 253 -7.89 10.49 -18.18
N GLN A 254 -7.11 11.29 -17.46
CA GLN A 254 -6.39 10.86 -16.25
C GLN A 254 -7.01 11.44 -14.99
N ALA A 255 -7.80 12.52 -15.08
CA ALA A 255 -8.44 13.14 -13.93
C ALA A 255 -9.32 12.14 -13.12
N PRO A 256 -10.12 11.25 -13.75
CA PRO A 256 -10.85 10.20 -13.02
C PRO A 256 -9.97 9.26 -12.20
N SER A 257 -8.69 9.14 -12.54
CA SER A 257 -7.72 8.26 -11.87
C SER A 257 -6.97 8.89 -10.70
N LEU A 258 -7.29 10.14 -10.38
CA LEU A 258 -6.64 10.84 -9.29
C LEU A 258 -7.12 10.28 -7.95
N VAL A 259 -6.17 9.98 -7.07
CA VAL A 259 -6.43 9.76 -5.64
C VAL A 259 -5.59 10.74 -4.84
N ALA A 260 -6.23 11.60 -4.06
CA ALA A 260 -5.58 12.57 -3.18
C ALA A 260 -5.60 12.06 -1.74
N TYR A 261 -4.45 12.06 -1.08
CA TYR A 261 -4.29 11.64 0.32
C TYR A 261 -4.02 12.85 1.21
N TRP A 262 -4.93 13.10 2.14
CA TRP A 262 -4.87 14.17 3.12
C TRP A 262 -4.12 13.71 4.36
N ASN A 263 -3.65 14.67 5.18
CA ASN A 263 -3.05 14.41 6.49
C ASN A 263 -1.91 13.37 6.50
N TYR A 264 -1.29 13.11 5.35
CA TYR A 264 -0.14 12.21 5.25
C TYR A 264 1.13 12.95 5.71
N GLU A 265 1.32 12.98 7.02
CA GLU A 265 2.42 13.68 7.68
C GLU A 265 2.93 12.90 8.89
N ASN A 266 4.19 13.14 9.29
CA ASN A 266 4.79 12.41 10.41
C ASN A 266 4.13 12.83 11.73
N SER A 267 3.89 11.89 12.64
CA SER A 267 3.18 12.12 13.90
C SER A 267 3.97 12.97 14.90
N ALA A 268 5.29 13.06 14.72
CA ALA A 268 6.20 13.80 15.58
C ALA A 268 7.23 14.61 14.78
N CYS A 269 7.75 15.70 15.35
CA CYS A 269 8.76 16.51 14.68
C CYS A 269 10.11 15.78 14.61
N ARG A 270 10.53 15.38 13.40
CA ARG A 270 11.90 14.89 13.18
C ARG A 270 12.78 16.09 12.84
N GLN A 271 13.78 16.35 13.69
CA GLN A 271 14.63 17.52 13.55
C GLN A 271 15.35 17.50 12.19
N PRO A 272 15.32 18.58 11.40
CA PRO A 272 15.97 18.63 10.10
C PRO A 272 17.49 18.48 10.24
N ASN A 273 18.12 17.99 9.18
CA ASN A 273 19.53 17.61 9.10
C ASN A 273 19.94 16.48 10.06
N THR A 274 19.01 15.61 10.45
CA THR A 274 19.28 14.42 11.25
C THR A 274 18.92 13.14 10.49
N SER A 275 19.50 12.02 10.90
CA SER A 275 19.14 10.70 10.34
C SER A 275 17.69 10.32 10.58
N GLN A 276 17.01 10.93 11.58
CA GLN A 276 15.59 10.71 11.81
C GLN A 276 14.76 11.39 10.71
N SER A 277 15.03 12.65 10.38
CA SER A 277 14.26 13.36 9.34
C SER A 277 14.42 12.73 7.95
N GLY A 278 15.59 12.15 7.64
CA GLY A 278 15.80 11.38 6.40
C GLY A 278 15.54 9.88 6.53
N GLY A 279 14.93 9.45 7.64
CA GLY A 279 14.53 8.06 7.91
C GLY A 279 13.04 7.85 7.64
N SER A 280 12.57 6.61 7.71
CA SER A 280 11.14 6.27 7.56
C SER A 280 10.29 7.04 8.56
N GLY A 281 9.16 7.60 8.10
CA GLY A 281 8.16 8.16 8.97
C GLY A 281 7.01 7.20 9.27
N ASP A 282 5.97 7.74 9.88
CA ASP A 282 4.79 7.02 10.36
C ASP A 282 3.46 7.63 9.86
N GLY A 283 3.52 8.39 8.76
CA GLY A 283 2.32 8.96 8.14
C GLY A 283 1.35 7.89 7.65
N VAL A 284 0.04 8.17 7.74
CA VAL A 284 -1.03 7.26 7.31
C VAL A 284 -1.75 7.78 6.05
N LEU A 285 -2.24 6.87 5.20
CA LEU A 285 -2.86 7.15 3.90
C LEU A 285 -4.37 6.81 3.88
N ASN A 286 -5.03 6.85 5.03
CA ASN A 286 -6.42 6.43 5.19
C ASN A 286 -7.46 7.56 4.96
N ASP A 287 -7.01 8.79 4.80
CA ASP A 287 -7.86 9.96 4.55
C ASP A 287 -7.66 10.43 3.12
N PHE A 288 -8.67 10.25 2.26
CA PHE A 288 -8.50 10.45 0.82
C PHE A 288 -9.78 10.90 0.11
N ASN A 289 -9.61 11.43 -1.10
CA ASN A 289 -10.64 11.56 -2.13
C ASN A 289 -10.16 10.81 -3.39
N THR A 290 -11.10 10.26 -4.16
CA THR A 290 -10.83 9.63 -5.46
C THR A 290 -11.67 10.30 -6.54
N GLY A 291 -11.13 10.33 -7.76
CA GLY A 291 -11.81 10.91 -8.90
C GLY A 291 -11.69 12.44 -8.97
N ALA A 292 -11.66 12.94 -10.20
CA ALA A 292 -11.72 14.36 -10.50
C ALA A 292 -12.11 14.62 -11.95
N VAL A 293 -12.62 15.83 -12.20
CA VAL A 293 -12.81 16.39 -13.54
C VAL A 293 -11.77 17.45 -13.86
N LEU A 294 -11.19 17.39 -15.06
CA LEU A 294 -10.31 18.45 -15.56
C LEU A 294 -11.11 19.74 -15.84
N ARG A 295 -10.72 20.84 -15.20
CA ARG A 295 -11.30 22.18 -15.43
C ARG A 295 -10.45 23.05 -16.34
N ALA A 296 -9.15 23.12 -16.07
CA ALA A 296 -8.22 23.87 -16.90
C ALA A 296 -6.81 23.27 -16.89
N ARG A 297 -6.10 23.40 -18.01
CA ARG A 297 -4.70 22.97 -18.13
C ARG A 297 -3.91 23.93 -19.01
N TYR A 298 -2.76 24.37 -18.52
CA TYR A 298 -1.87 25.29 -19.22
C TYR A 298 -0.41 24.89 -19.06
N GLY A 299 -0.03 23.81 -19.75
CA GLY A 299 1.31 23.22 -19.73
C GLY A 299 1.37 21.90 -20.50
N GLY A 300 2.55 21.27 -20.56
CA GLY A 300 2.81 20.03 -21.30
C GLY A 300 4.27 19.60 -21.22
N SER A 301 4.64 18.48 -21.87
CA SER A 301 6.02 17.97 -21.86
C SER A 301 7.00 19.00 -22.44
N GLY A 302 8.08 19.28 -21.69
CA GLY A 302 9.10 20.29 -22.05
C GLY A 302 8.89 21.71 -21.49
N VAL A 303 7.91 21.90 -20.59
CA VAL A 303 7.65 23.08 -19.71
C VAL A 303 8.10 24.44 -20.29
N THR A 304 7.27 25.00 -21.18
CA THR A 304 7.46 26.37 -21.75
C THR A 304 6.39 27.37 -21.32
N LEU A 305 5.27 26.89 -20.73
CA LEU A 305 4.15 27.69 -20.23
C LEU A 305 4.23 27.82 -18.70
N SER A 306 3.12 28.07 -17.98
CA SER A 306 3.15 28.12 -16.50
C SER A 306 2.78 26.79 -15.84
N ASP A 307 2.74 25.68 -16.58
CA ASP A 307 2.65 24.30 -16.07
C ASP A 307 1.50 24.04 -15.07
N MET A 308 0.35 24.66 -15.29
CA MET A 308 -0.78 24.60 -14.36
C MET A 308 -1.80 23.55 -14.78
N THR A 309 -2.32 22.80 -13.81
CA THR A 309 -3.57 22.03 -13.94
C THR A 309 -4.52 22.39 -12.81
N LEU A 310 -5.77 22.66 -13.15
CA LEU A 310 -6.89 22.85 -12.24
C LEU A 310 -7.90 21.72 -12.48
N LEU A 311 -8.21 21.02 -11.40
CA LEU A 311 -9.17 19.95 -11.31
C LEU A 311 -10.31 20.37 -10.38
N GLU A 312 -11.41 19.64 -10.43
CA GLU A 312 -12.46 19.64 -9.42
C GLU A 312 -12.63 18.19 -8.97
N LEU A 313 -12.46 17.90 -7.69
CA LEU A 313 -12.68 16.56 -7.16
C LEU A 313 -14.18 16.21 -7.29
N ASP A 314 -14.49 14.94 -7.55
CA ASP A 314 -15.86 14.51 -7.83
C ASP A 314 -16.74 14.63 -6.57
N ASP A 315 -16.17 14.25 -5.43
CA ASP A 315 -16.79 14.34 -4.12
C ASP A 315 -16.37 15.57 -3.31
N PRO A 316 -17.20 16.01 -2.34
CA PRO A 316 -16.75 16.89 -1.27
C PRO A 316 -15.48 16.35 -0.60
N VAL A 317 -14.59 17.26 -0.20
CA VAL A 317 -13.37 16.86 0.51
C VAL A 317 -13.74 16.16 1.82
N SER A 318 -13.06 15.04 2.10
CA SER A 318 -13.24 14.26 3.33
C SER A 318 -13.35 15.14 4.58
N GLU A 319 -14.33 14.87 5.44
CA GLU A 319 -14.54 15.65 6.66
C GLU A 319 -13.37 15.52 7.64
N THR A 320 -12.73 14.34 7.68
CA THR A 320 -11.55 14.10 8.52
C THR A 320 -10.29 14.80 8.01
N ALA A 321 -10.29 15.23 6.73
CA ALA A 321 -9.18 15.98 6.16
C ALA A 321 -8.95 17.31 6.86
N ASN A 322 -9.98 17.85 7.56
CA ASN A 322 -9.95 19.20 8.13
C ASN A 322 -9.46 20.22 7.10
N ALA A 323 -9.97 20.11 5.87
CA ALA A 323 -9.37 20.74 4.71
C ALA A 323 -9.40 22.27 4.75
N PHE A 324 -8.34 22.89 4.22
CA PHE A 324 -8.24 24.33 4.02
C PHE A 324 -8.15 24.66 2.52
N PHE A 325 -9.04 25.52 2.04
CA PHE A 325 -9.01 26.03 0.67
C PHE A 325 -8.08 27.24 0.62
N ALA A 326 -6.91 27.08 0.02
CA ALA A 326 -5.90 28.13 -0.02
C ALA A 326 -6.39 29.39 -0.76
N GLY A 327 -6.04 30.57 -0.24
CA GLY A 327 -6.22 31.83 -0.94
C GLY A 327 -5.23 31.99 -2.11
N TRP A 328 -5.38 33.03 -2.92
CA TRP A 328 -4.52 33.28 -4.07
C TRP A 328 -4.24 34.77 -4.28
N ASP A 329 -3.10 35.07 -4.90
CA ASP A 329 -2.72 36.40 -5.34
C ASP A 329 -2.24 36.34 -6.80
N VAL A 330 -3.08 36.86 -7.71
CA VAL A 330 -2.83 36.85 -9.16
C VAL A 330 -2.34 38.21 -9.66
N THR A 331 -1.89 39.09 -8.76
CA THR A 331 -1.31 40.37 -9.14
C THR A 331 0.02 40.16 -9.88
N SER A 332 0.47 41.17 -10.63
CA SER A 332 1.75 41.10 -11.36
C SER A 332 2.98 41.29 -10.45
N LEU A 333 2.85 41.07 -9.14
CA LEU A 333 3.93 41.17 -8.15
C LEU A 333 4.65 39.82 -8.02
N GLY A 334 5.53 39.54 -8.98
CA GLY A 334 6.27 38.27 -9.02
C GLY A 334 7.51 38.21 -8.12
N GLN A 335 8.00 39.35 -7.61
CA GLN A 335 9.09 39.39 -6.63
C GLN A 335 8.51 39.43 -5.22
N ARG A 336 8.92 38.49 -4.36
CA ARG A 336 8.49 38.36 -2.97
C ARG A 336 9.71 38.16 -2.09
N ASP A 337 9.76 38.83 -0.94
CA ASP A 337 10.87 38.73 0.01
C ASP A 337 10.72 37.58 1.00
N THR A 338 9.58 36.89 1.01
CA THR A 338 9.38 35.69 1.82
C THR A 338 8.35 34.81 1.16
N VAL A 339 8.73 33.54 0.93
CA VAL A 339 7.85 32.54 0.32
C VAL A 339 7.97 31.20 1.04
N ILE A 340 6.90 30.43 0.99
CA ILE A 340 6.74 29.17 1.70
C ILE A 340 6.31 28.08 0.72
N GLY A 341 7.05 26.98 0.66
CA GLY A 341 6.64 25.77 -0.07
C GLY A 341 6.14 24.72 0.91
N ILE A 342 5.01 24.07 0.61
CA ILE A 342 4.48 22.92 1.38
C ILE A 342 4.27 21.78 0.41
N HIS A 343 4.91 20.64 0.62
CA HIS A 343 5.03 19.62 -0.43
C HIS A 343 5.26 18.21 0.10
N HIS A 344 5.15 17.21 -0.79
CA HIS A 344 5.48 15.82 -0.51
C HIS A 344 6.70 15.38 -1.33
N PRO A 345 7.92 15.52 -0.79
CA PRO A 345 9.14 15.09 -1.47
C PRO A 345 9.21 13.57 -1.49
N GLN A 346 9.50 12.95 -2.64
CA GLN A 346 9.65 11.50 -2.85
C GLN A 346 8.42 10.62 -2.59
N THR A 347 7.18 11.15 -2.60
CA THR A 347 5.97 10.54 -1.95
C THR A 347 6.05 10.41 -0.45
N ASP A 348 7.05 11.00 0.19
CA ASP A 348 7.21 10.93 1.63
C ASP A 348 6.26 11.91 2.35
N GLU A 349 6.24 11.84 3.68
CA GLU A 349 5.38 12.67 4.50
C GLU A 349 5.52 14.17 4.20
N LYS A 350 4.42 14.91 4.40
CA LYS A 350 4.33 16.35 4.11
C LYS A 350 5.43 17.17 4.81
N ARG A 351 6.11 18.02 4.05
CA ARG A 351 7.20 18.90 4.51
C ARG A 351 6.90 20.37 4.21
N ILE A 352 7.59 21.27 4.91
CA ILE A 352 7.54 22.72 4.71
C ILE A 352 8.94 23.29 4.45
N SER A 353 9.04 24.29 3.58
CA SER A 353 10.28 24.95 3.19
C SER A 353 10.10 26.46 3.13
N PHE A 354 11.14 27.22 3.48
CA PHE A 354 11.11 28.68 3.59
C PHE A 354 12.26 29.30 2.82
N GLU A 355 11.95 30.41 2.15
CA GLU A 355 12.93 31.31 1.54
C GLU A 355 12.66 32.75 2.01
N TYR A 356 13.69 33.44 2.51
CA TYR A 356 13.60 34.80 3.08
C TYR A 356 14.27 35.87 2.21
N GLY A 357 14.87 35.49 1.08
CA GLY A 357 15.36 36.38 0.05
C GLY A 357 14.30 36.75 -0.98
N THR A 358 14.66 37.66 -1.88
CA THR A 358 13.77 38.15 -2.93
C THR A 358 13.75 37.19 -4.12
N THR A 359 12.58 36.66 -4.45
CA THR A 359 12.38 35.82 -5.64
C THR A 359 12.57 36.59 -6.95
N SER A 360 12.87 35.87 -8.03
CA SER A 360 12.96 36.42 -9.38
C SER A 360 11.88 35.85 -10.30
N VAL A 361 11.54 36.56 -11.39
CA VAL A 361 10.60 36.07 -12.40
C VAL A 361 11.36 35.75 -13.67
N THR A 362 11.29 34.51 -14.12
CA THR A 362 12.08 33.97 -15.23
C THR A 362 11.22 33.04 -16.09
N ASN A 363 11.80 32.49 -17.15
CA ASN A 363 11.25 31.30 -17.79
C ASN A 363 11.75 30.04 -17.06
N TYR A 364 11.11 28.90 -17.29
CA TYR A 364 11.51 27.63 -16.68
C TYR A 364 12.98 27.30 -16.96
N LEU A 365 13.70 26.87 -15.91
CA LEU A 365 15.14 26.53 -15.95
C LEU A 365 16.05 27.65 -16.51
N SER A 366 15.60 28.90 -16.46
CA SER A 366 16.36 30.08 -16.89
C SER A 366 16.62 31.01 -15.71
N ASP A 367 17.76 31.69 -15.76
CA ASP A 367 18.17 32.78 -14.87
C ASP A 367 17.92 34.18 -15.48
N ASP A 368 17.39 34.25 -16.70
CA ASP A 368 17.06 35.51 -17.37
C ASP A 368 15.80 36.15 -16.74
N VAL A 369 16.01 37.17 -15.91
CA VAL A 369 14.93 37.91 -15.26
C VAL A 369 14.09 38.66 -16.30
N SER A 370 12.80 38.34 -16.36
CA SER A 370 11.84 38.94 -17.28
C SER A 370 10.50 39.20 -16.61
N SER A 371 9.96 40.42 -16.77
CA SER A 371 8.57 40.72 -16.38
C SER A 371 7.53 39.96 -17.20
N SER A 372 7.94 39.39 -18.34
CA SER A 372 7.12 38.50 -19.16
C SER A 372 7.29 37.01 -18.82
N GLY A 373 8.11 36.68 -17.81
CA GLY A 373 8.43 35.29 -17.45
C GLY A 373 7.21 34.48 -17.04
N THR A 374 7.33 33.16 -17.17
CA THR A 374 6.27 32.20 -16.88
C THR A 374 6.33 31.63 -15.46
N HIS A 375 7.47 31.77 -14.78
CA HIS A 375 7.72 31.16 -13.48
C HIS A 375 8.29 32.16 -12.46
N ILE A 376 7.99 31.89 -11.19
CA ILE A 376 8.71 32.44 -10.04
C ILE A 376 9.88 31.51 -9.76
N ARG A 377 11.10 32.04 -9.78
CA ARG A 377 12.31 31.33 -9.42
C ARG A 377 12.68 31.61 -7.97
N ILE A 378 12.88 30.50 -7.25
CA ILE A 378 13.48 30.46 -5.91
C ILE A 378 14.98 30.32 -6.12
N GLU A 379 15.75 31.27 -5.59
CA GLU A 379 17.20 31.33 -5.84
C GLU A 379 17.93 30.18 -5.14
N ASP A 380 17.62 30.02 -3.86
CA ASP A 380 17.97 28.94 -2.96
C ASP A 380 16.90 28.85 -1.87
N TRP A 381 16.88 27.77 -1.08
CA TRP A 381 15.98 27.64 0.08
C TRP A 381 16.77 27.85 1.37
N ASP A 382 16.36 28.80 2.21
CA ASP A 382 16.94 29.03 3.53
C ASP A 382 16.65 27.88 4.52
N VAL A 383 15.47 27.26 4.42
CA VAL A 383 15.05 26.12 5.25
C VAL A 383 14.32 25.09 4.39
N GLY A 384 14.72 23.82 4.50
CA GLY A 384 14.17 22.75 3.67
C GLY A 384 14.63 22.81 2.23
N THR A 385 13.93 22.11 1.35
CA THR A 385 14.19 22.06 -0.09
C THR A 385 12.96 21.46 -0.79
N THR A 386 13.00 21.20 -2.10
CA THR A 386 12.03 20.33 -2.77
C THR A 386 12.74 19.13 -3.41
N GLU A 387 12.00 18.06 -3.71
CA GLU A 387 12.55 16.87 -4.37
C GLU A 387 11.53 16.28 -5.37
N GLY A 388 11.91 15.22 -6.09
CA GLY A 388 10.97 14.55 -7.01
C GLY A 388 9.72 14.08 -6.27
N GLY A 389 8.52 14.45 -6.72
CA GLY A 389 7.26 14.25 -6.00
C GLY A 389 6.64 15.54 -5.47
N SER A 390 7.48 16.54 -5.14
CA SER A 390 7.02 17.88 -4.74
C SER A 390 6.32 18.63 -5.88
N SER A 391 6.43 18.14 -7.12
CA SER A 391 5.77 18.70 -8.31
C SER A 391 4.29 18.97 -8.08
N GLY A 392 3.81 20.15 -8.46
CA GLY A 392 2.44 20.60 -8.25
C GLY A 392 2.15 21.23 -6.87
N SER A 393 3.10 21.17 -5.93
CA SER A 393 2.97 21.83 -4.62
C SER A 393 2.81 23.35 -4.73
N PRO A 394 2.05 23.98 -3.82
CA PRO A 394 1.86 25.42 -3.81
C PRO A 394 3.10 26.18 -3.30
N LEU A 395 3.34 27.35 -3.89
CA LEU A 395 4.17 28.42 -3.32
C LEU A 395 3.27 29.49 -2.74
N PHE A 396 3.45 29.78 -1.46
CA PHE A 396 2.71 30.82 -0.75
C PHE A 396 3.55 32.07 -0.56
N ASP A 397 2.90 33.23 -0.56
CA ASP A 397 3.47 34.46 -0.03
C ASP A 397 3.40 34.52 1.51
N ALA A 398 4.03 35.53 2.11
CA ALA A 398 3.97 35.75 3.56
C ALA A 398 2.55 35.96 4.13
N ASN A 399 1.54 36.23 3.29
CA ASN A 399 0.14 36.34 3.68
C ASN A 399 -0.64 35.04 3.47
N LYS A 400 0.06 33.93 3.22
CA LYS A 400 -0.52 32.58 3.04
C LYS A 400 -1.38 32.44 1.77
N ARG A 401 -1.06 33.21 0.72
CA ARG A 401 -1.77 33.16 -0.57
C ARG A 401 -0.90 32.50 -1.62
N VAL A 402 -1.51 31.60 -2.40
CA VAL A 402 -0.84 30.92 -3.50
C VAL A 402 -0.45 31.93 -4.58
N ILE A 403 0.82 31.88 -4.97
CA ILE A 403 1.40 32.69 -6.05
C ILE A 403 1.96 31.82 -7.19
N GLY A 404 2.05 30.51 -7.00
CA GLY A 404 2.42 29.56 -8.05
C GLY A 404 2.40 28.11 -7.57
N GLN A 405 2.66 27.18 -8.48
CA GLN A 405 2.76 25.74 -8.20
C GLN A 405 4.05 25.15 -8.77
N LEU A 406 4.68 24.18 -8.09
CA LEU A 406 6.03 23.71 -8.44
C LEU A 406 6.04 23.00 -9.79
N SER A 407 6.89 23.50 -10.71
CA SER A 407 7.22 22.80 -11.95
C SER A 407 8.48 21.95 -11.82
N GLY A 408 9.35 22.30 -10.87
CA GLY A 408 10.56 21.58 -10.52
C GLY A 408 11.79 22.48 -10.57
N GLY A 409 12.95 21.86 -10.42
CA GLY A 409 14.23 22.55 -10.39
C GLY A 409 15.37 21.60 -10.12
N TYR A 410 16.44 22.16 -9.57
CA TYR A 410 17.67 21.43 -9.25
C TYR A 410 17.90 21.32 -7.74
N ALA A 411 17.02 21.92 -6.92
CA ALA A 411 17.11 21.86 -5.48
C ALA A 411 17.06 20.42 -4.97
N GLY A 412 17.77 20.18 -3.87
CA GLY A 412 17.71 18.93 -3.12
C GLY A 412 18.64 18.99 -1.92
N CYS A 413 18.52 18.03 -1.00
CA CYS A 413 19.36 18.06 0.19
C CYS A 413 20.85 17.96 -0.15
N GLY A 414 21.62 18.95 0.32
CA GLY A 414 23.06 19.04 0.09
C GLY A 414 23.49 19.99 -1.02
N ASN A 415 22.54 20.67 -1.69
CA ASN A 415 22.82 21.79 -2.58
C ASN A 415 21.99 23.04 -2.22
N ASN A 416 22.31 24.16 -2.86
CA ASN A 416 21.55 25.42 -2.81
C ASN A 416 21.13 25.81 -4.23
N ASP A 417 20.69 24.82 -5.02
CA ASP A 417 20.30 25.04 -6.39
C ASP A 417 18.83 25.50 -6.47
N PRO A 418 18.42 26.22 -7.53
CA PRO A 418 17.10 26.85 -7.62
C PRO A 418 15.93 25.91 -7.96
N ASP A 419 14.73 26.39 -7.63
CA ASP A 419 13.43 25.84 -8.06
C ASP A 419 12.59 26.85 -8.85
N TRP A 420 11.68 26.35 -9.69
CA TRP A 420 10.75 27.16 -10.48
C TRP A 420 9.30 26.75 -10.24
N TYR A 421 8.49 27.73 -9.87
CA TYR A 421 7.05 27.61 -9.67
C TYR A 421 6.31 28.31 -10.80
N GLY A 422 5.39 27.62 -11.47
CA GLY A 422 4.52 28.19 -12.47
C GLY A 422 3.75 29.39 -11.90
N TRP A 423 3.91 30.57 -12.49
CA TRP A 423 3.39 31.79 -11.89
C TRP A 423 1.88 31.89 -12.08
N ILE A 424 1.10 31.95 -10.99
CA ILE A 424 -0.37 31.93 -11.07
C ILE A 424 -0.94 33.13 -11.83
N HIS A 425 -0.23 34.27 -11.85
CA HIS A 425 -0.58 35.43 -12.67
C HIS A 425 -0.64 35.09 -14.18
N ARG A 426 0.22 34.19 -14.66
CA ARG A 426 0.20 33.69 -16.04
C ARG A 426 -0.95 32.71 -16.24
N SER A 427 -1.14 31.80 -15.29
CA SER A 427 -2.23 30.83 -15.28
C SER A 427 -3.62 31.50 -15.21
N TRP A 428 -3.73 32.72 -14.67
CA TRP A 428 -4.99 33.48 -14.59
C TRP A 428 -5.59 33.78 -15.95
N THR A 429 -4.74 34.16 -16.91
CA THR A 429 -5.16 34.45 -18.30
C THR A 429 -4.91 33.28 -19.24
N GLY A 430 -3.89 32.47 -18.94
CA GLY A 430 -3.61 31.19 -19.57
C GLY A 430 -3.53 31.27 -21.09
N GLY A 431 -4.11 30.28 -21.77
CA GLY A 431 -4.23 30.23 -23.24
C GLY A 431 -5.33 31.11 -23.83
N GLY A 432 -6.08 31.84 -22.99
CA GLY A 432 -7.17 32.72 -23.44
C GLY A 432 -8.55 32.06 -23.50
N THR A 433 -8.69 30.82 -23.03
CA THR A 433 -9.94 30.05 -22.99
C THR A 433 -10.14 29.39 -21.61
N PRO A 434 -11.38 29.08 -21.19
CA PRO A 434 -11.66 28.51 -19.86
C PRO A 434 -10.94 27.18 -19.57
N ASP A 435 -10.75 26.33 -20.58
CA ASP A 435 -10.01 25.06 -20.51
C ASP A 435 -8.49 25.24 -20.35
N SER A 436 -7.99 26.48 -20.39
CA SER A 436 -6.56 26.79 -20.30
C SER A 436 -6.21 27.89 -19.31
N ARG A 437 -7.13 28.32 -18.43
CA ARG A 437 -6.87 29.41 -17.46
C ARG A 437 -7.72 29.31 -16.20
N LEU A 438 -7.29 29.98 -15.14
CA LEU A 438 -7.93 29.91 -13.82
C LEU A 438 -9.13 30.84 -13.62
N ARG A 439 -9.17 31.99 -14.30
CA ARG A 439 -10.14 33.05 -13.96
C ARG A 439 -11.61 32.62 -14.02
N ASP A 440 -11.98 31.78 -14.99
CA ASP A 440 -13.38 31.36 -15.18
C ASP A 440 -13.86 30.42 -14.05
N TRP A 441 -12.92 29.83 -13.30
CA TRP A 441 -13.19 28.89 -12.22
C TRP A 441 -13.01 29.53 -10.84
N LEU A 442 -11.94 30.30 -10.67
CA LEU A 442 -11.62 30.95 -9.39
C LEU A 442 -12.34 32.30 -9.21
N ASP A 443 -12.78 32.95 -10.29
CA ASP A 443 -13.67 34.14 -10.27
C ASP A 443 -14.79 33.99 -11.32
N PRO A 444 -15.68 33.00 -11.15
CA PRO A 444 -16.66 32.61 -12.17
C PRO A 444 -17.72 33.70 -12.44
N ASP A 445 -17.88 34.66 -11.52
CA ASP A 445 -18.83 35.76 -11.62
C ASP A 445 -18.18 37.08 -12.11
N ASP A 446 -16.90 37.03 -12.52
CA ASP A 446 -16.11 38.18 -13.01
C ASP A 446 -16.16 39.37 -12.02
N THR A 447 -15.97 39.08 -10.73
CA THR A 447 -16.00 40.07 -9.66
C THR A 447 -14.82 41.04 -9.72
N GLY A 448 -13.73 40.65 -10.39
CA GLY A 448 -12.50 41.44 -10.52
C GLY A 448 -11.60 41.34 -9.29
N ILE A 449 -11.86 40.38 -8.39
CA ILE A 449 -10.99 40.08 -7.26
C ILE A 449 -9.65 39.58 -7.82
N THR A 450 -8.55 40.16 -7.34
CA THR A 450 -7.18 39.79 -7.76
C THR A 450 -6.35 39.23 -6.61
N VAL A 451 -6.89 39.27 -5.39
CA VAL A 451 -6.29 38.78 -4.16
C VAL A 451 -7.43 38.27 -3.28
N LEU A 452 -7.33 37.02 -2.81
CA LEU A 452 -8.32 36.37 -1.94
C LEU A 452 -7.60 35.59 -0.84
N ASP A 453 -8.11 35.64 0.38
CA ASP A 453 -7.60 34.83 1.50
C ASP A 453 -8.21 33.41 1.48
N GLY A 454 -7.53 32.49 2.16
CA GLY A 454 -8.02 31.11 2.26
C GLY A 454 -9.20 30.94 3.22
N ARG A 455 -9.82 29.76 3.17
CA ARG A 455 -11.03 29.44 3.94
C ARG A 455 -11.03 27.98 4.38
N TRP A 456 -11.41 27.72 5.63
CA TRP A 456 -11.60 26.36 6.14
C TRP A 456 -12.85 25.70 5.56
N ASN A 457 -12.80 24.39 5.28
CA ASN A 457 -13.95 23.63 4.78
C ASN A 457 -15.14 23.70 5.75
N GLN A 458 -14.91 23.70 7.08
CA GLN A 458 -16.00 23.84 8.06
C GLN A 458 -16.75 25.16 7.94
N ALA A 459 -16.11 26.20 7.40
CA ALA A 459 -16.77 27.46 7.12
C ALA A 459 -17.73 27.38 5.93
N CYS A 460 -17.85 26.24 5.26
CA CYS A 460 -18.86 25.93 4.24
C CYS A 460 -19.79 24.78 4.65
N LEU A 461 -19.40 23.94 5.63
CA LEU A 461 -20.26 22.89 6.16
C LEU A 461 -21.47 23.49 6.90
N ILE A 462 -22.61 22.84 6.74
CA ILE A 462 -23.84 23.15 7.48
C ILE A 462 -23.99 22.12 8.59
N THR A 463 -23.42 22.39 9.76
CA THR A 463 -23.36 21.45 10.89
C THR A 463 -23.82 22.05 12.21
N VAL A 464 -24.18 21.18 13.16
CA VAL A 464 -24.26 21.48 14.59
C VAL A 464 -23.34 20.48 15.31
N SER A 465 -22.27 20.96 15.93
CA SER A 465 -21.22 20.10 16.49
C SER A 465 -21.11 20.25 18.01
N PRO A 466 -21.01 19.16 18.79
CA PRO A 466 -20.83 19.22 20.23
C PRO A 466 -19.36 19.45 20.61
N ASN A 467 -19.11 19.99 21.80
CA ASN A 467 -17.76 20.15 22.35
C ASN A 467 -17.15 18.83 22.86
N VAL A 468 -18.00 17.85 23.19
CA VAL A 468 -17.67 16.46 23.52
C VAL A 468 -18.79 15.59 22.96
N ASP A 469 -18.45 14.45 22.39
CA ASP A 469 -19.37 13.45 21.86
C ASP A 469 -19.80 12.42 22.92
N GLU A 470 -18.99 12.21 23.97
CA GLU A 470 -19.29 11.33 25.10
C GLU A 470 -19.40 12.05 26.46
N VAL A 471 -20.41 11.70 27.24
CA VAL A 471 -20.54 12.09 28.65
C VAL A 471 -20.78 10.87 29.55
N VAL A 472 -19.92 10.70 30.55
CA VAL A 472 -20.04 9.67 31.60
C VAL A 472 -20.49 10.31 32.91
N LEU A 473 -21.57 9.82 33.53
CA LEU A 473 -22.10 10.41 34.76
C LEU A 473 -22.73 9.41 35.74
N CYS A 474 -22.84 9.86 36.99
CA CYS A 474 -23.66 9.23 38.02
C CYS A 474 -25.02 9.93 38.12
N ALA A 475 -26.12 9.19 37.94
CA ALA A 475 -27.47 9.68 38.14
C ALA A 475 -27.67 10.16 39.60
N PRO A 476 -28.45 11.22 39.86
CA PRO A 476 -29.38 11.90 38.96
C PRO A 476 -28.77 13.11 38.22
N THR A 477 -27.44 13.16 38.06
CA THR A 477 -26.78 14.28 37.38
C THR A 477 -27.29 14.38 35.94
N ALA A 478 -27.62 15.59 35.49
CA ALA A 478 -27.98 15.83 34.09
C ALA A 478 -26.71 15.81 33.22
N ALA A 479 -26.82 15.30 31.99
CA ALA A 479 -25.76 15.44 31.01
C ALA A 479 -25.84 16.82 30.36
N GLU A 480 -24.70 17.45 30.12
CA GLU A 480 -24.61 18.75 29.44
C GLU A 480 -23.65 18.65 28.25
N PHE A 481 -24.16 19.01 27.08
CA PHE A 481 -23.39 19.17 25.85
C PHE A 481 -23.42 20.65 25.45
N GLN A 482 -22.29 21.23 25.04
CA GLN A 482 -22.24 22.55 24.40
C GLN A 482 -22.17 22.34 22.89
N LEU A 483 -23.09 22.95 22.14
CA LEU A 483 -23.26 22.77 20.70
C LEU A 483 -22.95 24.07 19.95
N SER A 484 -22.04 24.00 18.99
CA SER A 484 -21.74 25.08 18.06
C SER A 484 -22.59 24.95 16.80
N VAL A 485 -23.43 25.94 16.50
CA VAL A 485 -24.26 25.98 15.28
C VAL A 485 -23.51 26.73 14.18
N SER A 486 -23.29 26.10 13.03
CA SER A 486 -22.59 26.73 11.89
C SER A 486 -23.30 28.01 11.38
N GLU A 487 -22.53 28.95 10.84
CA GLU A 487 -23.05 30.20 10.23
C GLU A 487 -23.73 29.98 8.87
N ASN A 488 -23.57 28.80 8.26
CA ASN A 488 -23.99 28.51 6.89
C ASN A 488 -25.44 28.08 6.74
N PHE A 489 -26.16 27.85 7.85
CA PHE A 489 -27.61 27.72 7.81
C PHE A 489 -28.23 29.02 7.27
N LEU A 490 -29.14 28.89 6.30
CA LEU A 490 -29.78 30.01 5.59
C LEU A 490 -30.87 30.71 6.43
N GLY A 491 -31.26 30.10 7.55
CA GLY A 491 -32.28 30.58 8.46
C GLY A 491 -32.09 30.06 9.89
N ASN A 492 -33.03 30.38 10.77
CA ASN A 492 -32.98 29.89 12.15
C ASN A 492 -33.04 28.35 12.20
N VAL A 493 -32.19 27.75 13.02
CA VAL A 493 -31.93 26.32 13.08
C VAL A 493 -32.76 25.67 14.17
N SER A 494 -33.73 24.83 13.80
CA SER A 494 -34.45 23.96 14.72
C SER A 494 -33.64 22.70 15.02
N MET A 495 -33.47 22.37 16.30
CA MET A 495 -32.75 21.16 16.75
C MET A 495 -33.66 20.19 17.49
N GLU A 496 -33.38 18.90 17.40
CA GLU A 496 -34.08 17.82 18.10
C GLU A 496 -33.11 16.70 18.46
N VAL A 497 -33.32 16.02 19.59
CA VAL A 497 -32.62 14.77 19.91
C VAL A 497 -33.57 13.60 19.66
N THR A 498 -33.18 12.71 18.77
CA THR A 498 -33.86 11.44 18.48
C THR A 498 -33.18 10.27 19.18
N ASP A 499 -33.87 9.12 19.24
CA ASP A 499 -33.45 7.92 19.98
C ASP A 499 -33.25 8.12 21.49
N LEU A 500 -33.88 9.15 22.05
CA LEU A 500 -33.85 9.43 23.48
C LEU A 500 -34.67 8.38 24.26
N PRO A 501 -34.07 7.60 25.18
CA PRO A 501 -34.79 6.61 25.98
C PRO A 501 -35.94 7.18 26.80
N ASP A 502 -37.02 6.40 26.92
CA ASP A 502 -38.17 6.74 27.76
C ASP A 502 -37.73 7.05 29.20
N GLY A 503 -38.00 8.27 29.66
CA GLY A 503 -37.64 8.76 31.00
C GLY A 503 -36.57 9.84 31.02
N LEU A 504 -35.83 10.02 29.92
CA LEU A 504 -34.96 11.18 29.70
C LEU A 504 -35.72 12.32 29.04
N THR A 505 -35.24 13.55 29.28
CA THR A 505 -35.75 14.76 28.62
C THR A 505 -34.59 15.62 28.15
N ALA A 506 -34.56 15.93 26.86
CA ALA A 506 -33.62 16.86 26.26
C ALA A 506 -34.18 18.28 26.23
N VAL A 507 -33.41 19.27 26.69
CA VAL A 507 -33.77 20.69 26.65
C VAL A 507 -32.59 21.47 26.07
N PHE A 508 -32.86 22.27 25.04
CA PHE A 508 -31.90 23.20 24.46
C PHE A 508 -32.04 24.58 25.10
N SER A 509 -30.93 25.26 25.37
CA SER A 509 -30.92 26.61 25.93
C SER A 509 -31.55 27.65 24.98
N ASN A 510 -31.45 27.42 23.66
CA ASN A 510 -32.08 28.22 22.62
C ASN A 510 -32.43 27.35 21.41
N ASN A 511 -33.70 27.30 21.01
CA ASN A 511 -34.18 26.50 19.87
C ASN A 511 -35.53 27.09 19.37
N PRO A 512 -35.63 27.59 18.13
CA PRO A 512 -34.60 27.62 17.09
C PRO A 512 -33.40 28.51 17.43
N ALA A 513 -32.19 28.05 17.11
CA ALA A 513 -30.95 28.79 17.26
C ALA A 513 -30.66 29.68 16.05
N VAL A 514 -29.81 30.69 16.24
CA VAL A 514 -29.32 31.54 15.14
C VAL A 514 -28.05 30.91 14.58
N PRO A 515 -27.84 30.88 13.25
CA PRO A 515 -26.57 30.45 12.67
C PRO A 515 -25.37 31.17 13.33
N GLY A 516 -24.30 30.43 13.66
CA GLY A 516 -23.12 30.95 14.36
C GLY A 516 -23.23 31.04 15.89
N SER A 517 -24.32 30.55 16.50
CA SER A 517 -24.51 30.63 17.96
C SER A 517 -24.13 29.34 18.70
N GLU A 518 -23.81 29.49 19.98
CA GLU A 518 -23.61 28.38 20.92
C GLU A 518 -24.92 28.02 21.64
N VAL A 519 -25.22 26.73 21.75
CA VAL A 519 -26.45 26.19 22.35
C VAL A 519 -26.08 25.10 23.36
N ALA A 520 -26.58 25.19 24.58
CA ALA A 520 -26.41 24.12 25.56
C ALA A 520 -27.55 23.12 25.44
N LEU A 521 -27.24 21.84 25.25
CA LEU A 521 -28.17 20.72 25.34
C LEU A 521 -28.04 20.08 26.73
N THR A 522 -29.12 20.12 27.51
CA THR A 522 -29.22 19.47 28.82
C THR A 522 -30.13 18.25 28.74
N ILE A 523 -29.60 17.07 29.07
CA ILE A 523 -30.37 15.83 29.18
C ILE A 523 -30.61 15.51 30.65
N SER A 524 -31.86 15.63 31.09
CA SER A 524 -32.30 15.39 32.46
C SER A 524 -33.10 14.08 32.59
N GLY A 525 -33.35 13.65 33.84
CA GLY A 525 -34.12 12.43 34.10
C GLY A 525 -33.28 11.15 34.11
N THR A 526 -31.95 11.28 34.21
CA THR A 526 -30.99 10.16 34.17
C THR A 526 -31.25 9.07 35.21
N GLN A 527 -31.90 9.40 36.32
CA GLN A 527 -32.32 8.42 37.34
C GLN A 527 -33.53 7.55 36.95
N ASN A 528 -34.22 7.87 35.85
CA ASN A 528 -35.41 7.15 35.40
C ASN A 528 -35.10 6.02 34.41
N VAL A 529 -33.84 5.93 33.95
CA VAL A 529 -33.38 4.93 32.99
C VAL A 529 -32.42 3.95 33.67
N ALA A 530 -32.20 2.78 33.06
CA ALA A 530 -31.25 1.81 33.58
C ALA A 530 -29.81 2.32 33.49
N SER A 531 -28.88 1.64 34.15
CA SER A 531 -27.46 1.90 33.91
C SER A 531 -27.06 1.31 32.56
N GLY A 532 -26.17 2.00 31.85
CA GLY A 532 -25.74 1.60 30.51
C GLY A 532 -25.29 2.77 29.64
N ALA A 533 -24.79 2.44 28.46
CA ALA A 533 -24.45 3.39 27.40
C ALA A 533 -25.65 3.58 26.46
N TYR A 534 -25.94 4.84 26.14
CA TYR A 534 -27.03 5.24 25.26
C TYR A 534 -26.47 6.09 24.11
N VAL A 535 -26.75 5.69 22.87
CA VAL A 535 -26.42 6.47 21.68
C VAL A 535 -27.66 7.25 21.25
N LEU A 536 -27.52 8.56 21.11
CA LEU A 536 -28.56 9.52 20.80
C LEU A 536 -28.23 10.22 19.48
N ASN A 537 -29.23 10.71 18.74
CA ASN A 537 -28.99 11.41 17.47
C ASN A 537 -29.47 12.85 17.54
N LEU A 538 -28.56 13.81 17.50
CA LEU A 538 -28.82 15.25 17.44
C LEU A 538 -29.07 15.68 16.00
N ASN A 539 -30.30 16.08 15.68
CA ASN A 539 -30.69 16.57 14.36
C ASN A 539 -30.90 18.08 14.37
N ALA A 540 -30.48 18.77 13.31
CA ALA A 540 -30.64 20.22 13.15
C ALA A 540 -31.10 20.58 11.73
N THR A 541 -32.00 21.54 11.58
CA THR A 541 -32.47 22.00 10.25
C THR A 541 -32.93 23.46 10.23
N ASP A 542 -32.69 24.17 9.14
CA ASP A 542 -33.29 25.49 8.85
C ASP A 542 -34.53 25.41 7.93
N GLY A 543 -34.99 24.19 7.61
CA GLY A 543 -36.07 23.89 6.68
C GLY A 543 -35.63 23.60 5.24
N THR A 544 -34.39 23.89 4.88
CA THR A 544 -33.78 23.53 3.58
C THR A 544 -32.56 22.64 3.78
N ASN A 545 -31.69 23.03 4.69
CA ASN A 545 -30.46 22.31 5.04
C ASN A 545 -30.68 21.50 6.32
N MET A 546 -29.94 20.40 6.46
CA MET A 546 -30.01 19.50 7.60
C MET A 546 -28.62 19.04 8.04
N SER A 547 -28.45 18.77 9.34
CA SER A 547 -27.27 18.18 9.96
C SER A 547 -27.72 17.15 11.00
N SER A 548 -26.94 16.08 11.16
CA SER A 548 -27.18 15.03 12.16
C SER A 548 -25.85 14.61 12.79
N GLU A 549 -25.81 14.47 14.12
CA GLU A 549 -24.61 14.15 14.88
C GLU A 549 -24.94 13.14 16.02
N PRO A 550 -24.25 11.99 16.13
CA PRO A 550 -24.46 11.07 17.23
C PRO A 550 -23.82 11.55 18.55
N LEU A 551 -24.46 11.27 19.69
CA LEU A 551 -23.96 11.56 21.03
C LEU A 551 -24.02 10.30 21.91
N THR A 552 -23.00 10.07 22.72
CA THR A 552 -22.93 8.94 23.67
C THR A 552 -23.12 9.42 25.11
N LEU A 553 -24.05 8.77 25.81
CA LEU A 553 -24.36 9.04 27.21
C LEU A 553 -24.26 7.76 28.05
N ILE A 554 -23.27 7.71 28.95
CA ILE A 554 -23.07 6.57 29.86
C ILE A 554 -23.60 6.94 31.25
N ILE A 555 -24.65 6.23 31.69
CA ILE A 555 -25.34 6.49 32.95
C ILE A 555 -25.07 5.36 33.93
N SER A 556 -24.62 5.71 35.13
CA SER A 556 -24.58 4.81 36.29
C SER A 556 -25.61 5.26 37.35
N ASN A 557 -26.40 4.33 37.90
CA ASN A 557 -27.41 4.62 38.93
C ASN A 557 -26.92 4.41 40.36
N GLY A 558 -25.69 3.92 40.51
CA GLY A 558 -25.04 3.72 41.79
C GLY A 558 -23.66 3.08 41.62
N PRO A 559 -22.87 3.00 42.70
CA PRO A 559 -21.62 2.24 42.69
C PRO A 559 -21.90 0.78 42.30
N PRO A 560 -20.96 0.10 41.62
CA PRO A 560 -21.20 -1.25 41.17
C PRO A 560 -21.26 -2.23 42.36
N THR A 561 -21.79 -3.43 42.11
CA THR A 561 -21.88 -4.47 43.15
C THR A 561 -20.51 -5.12 43.41
N ALA A 562 -20.38 -5.87 44.51
CA ALA A 562 -19.13 -6.59 44.79
C ALA A 562 -18.89 -7.69 43.73
N PRO A 563 -17.69 -7.78 43.13
CA PRO A 563 -17.35 -8.87 42.22
C PRO A 563 -17.41 -10.25 42.89
N THR A 564 -17.74 -11.28 42.12
CA THR A 564 -17.69 -12.68 42.59
C THR A 564 -16.29 -13.23 42.40
N LEU A 565 -15.65 -13.72 43.48
CA LEU A 565 -14.28 -14.25 43.41
C LEU A 565 -14.24 -15.63 42.73
N GLY A 566 -13.21 -15.85 41.91
CA GLY A 566 -12.96 -17.08 41.16
C GLY A 566 -11.80 -17.88 41.73
N VAL A 567 -10.59 -17.66 41.19
CA VAL A 567 -9.37 -18.42 41.52
C VAL A 567 -8.43 -17.55 42.38
N PRO A 568 -7.73 -18.10 43.38
CA PRO A 568 -7.89 -19.45 43.95
C PRO A 568 -9.25 -19.64 44.62
N ALA A 569 -9.80 -20.85 44.49
CA ALA A 569 -11.04 -21.22 45.17
C ALA A 569 -10.91 -21.07 46.69
N ASN A 570 -11.99 -20.68 47.36
CA ASN A 570 -11.98 -20.44 48.80
C ASN A 570 -11.59 -21.70 49.59
N GLY A 571 -10.58 -21.58 50.44
CA GLY A 571 -10.03 -22.66 51.27
C GLY A 571 -9.06 -23.58 50.53
N SER A 572 -8.67 -23.26 49.29
CA SER A 572 -7.70 -24.07 48.54
C SER A 572 -6.36 -24.16 49.26
N THR A 573 -5.74 -25.33 49.24
CA THR A 573 -4.41 -25.56 49.82
C THR A 573 -3.41 -25.88 48.71
N GLY A 574 -2.12 -25.92 49.03
CA GLY A 574 -1.09 -26.27 48.05
C GLY A 574 -0.88 -25.21 46.96
N GLN A 575 -1.22 -23.95 47.21
CA GLN A 575 -1.03 -22.87 46.22
C GLN A 575 0.45 -22.46 46.12
N SER A 576 0.89 -22.03 44.94
CA SER A 576 2.23 -21.44 44.78
C SER A 576 2.36 -20.13 45.57
N LEU A 577 3.59 -19.66 45.76
CA LEU A 577 3.84 -18.30 46.25
C LEU A 577 3.52 -17.23 45.19
N VAL A 578 3.46 -17.60 43.91
CA VAL A 578 2.96 -16.72 42.84
C VAL A 578 1.54 -17.15 42.50
N VAL A 579 0.58 -16.26 42.74
CA VAL A 579 -0.85 -16.60 42.68
C VAL A 579 -1.58 -15.66 41.72
N ASN A 580 -2.29 -16.25 40.77
CA ASN A 580 -3.21 -15.52 39.90
C ASN A 580 -4.60 -15.47 40.55
N LEU A 581 -5.06 -14.24 40.79
CA LEU A 581 -6.37 -13.92 41.32
C LEU A 581 -7.31 -13.60 40.17
N THR A 582 -8.48 -14.23 40.11
CA THR A 582 -9.50 -13.95 39.09
C THR A 582 -10.86 -13.73 39.71
N TRP A 583 -11.68 -12.83 39.16
CA TRP A 583 -13.04 -12.56 39.62
C TRP A 583 -14.01 -12.39 38.45
N GLY A 584 -15.30 -12.25 38.74
CA GLY A 584 -16.33 -12.03 37.72
C GLY A 584 -16.35 -10.59 37.23
N LEU A 585 -16.39 -10.42 35.90
CA LEU A 585 -16.61 -9.12 35.25
C LEU A 585 -17.99 -8.57 35.61
N LEU A 586 -18.07 -7.27 35.88
CA LEU A 586 -19.32 -6.55 36.16
C LEU A 586 -19.62 -5.54 35.04
N PRO A 587 -20.81 -5.57 34.41
CA PRO A 587 -21.17 -4.65 33.32
C PRO A 587 -21.15 -3.16 33.71
N ASP A 588 -21.40 -2.85 34.99
CA ASP A 588 -21.45 -1.48 35.50
C ASP A 588 -20.11 -1.01 36.10
N ALA A 589 -19.04 -1.81 35.99
CA ALA A 589 -17.73 -1.49 36.52
C ALA A 589 -16.83 -0.87 35.43
N GLN A 590 -16.18 0.24 35.78
CA GLN A 590 -15.18 0.92 34.97
C GLN A 590 -13.75 0.66 35.48
N GLY A 591 -13.62 0.00 36.64
CA GLY A 591 -12.34 -0.42 37.21
C GLY A 591 -12.50 -1.29 38.47
N TYR A 592 -11.39 -1.86 38.96
CA TYR A 592 -11.33 -2.72 40.13
C TYR A 592 -10.16 -2.39 41.08
N GLU A 593 -10.36 -2.73 42.36
CA GLU A 593 -9.35 -2.71 43.41
C GLU A 593 -9.25 -4.08 44.10
N VAL A 594 -8.03 -4.57 44.32
CA VAL A 594 -7.73 -5.90 44.89
C VAL A 594 -6.86 -5.78 46.14
N GLN A 595 -7.23 -6.49 47.20
CA GLN A 595 -6.44 -6.60 48.44
C GLN A 595 -6.08 -8.05 48.76
N VAL A 596 -4.85 -8.25 49.25
CA VAL A 596 -4.36 -9.54 49.78
C VAL A 596 -3.74 -9.31 51.16
N SER A 597 -3.99 -10.20 52.12
CA SER A 597 -3.53 -10.07 53.51
C SER A 597 -3.35 -11.45 54.18
N THR A 598 -2.53 -11.52 55.22
CA THR A 598 -2.50 -12.66 56.17
C THR A 598 -3.54 -12.52 57.28
N ASP A 599 -4.16 -11.35 57.42
CA ASP A 599 -5.20 -11.05 58.38
C ASP A 599 -6.58 -11.09 57.70
N PRO A 600 -7.51 -11.97 58.13
CA PRO A 600 -8.85 -12.03 57.55
C PRO A 600 -9.66 -10.73 57.71
N ALA A 601 -9.28 -9.84 58.63
CA ALA A 601 -9.90 -8.53 58.81
C ALA A 601 -9.28 -7.44 57.91
N PHE A 602 -8.20 -7.74 57.18
CA PHE A 602 -7.43 -6.79 56.37
C PHE A 602 -6.95 -5.57 57.17
N GLY A 603 -6.58 -5.75 58.45
CA GLY A 603 -6.01 -4.69 59.29
C GLY A 603 -4.60 -4.28 58.85
N SER A 604 -3.88 -5.19 58.19
CA SER A 604 -2.61 -4.93 57.48
C SER A 604 -2.65 -5.63 56.12
N THR A 605 -2.63 -4.87 55.04
CA THR A 605 -2.61 -5.43 53.68
C THR A 605 -1.18 -5.76 53.25
N LEU A 606 -1.02 -6.92 52.60
CA LEU A 606 0.22 -7.29 51.92
C LEU A 606 0.27 -6.66 50.53
N HIS A 607 -0.84 -6.72 49.80
CA HIS A 607 -1.01 -6.09 48.47
C HIS A 607 -2.28 -5.24 48.44
N ASN A 608 -2.23 -4.12 47.73
CA ASN A 608 -3.35 -3.23 47.45
C ASN A 608 -3.22 -2.65 46.04
N LEU A 609 -3.91 -3.24 45.07
CA LEU A 609 -3.84 -2.89 43.64
C LEU A 609 -5.08 -2.11 43.23
N THR A 610 -4.95 -1.02 42.46
CA THR A 610 -6.04 -0.11 42.06
C THR A 610 -5.98 0.19 40.56
N GLY A 611 -7.10 0.60 39.94
CA GLY A 611 -7.15 1.03 38.54
C GLY A 611 -7.03 -0.13 37.54
N LEU A 612 -7.45 -1.33 37.95
CA LEU A 612 -7.44 -2.51 37.09
C LEU A 612 -8.70 -2.50 36.21
N GLU A 613 -8.55 -2.60 34.90
CA GLU A 613 -9.69 -2.67 33.96
C GLU A 613 -10.17 -4.12 33.77
N ASP A 614 -9.23 -5.08 33.83
CA ASP A 614 -9.51 -6.51 33.66
C ASP A 614 -9.79 -7.24 34.97
N PRO A 615 -10.58 -8.34 34.95
CA PRO A 615 -10.96 -9.08 36.14
C PRO A 615 -9.89 -10.09 36.61
N VAL A 616 -8.61 -9.72 36.53
CA VAL A 616 -7.45 -10.56 36.88
C VAL A 616 -6.32 -9.75 37.53
N ALA A 617 -5.60 -10.36 38.47
CA ALA A 617 -4.38 -9.80 39.05
C ALA A 617 -3.39 -10.90 39.51
N THR A 618 -2.10 -10.67 39.38
CA THR A 618 -1.04 -11.61 39.84
C THR A 618 -0.34 -11.07 41.08
N VAL A 619 -0.13 -11.90 42.11
CA VAL A 619 0.50 -11.50 43.37
C VAL A 619 1.57 -12.47 43.84
N ASN A 620 2.66 -11.95 44.42
CA ASN A 620 3.76 -12.72 45.01
C ASN A 620 3.67 -12.75 46.54
N LEU A 621 3.86 -13.91 47.15
CA LEU A 621 3.63 -14.16 48.58
C LEU A 621 4.92 -14.57 49.31
N PRO A 622 5.15 -14.08 50.54
CA PRO A 622 6.44 -14.24 51.22
C PRO A 622 6.64 -15.58 51.95
N THR A 623 5.59 -16.34 52.29
CA THR A 623 5.73 -17.51 53.17
C THR A 623 4.94 -18.73 52.70
N VAL A 624 5.60 -19.88 52.74
CA VAL A 624 5.02 -21.22 52.49
C VAL A 624 4.16 -21.68 53.67
N LEU A 625 3.29 -22.68 53.47
CA LEU A 625 2.36 -23.21 54.48
C LEU A 625 1.55 -22.12 55.22
N THR A 626 1.29 -20.99 54.56
CA THR A 626 0.65 -19.81 55.16
C THR A 626 -0.69 -19.57 54.51
N THR A 627 -1.70 -19.30 55.34
CA THR A 627 -3.04 -18.91 54.86
C THR A 627 -3.08 -17.42 54.56
N TYR A 628 -3.46 -17.07 53.34
CA TYR A 628 -3.74 -15.71 52.90
C TYR A 628 -5.23 -15.52 52.63
N TYR A 629 -5.67 -14.28 52.71
CA TYR A 629 -7.03 -13.82 52.45
C TYR A 629 -6.98 -12.74 51.37
N TRP A 630 -7.93 -12.77 50.43
CA TRP A 630 -8.02 -11.77 49.38
C TRP A 630 -9.46 -11.36 49.09
N ARG A 631 -9.65 -10.12 48.63
CA ARG A 631 -10.95 -9.52 48.32
C ARG A 631 -10.83 -8.49 47.20
N VAL A 632 -11.92 -8.26 46.49
CA VAL A 632 -12.00 -7.32 45.35
C VAL A 632 -13.20 -6.41 45.50
N ARG A 633 -13.10 -5.15 45.07
CA ARG A 633 -14.24 -4.25 44.82
C ARG A 633 -14.13 -3.62 43.44
N SER A 634 -15.26 -3.19 42.91
CA SER A 634 -15.38 -2.50 41.63
C SER A 634 -15.63 -1.01 41.84
N GLU A 635 -15.41 -0.19 40.82
CA GLU A 635 -15.70 1.24 40.83
C GLU A 635 -16.31 1.73 39.50
N ASN A 636 -17.03 2.84 39.55
CA ASN A 636 -17.54 3.59 38.39
C ASN A 636 -17.69 5.07 38.73
N ALA A 637 -18.31 5.86 37.85
CA ALA A 637 -18.59 7.29 38.05
C ALA A 637 -19.39 7.61 39.34
N CYS A 638 -20.14 6.67 39.90
CA CYS A 638 -20.82 6.83 41.19
C CYS A 638 -19.94 6.53 42.41
N GLY A 639 -18.75 5.97 42.19
CA GLY A 639 -17.73 5.68 43.19
C GLY A 639 -17.50 4.18 43.39
N ASN A 640 -16.89 3.87 44.53
CA ASN A 640 -16.48 2.51 44.89
C ASN A 640 -17.66 1.66 45.38
N GLY A 641 -17.80 0.47 44.80
CA GLY A 641 -18.67 -0.60 45.26
C GLY A 641 -18.20 -1.24 46.58
N PRO A 642 -19.01 -2.14 47.17
CA PRO A 642 -18.62 -2.88 48.35
C PRO A 642 -17.52 -3.91 48.03
N TRP A 643 -16.69 -4.21 49.03
CA TRP A 643 -15.76 -5.34 48.97
C TRP A 643 -16.50 -6.67 48.89
N SER A 644 -15.95 -7.60 48.10
CA SER A 644 -16.36 -9.00 48.10
C SER A 644 -16.16 -9.64 49.48
N ALA A 645 -16.88 -10.74 49.73
CA ALA A 645 -16.52 -11.63 50.83
C ALA A 645 -15.11 -12.18 50.57
N PRO A 646 -14.21 -12.18 51.57
CA PRO A 646 -12.84 -12.58 51.34
C PRO A 646 -12.75 -14.09 51.12
N PHE A 647 -11.98 -14.49 50.11
CA PHE A 647 -11.57 -15.88 49.92
C PHE A 647 -10.24 -16.10 50.63
N SER A 648 -10.01 -17.33 51.05
CA SER A 648 -8.74 -17.76 51.65
C SER A 648 -8.07 -18.84 50.83
N PHE A 649 -6.74 -18.96 50.94
CA PHE A 649 -5.99 -20.09 50.41
C PHE A 649 -4.69 -20.31 51.20
N THR A 650 -4.12 -21.50 51.16
CA THR A 650 -2.88 -21.87 51.86
C THR A 650 -1.78 -22.24 50.87
N THR A 651 -0.60 -21.64 51.03
CA THR A 651 0.58 -21.90 50.19
C THR A 651 1.17 -23.30 50.45
N ALA A 652 1.76 -23.91 49.41
CA ALA A 652 2.28 -25.29 49.45
C ALA A 652 3.54 -25.44 50.32
N GLU A 653 3.89 -26.68 50.64
CA GLU A 653 5.19 -27.03 51.22
C GLU A 653 6.30 -26.87 50.16
N ALA A 654 7.47 -26.38 50.58
CA ALA A 654 8.64 -26.28 49.70
C ALA A 654 9.52 -27.52 49.82
N ALA A 655 9.87 -28.12 48.69
CA ALA A 655 10.94 -29.11 48.59
C ALA A 655 12.24 -28.38 48.24
N CYS A 656 13.26 -28.51 49.09
CA CYS A 656 14.57 -27.91 48.85
C CYS A 656 15.57 -28.98 48.41
N ALA A 657 16.40 -28.64 47.43
CA ALA A 657 17.43 -29.52 46.89
C ALA A 657 18.70 -28.75 46.59
N VAL A 658 19.84 -29.45 46.73
CA VAL A 658 21.14 -28.99 46.25
C VAL A 658 21.59 -29.96 45.17
N LEU A 659 21.69 -29.50 43.92
CA LEU A 659 22.03 -30.32 42.77
C LEU A 659 23.27 -29.76 42.09
N ALA A 660 24.21 -30.66 41.76
CA ALA A 660 25.46 -30.34 41.09
C ALA A 660 25.37 -30.66 39.60
N SER A 661 25.99 -29.83 38.77
CA SER A 661 26.17 -30.14 37.35
C SER A 661 27.01 -31.41 37.18
N ASN A 662 26.63 -32.23 36.20
CA ASN A 662 27.32 -33.49 35.86
C ASN A 662 28.16 -33.39 34.57
N ASP A 663 28.15 -32.24 33.88
CA ASP A 663 28.87 -32.02 32.61
C ASP A 663 30.20 -31.26 32.77
N VAL A 664 30.65 -31.12 34.02
CA VAL A 664 31.95 -30.55 34.41
C VAL A 664 33.02 -31.64 34.63
N PRO A 665 34.31 -31.38 34.34
CA PRO A 665 34.88 -30.07 33.98
C PRO A 665 34.69 -29.68 32.51
N VAL A 666 34.29 -28.43 32.26
CA VAL A 666 34.21 -27.82 30.92
C VAL A 666 35.48 -27.00 30.69
N THR A 667 36.21 -27.27 29.60
CA THR A 667 37.48 -26.58 29.30
C THR A 667 37.24 -25.18 28.73
N ILE A 668 37.86 -24.17 29.35
CA ILE A 668 37.93 -22.79 28.85
C ILE A 668 39.20 -22.69 27.98
N GLY A 669 39.00 -22.53 26.67
CA GLY A 669 40.06 -22.50 25.67
C GLY A 669 40.72 -21.13 25.50
N THR A 670 41.94 -21.12 24.96
CA THR A 670 42.79 -19.92 24.84
C THR A 670 42.53 -19.06 23.59
N GLY A 671 41.36 -19.20 22.98
CA GLY A 671 40.98 -18.56 21.70
C GLY A 671 39.99 -17.40 21.90
N PRO A 672 39.71 -16.59 20.85
CA PRO A 672 38.86 -15.41 20.96
C PRO A 672 37.43 -15.72 21.43
N GLY A 673 36.91 -14.96 22.39
CA GLY A 673 35.49 -14.62 22.54
C GLY A 673 34.51 -15.80 22.56
N ASN A 674 34.91 -16.92 23.16
CA ASN A 674 34.04 -18.09 23.27
C ASN A 674 33.26 -18.03 24.58
N SER A 675 31.95 -18.23 24.48
CA SER A 675 31.10 -18.56 25.61
C SER A 675 31.21 -20.05 25.90
N TYR A 676 31.60 -20.42 27.12
CA TYR A 676 31.72 -21.79 27.58
C TYR A 676 30.54 -22.12 28.48
N THR A 677 29.72 -23.07 28.07
CA THR A 677 28.48 -23.42 28.77
C THR A 677 28.58 -24.75 29.49
N SER A 678 27.99 -24.82 30.69
CA SER A 678 27.77 -26.03 31.47
C SER A 678 26.30 -26.08 31.90
N THR A 679 25.73 -27.27 31.93
CA THR A 679 24.30 -27.51 32.13
C THR A 679 24.00 -28.32 33.39
N LEU A 680 22.82 -28.10 33.95
CA LEU A 680 22.26 -28.86 35.07
C LEU A 680 20.78 -29.16 34.79
N ASP A 681 20.45 -30.44 34.64
CA ASP A 681 19.07 -30.89 34.47
C ASP A 681 18.42 -31.13 35.85
N ILE A 682 17.25 -30.51 36.05
CA ILE A 682 16.44 -30.65 37.26
C ILE A 682 15.11 -31.32 36.92
N ASP A 683 14.88 -32.51 37.48
CA ASP A 683 13.64 -33.28 37.31
C ASP A 683 12.59 -33.02 38.41
N LEU A 684 12.87 -32.10 39.36
CA LEU A 684 11.95 -31.77 40.44
C LEU A 684 10.86 -30.81 39.91
N PRO A 685 9.57 -31.18 39.90
CA PRO A 685 8.50 -30.27 39.49
C PRO A 685 8.21 -29.25 40.59
N GLY A 686 7.93 -28.00 40.24
CA GLY A 686 7.47 -26.98 41.18
C GLY A 686 7.98 -25.58 40.85
N THR A 687 7.35 -24.55 41.41
CA THR A 687 7.75 -23.16 41.16
C THR A 687 8.84 -22.71 42.13
N ILE A 688 9.85 -22.02 41.62
CA ILE A 688 11.01 -21.54 42.39
C ILE A 688 10.54 -20.53 43.44
N SER A 689 10.97 -20.74 44.68
CA SER A 689 10.68 -19.87 45.83
C SER A 689 11.95 -19.24 46.44
N THR A 690 13.08 -19.93 46.36
CA THR A 690 14.40 -19.41 46.73
C THR A 690 15.46 -20.08 45.87
N MET A 691 16.56 -19.38 45.56
CA MET A 691 17.68 -19.94 44.81
C MET A 691 18.99 -19.25 45.16
N ARG A 692 20.09 -20.02 45.13
CA ARG A 692 21.45 -19.52 45.18
C ARG A 692 22.39 -20.48 44.45
N LEU A 693 23.53 -19.97 43.99
CA LEU A 693 24.55 -20.75 43.30
C LEU A 693 25.70 -21.04 44.26
N VAL A 694 26.01 -22.32 44.47
CA VAL A 694 26.96 -22.80 45.48
C VAL A 694 28.16 -23.45 44.82
N ASP A 695 29.35 -23.20 45.36
CA ASP A 695 30.62 -23.83 44.98
C ASP A 695 30.94 -23.69 43.47
N LEU A 696 30.83 -22.47 42.92
CA LEU A 696 31.35 -22.16 41.59
C LEU A 696 32.88 -22.23 41.63
N ASP A 697 33.43 -23.35 41.15
CA ASP A 697 34.85 -23.61 41.04
C ASP A 697 35.28 -23.42 39.59
N ILE A 698 36.06 -22.37 39.33
CA ILE A 698 36.68 -22.15 38.02
C ILE A 698 38.18 -22.03 38.23
N THR A 699 38.93 -22.90 37.57
CA THR A 699 40.37 -22.70 37.39
C THR A 699 40.58 -21.80 36.19
N HIS A 700 41.33 -20.70 36.37
CA HIS A 700 41.68 -19.78 35.29
C HIS A 700 43.00 -19.09 35.61
N SER A 701 43.75 -18.71 34.58
CA SER A 701 45.05 -18.06 34.77
C SER A 701 44.87 -16.60 35.21
N PHE A 702 43.87 -15.90 34.68
CA PHE A 702 43.49 -14.55 35.10
C PHE A 702 41.97 -14.45 35.28
N VAL A 703 41.50 -14.35 36.52
CA VAL A 703 40.05 -14.31 36.81
C VAL A 703 39.40 -13.01 36.35
N GLY A 704 40.16 -11.92 36.23
CA GLY A 704 39.67 -10.63 35.73
C GLY A 704 39.09 -10.67 34.32
N ASP A 705 39.48 -11.65 33.50
CA ASP A 705 39.02 -11.76 32.12
C ASP A 705 37.62 -12.38 31.99
N LEU A 706 37.11 -12.96 33.07
CA LEU A 706 35.88 -13.73 33.06
C LEU A 706 34.63 -12.89 33.36
N ASP A 707 33.54 -13.21 32.68
CA ASP A 707 32.18 -12.89 33.12
C ASP A 707 31.31 -14.16 33.10
N ALA A 708 30.23 -14.18 33.89
CA ALA A 708 29.35 -15.34 33.96
C ALA A 708 27.88 -14.97 34.09
N THR A 709 27.02 -15.74 33.41
CA THR A 709 25.55 -15.65 33.47
C THR A 709 24.92 -17.00 33.80
N LEU A 710 23.72 -16.96 34.39
CA LEU A 710 22.87 -18.13 34.61
C LEU A 710 21.54 -17.97 33.87
N THR A 711 21.15 -18.99 33.12
CA THR A 711 19.89 -19.03 32.34
C THR A 711 18.94 -20.11 32.87
N SER A 712 17.67 -19.77 33.09
CA SER A 712 16.62 -20.71 33.51
C SER A 712 16.00 -21.47 32.32
N PRO A 713 15.27 -22.58 32.57
CA PRO A 713 14.55 -23.31 31.52
C PRO A 713 13.49 -22.47 30.79
N ALA A 714 12.98 -21.40 31.41
CA ALA A 714 12.03 -20.47 30.81
C ALA A 714 12.70 -19.42 29.90
N GLY A 715 14.03 -19.35 29.89
CA GLY A 715 14.81 -18.41 29.08
C GLY A 715 15.20 -17.12 29.78
N THR A 716 14.89 -16.95 31.07
CA THR A 716 15.32 -15.80 31.87
C THR A 716 16.82 -15.89 32.15
N ILE A 717 17.53 -14.76 32.08
CA ILE A 717 19.00 -14.68 32.24
C ILE A 717 19.33 -13.68 33.34
N ILE A 718 20.26 -14.03 34.23
CA ILE A 718 20.89 -13.07 35.17
C ILE A 718 22.41 -13.06 35.02
N GLN A 719 23.03 -11.89 35.24
CA GLN A 719 24.47 -11.74 35.38
C GLN A 719 24.91 -12.10 36.81
N LEU A 720 25.87 -13.04 36.94
CA LEU A 720 26.45 -13.40 38.23
C LEU A 720 27.58 -12.43 38.62
N PHE A 721 28.49 -12.15 37.69
CA PHE A 721 29.55 -11.14 37.83
C PHE A 721 30.08 -10.75 36.45
N ASN A 722 30.77 -9.61 36.37
CA ASN A 722 31.34 -9.10 35.13
C ASN A 722 32.77 -8.57 35.36
N GLN A 723 33.78 -9.30 34.90
CA GLN A 723 35.20 -8.93 34.92
C GLN A 723 35.69 -8.32 36.25
N PRO A 724 36.05 -9.15 37.25
CA PRO A 724 36.53 -8.70 38.56
C PRO A 724 37.64 -7.64 38.48
N ASP A 725 37.55 -6.62 39.32
CA ASP A 725 38.37 -5.40 39.33
C ASP A 725 38.35 -4.64 37.98
N GLY A 726 37.24 -4.71 37.24
CA GLY A 726 37.10 -4.12 35.91
C GLY A 726 38.11 -4.70 34.89
N GLY A 727 38.42 -5.98 35.02
CA GLY A 727 39.48 -6.66 34.26
C GLY A 727 40.87 -6.56 34.87
N GLY A 728 41.03 -5.87 36.01
CA GLY A 728 42.31 -5.67 36.70
C GLY A 728 42.79 -6.86 37.52
N CYS A 729 41.97 -7.90 37.72
CA CYS A 729 42.32 -9.00 38.60
C CYS A 729 43.24 -10.05 37.94
N PHE A 730 44.55 -9.90 38.19
CA PHE A 730 45.57 -10.83 37.70
C PHE A 730 45.76 -12.11 38.56
N GLY A 731 44.84 -12.38 39.48
CA GLY A 731 44.89 -13.58 40.32
C GLY A 731 44.38 -14.82 39.59
N THR A 732 44.82 -16.00 40.04
CA THR A 732 44.42 -17.29 39.47
C THR A 732 43.25 -17.92 40.24
N ASN A 733 42.32 -18.55 39.53
CA ASN A 733 41.21 -19.38 40.03
C ASN A 733 40.19 -18.67 40.95
N LEU A 734 38.94 -19.15 40.93
CA LEU A 734 37.86 -18.70 41.81
C LEU A 734 37.10 -19.88 42.41
N LEU A 735 36.65 -19.72 43.66
CA LEU A 735 35.77 -20.65 44.36
C LEU A 735 34.72 -19.87 45.17
N VAL A 736 33.55 -19.65 44.57
CA VAL A 736 32.59 -18.65 45.08
C VAL A 736 31.18 -19.21 45.19
N THR A 737 30.42 -18.67 46.15
CA THR A 737 28.99 -18.93 46.31
C THR A 737 28.25 -17.61 46.18
N PHE A 738 27.26 -17.56 45.29
CA PHE A 738 26.41 -16.40 45.08
C PHE A 738 25.07 -16.59 45.78
N ASP A 739 24.73 -15.67 46.68
CA ASP A 739 23.49 -15.66 47.47
C ASP A 739 23.03 -14.20 47.65
N ASP A 740 21.76 -13.90 47.31
CA ASP A 740 21.19 -12.55 47.44
C ASP A 740 21.26 -12.01 48.89
N GLN A 741 21.42 -12.89 49.88
CA GLN A 741 21.54 -12.55 51.30
C GLN A 741 22.99 -12.60 51.83
N ALA A 742 23.99 -12.76 50.96
CA ALA A 742 25.38 -12.75 51.38
C ALA A 742 25.77 -11.40 52.02
N ALA A 743 26.67 -11.46 53.02
CA ALA A 743 27.13 -10.27 53.73
C ALA A 743 28.07 -9.40 52.89
N ASN A 744 28.81 -10.00 51.95
CA ASN A 744 29.64 -9.27 50.99
C ASN A 744 28.79 -8.98 49.75
N THR A 745 28.82 -7.75 49.29
CA THR A 745 28.05 -7.27 48.14
C THR A 745 28.72 -7.63 46.82
N ASN A 746 28.04 -7.45 45.68
CA ASN A 746 28.67 -7.58 44.37
C ASN A 746 29.87 -6.61 44.21
N ALA A 747 29.79 -5.40 44.80
CA ALA A 747 30.93 -4.47 44.78
C ALA A 747 32.15 -5.00 45.56
N ASP A 748 31.93 -5.78 46.62
CA ASP A 748 33.01 -6.45 47.35
C ASP A 748 33.61 -7.62 46.55
N PHE A 749 32.78 -8.32 45.76
CA PHE A 749 33.26 -9.34 44.80
C PHE A 749 34.17 -8.70 43.76
N ASP A 750 33.69 -7.62 43.12
CA ASP A 750 34.44 -6.89 42.10
C ASP A 750 35.74 -6.31 42.65
N ALA A 751 35.79 -5.90 43.91
CA ALA A 751 37.00 -5.37 44.54
C ALA A 751 37.98 -6.44 45.06
N THR A 752 37.64 -7.73 44.99
CA THR A 752 38.47 -8.81 45.52
C THR A 752 39.43 -9.36 44.46
N CYS A 753 40.74 -9.27 44.71
CA CYS A 753 41.74 -10.00 43.92
C CYS A 753 42.97 -10.38 44.76
N ASN A 754 42.95 -11.57 45.35
CA ASN A 754 44.03 -12.05 46.20
C ASN A 754 45.19 -12.64 45.39
N GLY A 755 46.44 -12.40 45.82
CA GLY A 755 47.64 -12.95 45.17
C GLY A 755 47.96 -14.44 45.50
N GLY A 756 46.97 -15.20 45.97
CA GLY A 756 47.09 -16.62 46.31
C GLY A 756 46.70 -17.55 45.16
N SER A 757 46.60 -18.86 45.44
CA SER A 757 46.13 -19.84 44.44
C SER A 757 44.62 -19.75 44.13
N LEU A 758 43.87 -18.99 44.93
CA LEU A 758 42.48 -18.61 44.69
C LEU A 758 42.44 -17.07 44.76
N ALA A 759 42.14 -16.43 43.64
CA ALA A 759 42.02 -14.99 43.54
C ALA A 759 40.80 -14.49 44.31
N ILE A 760 39.68 -15.18 44.13
CA ILE A 760 38.39 -14.84 44.73
C ILE A 760 37.83 -16.10 45.38
N SER A 761 37.45 -15.99 46.65
CA SER A 761 36.80 -17.08 47.35
C SER A 761 35.89 -16.56 48.47
N GLY A 762 34.75 -17.20 48.66
CA GLY A 762 33.80 -16.83 49.72
C GLY A 762 32.37 -16.73 49.23
N GLN A 763 31.54 -16.03 50.00
CA GLN A 763 30.12 -15.80 49.69
C GLN A 763 29.91 -14.33 49.32
N TYR A 764 29.22 -14.08 48.22
CA TYR A 764 28.95 -12.74 47.67
C TYR A 764 27.53 -12.64 47.13
N GLN A 765 27.00 -11.44 47.01
CA GLN A 765 25.78 -11.17 46.25
C GLN A 765 26.12 -11.17 44.74
N PRO A 766 25.24 -11.70 43.87
CA PRO A 766 25.44 -11.63 42.42
C PRO A 766 25.25 -10.20 41.88
N ALA A 767 25.70 -9.95 40.66
CA ALA A 767 25.49 -8.66 39.97
C ALA A 767 24.00 -8.37 39.72
N GLU A 768 23.22 -9.39 39.38
CA GLU A 768 21.76 -9.35 39.25
C GLU A 768 21.11 -10.41 40.16
N SER A 769 19.97 -10.07 40.77
CA SER A 769 19.36 -10.88 41.83
C SER A 769 18.68 -12.16 41.31
N PHE A 770 18.80 -13.24 42.09
CA PHE A 770 18.09 -14.50 41.83
C PHE A 770 16.56 -14.40 41.92
N THR A 771 16.02 -13.31 42.48
CA THR A 771 14.57 -13.05 42.55
C THR A 771 13.91 -12.98 41.16
N ALA A 772 14.68 -12.72 40.10
CA ALA A 772 14.19 -12.73 38.72
C ALA A 772 13.60 -14.09 38.31
N PHE A 773 14.02 -15.20 38.94
CA PHE A 773 13.53 -16.54 38.64
C PHE A 773 12.32 -16.97 39.47
N PHE A 774 11.88 -16.16 40.44
CA PHE A 774 10.83 -16.58 41.38
C PHE A 774 9.49 -16.72 40.66
N GLY A 775 8.81 -17.86 40.86
CA GLY A 775 7.57 -18.20 40.16
C GLY A 775 7.72 -19.02 38.89
N GLU A 776 8.92 -19.11 38.32
CA GLU A 776 9.20 -20.00 37.19
C GLU A 776 9.18 -21.47 37.63
N ASP A 777 8.87 -22.39 36.71
CA ASP A 777 8.99 -23.83 36.95
C ASP A 777 10.49 -24.18 37.07
N VAL A 778 10.88 -24.84 38.16
CA VAL A 778 12.29 -25.19 38.41
C VAL A 778 12.75 -26.36 37.53
N ALA A 779 11.79 -27.14 36.99
CA ALA A 779 12.07 -28.31 36.18
C ALA A 779 12.58 -27.92 34.78
N GLY A 780 13.66 -28.55 34.36
CA GLY A 780 14.29 -28.33 33.05
C GLY A 780 15.79 -28.10 33.13
N THR A 781 16.38 -27.69 32.01
CA THR A 781 17.82 -27.50 31.86
C THR A 781 18.24 -26.09 32.23
N TRP A 782 19.07 -25.97 33.26
CA TRP A 782 19.74 -24.73 33.66
C TRP A 782 21.08 -24.61 32.98
N THR A 783 21.43 -23.42 32.49
CA THR A 783 22.68 -23.19 31.75
C THR A 783 23.51 -22.10 32.43
N LEU A 784 24.72 -22.47 32.89
CA LEU A 784 25.76 -21.54 33.30
C LEU A 784 26.64 -21.24 32.09
N ALA A 785 26.78 -19.98 31.73
CA ALA A 785 27.70 -19.53 30.68
C ALA A 785 28.83 -18.71 31.31
N VAL A 786 30.08 -19.04 30.95
CA VAL A 786 31.27 -18.28 31.34
C VAL A 786 31.97 -17.82 30.08
N ASN A 787 32.19 -16.52 29.96
CA ASN A 787 32.90 -15.92 28.84
C ASN A 787 34.32 -15.53 29.28
N ASP A 788 35.30 -15.80 28.43
CA ASP A 788 36.66 -15.29 28.58
C ASP A 788 36.89 -14.16 27.57
N ASN A 789 37.13 -12.96 28.09
CA ASN A 789 37.26 -11.73 27.31
C ASN A 789 38.69 -11.38 26.91
N ALA A 790 39.68 -12.22 27.26
CA ALA A 790 41.08 -12.02 26.92
C ALA A 790 41.65 -13.17 26.07
N PHE A 791 42.90 -13.02 25.65
CA PHE A 791 43.57 -13.96 24.76
C PHE A 791 44.72 -14.69 25.47
N PHE A 792 44.98 -15.93 25.03
CA PHE A 792 46.17 -16.74 25.32
C PHE A 792 46.23 -17.44 26.68
N ASP A 793 45.32 -17.14 27.59
CA ASP A 793 45.14 -17.91 28.80
C ASP A 793 43.84 -18.72 28.75
N GLY A 794 43.69 -19.62 29.71
CA GLY A 794 42.59 -20.58 29.71
C GLY A 794 42.50 -21.30 31.02
N GLY A 795 41.56 -22.22 31.09
CA GLY A 795 41.14 -22.80 32.35
C GLY A 795 40.08 -23.88 32.20
N ALA A 796 39.27 -24.05 33.24
CA ALA A 796 38.13 -24.94 33.22
C ALA A 796 37.11 -24.54 34.29
N ILE A 797 35.82 -24.70 33.96
CA ILE A 797 34.72 -24.75 34.92
C ILE A 797 34.78 -26.14 35.56
N ASN A 798 35.17 -26.23 36.83
CA ASN A 798 35.38 -27.51 37.53
C ASN A 798 34.13 -28.01 38.25
N GLY A 799 33.24 -27.10 38.66
CA GLY A 799 32.04 -27.43 39.39
C GLY A 799 31.16 -26.23 39.67
N TRP A 800 29.86 -26.47 39.77
CA TRP A 800 28.87 -25.53 40.30
C TRP A 800 27.61 -26.31 40.71
N GLN A 801 26.85 -25.74 41.65
CA GLN A 801 25.64 -26.33 42.18
C GLN A 801 24.54 -25.28 42.31
N LEU A 802 23.28 -25.69 42.16
CA LEU A 802 22.12 -24.87 42.55
C LEU A 802 21.54 -25.41 43.86
N ASP A 803 21.42 -24.52 44.84
CA ASP A 803 20.69 -24.75 46.09
C ASP A 803 19.40 -23.92 46.04
N PHE A 804 18.27 -24.61 45.98
CA PHE A 804 16.98 -23.98 45.72
C PHE A 804 15.87 -24.65 46.53
N CYS A 805 14.77 -23.92 46.70
CA CYS A 805 13.51 -24.46 47.20
C CYS A 805 12.42 -24.21 46.18
N ALA A 806 11.66 -25.24 45.83
CA ALA A 806 10.51 -25.15 44.95
C ALA A 806 9.24 -25.60 45.68
N THR A 807 8.15 -24.86 45.51
CA THR A 807 6.84 -25.28 46.02
C THR A 807 6.27 -26.37 45.13
N VAL A 808 6.14 -27.59 45.67
CA VAL A 808 5.64 -28.76 44.95
C VAL A 808 4.17 -28.96 45.32
N PRO A 809 3.20 -28.75 44.42
CA PRO A 809 1.81 -29.08 44.72
C PRO A 809 1.65 -30.60 44.82
N GLN A 810 1.16 -31.11 45.95
CA GLN A 810 0.71 -32.50 46.09
C GLN A 810 -0.61 -32.64 45.31
N ILE A 811 -0.53 -33.04 44.04
CA ILE A 811 -1.71 -33.09 43.18
C ILE A 811 -2.43 -34.43 43.38
N VAL A 812 -3.61 -34.37 43.99
CA VAL A 812 -4.62 -35.44 43.90
C VAL A 812 -5.21 -35.33 42.50
N SER A 813 -4.82 -36.22 41.58
CA SER A 813 -5.28 -36.19 40.18
C SER A 813 -5.52 -37.58 39.62
N VAL A 814 -6.46 -37.69 38.70
CA VAL A 814 -6.63 -38.85 37.82
C VAL A 814 -6.76 -38.32 36.40
N GLU A 815 -6.00 -38.87 35.46
CA GLU A 815 -5.97 -38.42 34.07
C GLU A 815 -6.22 -39.59 33.12
N ALA A 816 -7.10 -39.42 32.13
CA ALA A 816 -7.29 -40.41 31.07
C ALA A 816 -6.27 -40.20 29.93
N SER A 817 -5.85 -41.29 29.27
CA SER A 817 -4.93 -41.23 28.13
C SER A 817 -5.53 -40.59 26.87
N ALA A 818 -6.84 -40.42 26.86
CA ALA A 818 -7.57 -39.73 25.83
C ALA A 818 -8.73 -38.96 26.47
N SER A 819 -9.06 -37.80 25.92
CA SER A 819 -10.22 -36.99 26.29
C SER A 819 -11.52 -37.51 25.63
N ALA A 820 -11.41 -38.29 24.56
CA ALA A 820 -12.51 -38.97 23.90
C ALA A 820 -12.11 -40.34 23.33
N ILE A 821 -13.07 -41.25 23.23
CA ILE A 821 -12.94 -42.53 22.52
C ILE A 821 -14.19 -42.78 21.67
N THR A 822 -14.01 -43.26 20.45
CA THR A 822 -15.09 -43.57 19.51
C THR A 822 -15.12 -45.06 19.22
N SER A 823 -16.31 -45.67 19.21
CA SER A 823 -16.51 -47.06 18.80
C SER A 823 -17.73 -47.20 17.89
N CYS A 824 -17.71 -48.18 16.99
CA CYS A 824 -18.91 -48.59 16.26
C CYS A 824 -19.86 -49.35 17.20
N THR A 825 -21.14 -49.36 16.87
CA THR A 825 -22.11 -50.26 17.51
C THR A 825 -21.59 -51.71 17.50
N GLU A 826 -21.75 -52.42 18.62
CA GLU A 826 -21.31 -53.81 18.82
C GLU A 826 -19.77 -54.05 18.85
N VAL A 827 -18.95 -53.01 19.01
CA VAL A 827 -17.47 -53.12 19.13
C VAL A 827 -16.98 -52.61 20.50
N ASP A 828 -16.16 -53.41 21.19
CA ASP A 828 -15.53 -53.04 22.48
C ASP A 828 -14.57 -51.86 22.34
N ALA A 829 -14.53 -50.98 23.34
CA ALA A 829 -13.63 -49.81 23.39
C ALA A 829 -12.73 -49.83 24.63
N SER A 830 -11.50 -49.30 24.55
CA SER A 830 -10.57 -49.27 25.69
C SER A 830 -9.76 -47.98 25.78
N PHE A 831 -9.48 -47.53 27.00
CA PHE A 831 -8.61 -46.39 27.32
C PHE A 831 -7.79 -46.65 28.58
N THR A 832 -6.80 -45.81 28.89
CA THR A 832 -5.98 -45.93 30.11
C THR A 832 -6.12 -44.71 31.03
N LEU A 833 -5.89 -44.90 32.32
CA LEU A 833 -5.99 -43.91 33.40
C LEU A 833 -4.66 -43.84 34.16
N THR A 834 -4.17 -42.64 34.49
CA THR A 834 -2.97 -42.40 35.29
C THR A 834 -3.34 -41.71 36.60
N LEU A 835 -2.88 -42.23 37.73
CA LEU A 835 -3.17 -41.70 39.07
C LEU A 835 -2.00 -40.85 39.61
N GLY A 836 -2.29 -39.65 40.09
CA GLY A 836 -1.35 -38.77 40.78
C GLY A 836 -0.84 -39.33 42.12
N GLY A 837 0.29 -38.81 42.59
CA GLY A 837 0.94 -39.26 43.82
C GLY A 837 0.29 -38.80 45.13
N GLY A 838 -0.71 -37.90 45.07
CA GLY A 838 -1.37 -37.32 46.24
C GLY A 838 -2.37 -38.24 46.97
N PHE A 839 -2.66 -39.42 46.43
CA PHE A 839 -3.52 -40.42 47.08
C PHE A 839 -2.77 -41.25 48.13
N LEU A 840 -3.49 -41.72 49.15
CA LEU A 840 -2.96 -42.54 50.23
C LEU A 840 -2.44 -43.91 49.72
N PRO A 841 -1.35 -44.45 50.30
CA PRO A 841 -0.77 -45.74 49.90
C PRO A 841 -1.68 -46.97 50.10
N THR A 842 -2.85 -46.79 50.72
CA THR A 842 -3.82 -47.85 51.02
C THR A 842 -4.63 -48.31 49.80
N GLY A 843 -4.47 -47.66 48.65
CA GLY A 843 -5.11 -47.99 47.37
C GLY A 843 -6.31 -47.08 47.06
N THR A 844 -6.43 -46.71 45.79
CA THR A 844 -7.45 -45.78 45.25
C THR A 844 -8.48 -46.55 44.43
N TYR A 845 -9.76 -46.43 44.76
CA TYR A 845 -10.86 -47.08 44.03
C TYR A 845 -11.28 -46.25 42.82
N LEU A 846 -11.41 -46.90 41.68
CA LEU A 846 -11.88 -46.29 40.44
C LEU A 846 -13.34 -46.67 40.20
N THR A 847 -14.17 -45.69 39.87
CA THR A 847 -15.55 -45.91 39.41
C THR A 847 -15.81 -45.11 38.15
N VAL A 848 -16.56 -45.68 37.21
CA VAL A 848 -16.99 -45.00 35.98
C VAL A 848 -18.50 -44.85 36.04
N SER A 849 -18.98 -43.64 35.84
CA SER A 849 -20.40 -43.30 35.75
C SER A 849 -20.70 -42.62 34.41
N GLY A 850 -21.97 -42.60 34.01
CA GLY A 850 -22.38 -42.07 32.70
C GLY A 850 -22.38 -43.10 31.56
N LEU A 851 -22.18 -44.39 31.87
CA LEU A 851 -22.17 -45.46 30.87
C LEU A 851 -23.54 -45.65 30.18
N PRO A 852 -23.57 -45.99 28.89
CA PRO A 852 -24.79 -46.40 28.20
C PRO A 852 -25.43 -47.62 28.87
N ALA A 853 -26.76 -47.72 28.81
CA ALA A 853 -27.47 -48.89 29.30
C ALA A 853 -27.02 -50.16 28.54
N GLY A 854 -26.48 -51.15 29.26
CA GLY A 854 -25.97 -52.39 28.68
C GLY A 854 -24.45 -52.49 28.58
N VAL A 855 -23.71 -51.41 28.86
CA VAL A 855 -22.24 -51.38 28.85
C VAL A 855 -21.69 -51.42 30.28
N GLU A 856 -20.71 -52.29 30.53
CA GLU A 856 -20.05 -52.45 31.83
C GLU A 856 -18.53 -52.19 31.71
N PRO A 857 -17.89 -51.52 32.69
CA PRO A 857 -16.46 -51.23 32.66
C PRO A 857 -15.65 -52.37 33.30
N VAL A 858 -14.56 -52.78 32.65
CA VAL A 858 -13.60 -53.76 33.16
C VAL A 858 -12.26 -53.07 33.38
N TYR A 859 -11.76 -53.11 34.62
CA TYR A 859 -10.50 -52.48 35.04
C TYR A 859 -9.35 -53.49 35.07
N SER A 860 -8.16 -53.09 34.60
CA SER A 860 -6.95 -53.92 34.72
C SER A 860 -6.46 -54.04 36.18
N ALA A 861 -6.73 -53.05 37.03
CA ALA A 861 -6.47 -53.05 38.48
C ALA A 861 -7.42 -52.08 39.20
N ASN A 862 -8.13 -52.55 40.23
CA ASN A 862 -9.02 -51.73 41.08
C ASN A 862 -9.25 -52.46 42.43
N PRO A 863 -8.77 -51.95 43.59
CA PRO A 863 -8.13 -50.65 43.80
C PRO A 863 -6.74 -50.54 43.14
N ALA A 864 -6.40 -49.34 42.70
CA ALA A 864 -5.16 -49.00 42.02
C ALA A 864 -4.15 -48.34 42.98
N ALA A 865 -2.86 -48.47 42.71
CA ALA A 865 -1.83 -47.85 43.55
C ALA A 865 -1.62 -46.37 43.15
N PRO A 866 -1.32 -45.46 44.10
CA PRO A 866 -0.89 -44.10 43.76
C PRO A 866 0.30 -44.12 42.80
N GLY A 867 0.29 -43.27 41.76
CA GLY A 867 1.32 -43.24 40.72
C GLY A 867 1.22 -44.34 39.64
N SER A 868 0.17 -45.19 39.66
CA SER A 868 0.02 -46.29 38.68
C SER A 868 -0.86 -45.93 37.48
N THR A 869 -0.79 -46.77 36.44
CA THR A 869 -1.65 -46.70 35.24
C THR A 869 -2.62 -47.88 35.19
N VAL A 870 -3.90 -47.63 34.88
CA VAL A 870 -4.98 -48.63 34.80
C VAL A 870 -5.64 -48.59 33.42
N THR A 871 -5.82 -49.74 32.76
CA THR A 871 -6.62 -49.85 31.53
C THR A 871 -8.08 -50.11 31.86
N VAL A 872 -9.00 -49.40 31.21
CA VAL A 872 -10.46 -49.57 31.30
C VAL A 872 -10.97 -50.05 29.95
N THR A 873 -11.66 -51.19 29.92
CA THR A 873 -12.33 -51.73 28.73
C THR A 873 -13.85 -51.65 28.92
N LEU A 874 -14.55 -51.06 27.96
CA LEU A 874 -16.00 -50.95 27.91
C LEU A 874 -16.54 -52.03 26.97
N SER A 875 -17.34 -52.95 27.50
CA SER A 875 -17.89 -54.08 26.74
C SER A 875 -19.42 -54.13 26.86
N GLY A 876 -20.12 -54.32 25.74
CA GLY A 876 -21.58 -54.40 25.65
C GLY A 876 -22.18 -53.61 24.50
N ASP A 877 -23.49 -53.80 24.24
CA ASP A 877 -24.21 -53.09 23.16
C ASP A 877 -24.71 -51.74 23.67
N ALA A 878 -24.41 -50.66 22.94
CA ALA A 878 -24.84 -49.30 23.23
C ALA A 878 -25.58 -48.69 22.04
N ALA A 879 -26.58 -47.84 22.32
CA ALA A 879 -27.17 -46.99 21.30
C ALA A 879 -26.16 -45.94 20.82
N THR A 880 -26.34 -45.43 19.61
CA THR A 880 -25.55 -44.31 19.10
C THR A 880 -25.75 -43.07 19.98
N GLY A 881 -24.67 -42.38 20.27
CA GLY A 881 -24.71 -41.17 21.08
C GLY A 881 -23.39 -40.86 21.76
N LEU A 882 -23.32 -39.64 22.29
CA LEU A 882 -22.22 -39.17 23.11
C LEU A 882 -22.56 -39.39 24.58
N TYR A 883 -21.73 -40.19 25.25
CA TYR A 883 -21.86 -40.52 26.66
C TYR A 883 -20.70 -39.86 27.41
N PRO A 884 -20.94 -38.74 28.13
CA PRO A 884 -19.93 -38.16 29.00
C PRO A 884 -19.70 -39.11 30.18
N LEU A 885 -18.55 -39.76 30.21
CA LEU A 885 -18.18 -40.66 31.28
C LEU A 885 -17.39 -39.89 32.33
N THR A 886 -17.82 -40.00 33.59
CA THR A 886 -17.10 -39.47 34.75
C THR A 886 -16.39 -40.61 35.45
N ILE A 887 -15.07 -40.52 35.50
CA ILE A 887 -14.21 -41.41 36.28
C ILE A 887 -13.92 -40.75 37.62
N LEU A 888 -14.31 -41.40 38.72
CA LEU A 888 -13.98 -40.98 40.08
C LEU A 888 -12.90 -41.91 40.64
N ALA A 889 -11.80 -41.30 41.10
CA ALA A 889 -10.74 -41.93 41.89
C ALA A 889 -10.89 -41.51 43.36
N ASP A 890 -11.07 -42.46 44.27
CA ASP A 890 -11.35 -42.21 45.69
C ASP A 890 -10.54 -43.16 46.60
N ASP A 891 -9.76 -42.61 47.53
CA ASP A 891 -9.02 -43.38 48.55
C ASP A 891 -9.68 -43.35 49.96
N GLY A 892 -10.83 -42.68 50.09
CA GLY A 892 -11.58 -42.45 51.33
C GLY A 892 -11.24 -41.15 52.07
N SER A 893 -10.16 -40.45 51.69
CA SER A 893 -9.77 -39.12 52.22
C SER A 893 -9.63 -38.07 51.13
N TYR A 894 -9.24 -38.47 49.92
CA TYR A 894 -9.02 -37.63 48.76
C TYR A 894 -9.73 -38.21 47.53
N GLN A 895 -10.31 -37.31 46.73
CA GLN A 895 -11.01 -37.64 45.50
C GLN A 895 -10.47 -36.80 44.34
N ALA A 896 -10.34 -37.41 43.16
CA ALA A 896 -10.17 -36.69 41.90
C ALA A 896 -11.06 -37.29 40.82
N GLU A 897 -11.44 -36.47 39.86
CA GLU A 897 -12.27 -36.87 38.73
C GLU A 897 -11.58 -36.63 37.40
N ALA A 898 -11.83 -37.52 36.44
CA ALA A 898 -11.53 -37.32 35.02
C ALA A 898 -12.82 -37.47 34.22
N GLN A 899 -12.94 -36.68 33.15
CA GLN A 899 -14.03 -36.79 32.20
C GLN A 899 -13.48 -37.36 30.89
N ILE A 900 -14.19 -38.32 30.30
CA ILE A 900 -13.92 -38.81 28.96
C ILE A 900 -15.21 -38.89 28.17
N ALA A 901 -15.20 -38.38 26.94
CA ALA A 901 -16.31 -38.55 26.02
C ALA A 901 -16.26 -39.95 25.38
N PHE A 902 -17.27 -40.79 25.61
CA PHE A 902 -17.44 -42.04 24.87
C PHE A 902 -18.49 -41.86 23.79
N GLN A 903 -18.06 -41.85 22.54
CA GLN A 903 -18.95 -41.70 21.39
C GLN A 903 -19.19 -43.07 20.75
N VAL A 904 -20.45 -43.46 20.68
CA VAL A 904 -20.88 -44.65 19.94
C VAL A 904 -21.51 -44.15 18.63
N VAL A 905 -20.96 -44.58 17.50
CA VAL A 905 -21.41 -44.15 16.16
C VAL A 905 -21.88 -45.35 15.33
N ASP A 906 -22.71 -45.08 14.33
CA ASP A 906 -23.19 -46.05 13.33
C ASP A 906 -22.86 -45.53 11.92
N VAL A 907 -23.24 -46.25 10.87
CA VAL A 907 -23.11 -45.79 9.47
C VAL A 907 -23.79 -44.41 9.32
N PRO A 908 -23.18 -43.42 8.63
CA PRO A 908 -23.72 -42.07 8.55
C PRO A 908 -25.11 -42.01 7.89
N GLU A 909 -25.88 -40.97 8.21
CA GLU A 909 -27.13 -40.69 7.50
C GLU A 909 -26.89 -40.20 6.05
N VAL A 910 -27.95 -40.16 5.25
CA VAL A 910 -27.89 -39.65 3.87
C VAL A 910 -27.74 -38.13 3.89
N PRO A 911 -26.75 -37.53 3.21
CA PRO A 911 -26.58 -36.08 3.13
C PRO A 911 -27.80 -35.37 2.53
N THR A 912 -28.07 -34.14 2.99
CA THR A 912 -29.06 -33.26 2.38
C THR A 912 -28.35 -32.21 1.53
N LEU A 913 -28.60 -32.19 0.23
CA LEU A 913 -27.98 -31.24 -0.70
C LEU A 913 -28.53 -29.82 -0.47
N ASP A 914 -27.67 -28.80 -0.56
CA ASP A 914 -27.99 -27.38 -0.32
C ASP A 914 -27.91 -26.57 -1.63
N TYR A 915 -26.73 -26.51 -2.27
CA TYR A 915 -26.54 -25.76 -3.51
C TYR A 915 -25.60 -26.51 -4.49
N PRO A 916 -25.81 -26.47 -5.81
CA PRO A 916 -26.98 -25.95 -6.51
C PRO A 916 -28.28 -26.67 -6.13
N GLY A 917 -29.35 -25.89 -5.93
CA GLY A 917 -30.67 -26.44 -5.59
C GLY A 917 -31.31 -27.20 -6.75
N ASP A 918 -32.22 -28.13 -6.45
CA ASP A 918 -32.91 -28.92 -7.47
C ASP A 918 -33.76 -28.04 -8.40
N GLY A 919 -33.51 -28.14 -9.71
CA GLY A 919 -34.05 -27.27 -10.74
C GLY A 919 -33.43 -25.88 -10.81
N GLY A 920 -32.26 -25.66 -10.20
CA GLY A 920 -31.58 -24.36 -10.24
C GLY A 920 -31.23 -23.93 -11.67
N THR A 921 -31.49 -22.67 -12.02
CA THR A 921 -31.07 -22.07 -13.30
C THR A 921 -29.99 -21.03 -13.07
N ASP A 922 -29.27 -20.66 -14.13
CA ASP A 922 -28.23 -19.61 -14.09
C ASP A 922 -27.12 -19.87 -13.06
N VAL A 923 -26.74 -21.13 -12.90
CA VAL A 923 -25.65 -21.55 -12.02
C VAL A 923 -24.30 -21.34 -12.73
N PHE A 924 -23.31 -20.73 -12.10
CA PHE A 924 -22.06 -20.45 -12.82
C PHE A 924 -21.29 -21.72 -13.17
N THR A 925 -20.46 -21.65 -14.21
CA THR A 925 -19.65 -22.80 -14.64
C THR A 925 -18.62 -23.21 -13.60
N ASN A 926 -18.16 -22.29 -12.75
CA ASN A 926 -17.28 -22.54 -11.60
C ASN A 926 -18.04 -22.65 -10.27
N THR A 927 -19.26 -23.21 -10.29
CA THR A 927 -20.13 -23.28 -9.10
C THR A 927 -19.53 -24.08 -7.95
N LEU A 928 -20.02 -23.80 -6.74
CA LEU A 928 -19.73 -24.56 -5.55
C LEU A 928 -20.88 -25.52 -5.24
N PHE A 929 -20.57 -26.78 -5.01
CA PHE A 929 -21.49 -27.77 -4.46
C PHE A 929 -21.43 -27.74 -2.94
N THR A 930 -22.57 -27.59 -2.26
CA THR A 930 -22.68 -27.58 -0.80
C THR A 930 -23.79 -28.50 -0.32
N TRP A 931 -23.60 -29.15 0.82
CA TRP A 931 -24.59 -29.99 1.48
C TRP A 931 -24.58 -29.76 2.99
N LEU A 932 -25.62 -30.19 3.69
CA LEU A 932 -25.67 -30.12 5.14
C LEU A 932 -24.74 -31.18 5.76
N PRO A 933 -24.02 -30.84 6.84
CA PRO A 933 -23.20 -31.80 7.57
C PRO A 933 -24.06 -32.93 8.14
N VAL A 934 -23.60 -34.16 7.93
CA VAL A 934 -24.15 -35.38 8.52
C VAL A 934 -23.38 -35.69 9.81
N ASN A 935 -24.10 -35.94 10.89
CA ASN A 935 -23.49 -36.35 12.15
C ASN A 935 -22.69 -37.64 11.97
N ASP A 936 -21.53 -37.73 12.63
CA ASP A 936 -20.63 -38.89 12.62
C ASP A 936 -19.98 -39.22 11.26
N ALA A 937 -20.15 -38.38 10.22
CA ALA A 937 -19.42 -38.50 8.95
C ALA A 937 -18.00 -37.95 9.09
N THR A 938 -17.00 -38.68 8.55
CA THR A 938 -15.60 -38.23 8.49
C THR A 938 -15.20 -37.74 7.10
N GLU A 939 -15.94 -38.14 6.07
CA GLU A 939 -15.69 -37.81 4.66
C GLU A 939 -17.00 -37.92 3.86
N TYR A 940 -17.03 -37.32 2.68
CA TYR A 940 -18.13 -37.36 1.72
C TYR A 940 -17.58 -37.65 0.33
N HIS A 941 -18.38 -38.29 -0.51
CA HIS A 941 -18.06 -38.50 -1.92
C HIS A 941 -19.10 -37.80 -2.78
N ILE A 942 -18.66 -36.85 -3.62
CA ILE A 942 -19.50 -36.10 -4.54
C ILE A 942 -19.35 -36.63 -5.97
N VAL A 943 -20.46 -36.68 -6.70
CA VAL A 943 -20.50 -36.98 -8.14
C VAL A 943 -21.37 -35.94 -8.85
N VAL A 944 -20.87 -35.42 -9.97
CA VAL A 944 -21.57 -34.52 -10.89
C VAL A 944 -21.49 -35.12 -12.29
N ALA A 945 -22.62 -35.18 -13.00
CA ALA A 945 -22.75 -35.80 -14.31
C ALA A 945 -23.67 -35.00 -15.23
N THR A 946 -23.64 -35.27 -16.53
CA THR A 946 -24.56 -34.68 -17.53
C THR A 946 -25.87 -35.48 -17.67
N ASP A 947 -26.01 -36.57 -16.91
CA ASP A 947 -27.18 -37.45 -16.98
C ASP A 947 -27.71 -37.82 -15.58
N PRO A 948 -29.02 -38.03 -15.42
CA PRO A 948 -29.65 -38.27 -14.12
C PRO A 948 -29.31 -39.63 -13.48
N ALA A 949 -28.72 -40.57 -14.23
CA ALA A 949 -28.25 -41.83 -13.67
C ALA A 949 -26.82 -41.74 -13.09
N LEU A 950 -26.18 -40.57 -13.16
CA LEU A 950 -24.81 -40.31 -12.71
C LEU A 950 -23.79 -41.24 -13.39
N THR A 951 -23.91 -41.43 -14.70
CA THR A 951 -23.04 -42.35 -15.47
C THR A 951 -22.02 -41.63 -16.36
N ASP A 952 -22.37 -40.46 -16.89
CA ASP A 952 -21.50 -39.58 -17.66
C ASP A 952 -20.91 -38.52 -16.72
N VAL A 953 -19.98 -38.98 -15.88
CA VAL A 953 -19.37 -38.21 -14.80
C VAL A 953 -18.44 -37.15 -15.36
N VAL A 954 -18.64 -35.92 -14.90
CA VAL A 954 -17.82 -34.74 -15.23
C VAL A 954 -16.95 -34.32 -14.05
N LEU A 955 -17.40 -34.58 -12.83
CA LEU A 955 -16.64 -34.33 -11.60
C LEU A 955 -16.94 -35.41 -10.56
N GLU A 956 -15.91 -35.93 -9.91
CA GLU A 956 -16.02 -36.82 -8.74
C GLU A 956 -14.87 -36.54 -7.76
N ALA A 957 -15.16 -36.57 -6.45
CA ALA A 957 -14.14 -36.31 -5.43
C ALA A 957 -14.53 -36.83 -4.03
N ASP A 958 -13.52 -37.18 -3.24
CA ASP A 958 -13.63 -37.45 -1.79
C ASP A 958 -13.28 -36.19 -0.99
N ILE A 959 -14.16 -35.78 -0.09
CA ILE A 959 -14.16 -34.46 0.55
C ILE A 959 -14.39 -34.60 2.06
N ALA A 960 -13.46 -34.10 2.88
CA ALA A 960 -13.63 -34.11 4.34
C ALA A 960 -14.67 -33.08 4.85
N GLY A 961 -14.93 -32.03 4.06
CA GLY A 961 -15.89 -30.97 4.36
C GLY A 961 -17.24 -31.16 3.67
N THR A 962 -18.09 -30.14 3.73
CA THR A 962 -19.44 -30.16 3.14
C THR A 962 -19.59 -29.24 1.93
N LEU A 963 -18.47 -28.97 1.25
CA LEU A 963 -18.40 -28.11 0.08
C LEU A 963 -17.33 -28.58 -0.90
N HIS A 964 -17.57 -28.37 -2.20
CA HIS A 964 -16.61 -28.68 -3.25
C HIS A 964 -16.81 -27.76 -4.46
N ALA A 965 -15.72 -27.17 -4.99
CA ALA A 965 -15.79 -26.25 -6.13
C ALA A 965 -15.61 -26.96 -7.47
N ALA A 966 -16.35 -26.55 -8.49
CA ALA A 966 -16.12 -26.96 -9.87
C ALA A 966 -15.07 -26.04 -10.52
N GLU A 967 -14.08 -26.61 -11.21
CA GLU A 967 -13.06 -25.80 -11.88
C GLU A 967 -13.52 -25.20 -13.22
N ALA A 968 -14.43 -25.87 -13.96
CA ALA A 968 -15.18 -25.30 -15.10
C ALA A 968 -16.17 -26.32 -15.71
N LEU A 969 -17.46 -26.12 -15.46
CA LEU A 969 -18.56 -26.80 -16.17
C LEU A 969 -18.82 -26.14 -17.54
N GLY A 970 -19.52 -26.83 -18.43
CA GLY A 970 -19.97 -26.26 -19.71
C GLY A 970 -21.04 -25.19 -19.50
N TYR A 971 -21.07 -24.16 -20.35
CA TYR A 971 -22.12 -23.15 -20.39
C TYR A 971 -23.45 -23.72 -20.90
N ASP A 972 -24.57 -23.16 -20.47
CA ASP A 972 -25.94 -23.55 -20.88
C ASP A 972 -26.17 -25.07 -20.89
N THR A 973 -25.61 -25.76 -19.88
CA THR A 973 -25.61 -27.22 -19.80
C THR A 973 -26.32 -27.66 -18.52
N GLU A 974 -27.23 -28.62 -18.66
CA GLU A 974 -27.91 -29.25 -17.53
C GLU A 974 -26.99 -30.32 -16.90
N TYR A 975 -26.80 -30.23 -15.59
CA TYR A 975 -26.00 -31.13 -14.77
C TYR A 975 -26.84 -31.74 -13.65
N TYR A 976 -26.42 -32.93 -13.24
CA TYR A 976 -27.02 -33.73 -12.19
C TYR A 976 -25.97 -34.07 -11.15
N TRP A 977 -26.27 -33.92 -9.88
CA TRP A 977 -25.28 -34.17 -8.83
C TRP A 977 -25.87 -34.80 -7.58
N SER A 978 -25.02 -35.53 -6.85
CA SER A 978 -25.36 -36.18 -5.58
C SER A 978 -24.11 -36.44 -4.73
N VAL A 979 -24.33 -36.70 -3.44
CA VAL A 979 -23.30 -36.93 -2.43
C VAL A 979 -23.71 -38.10 -1.52
N TYR A 980 -22.74 -38.93 -1.08
CA TYR A 980 -22.90 -39.83 0.07
C TYR A 980 -21.86 -39.54 1.15
N ALA A 981 -22.13 -39.95 2.39
CA ALA A 981 -21.25 -39.76 3.54
C ALA A 981 -20.52 -41.06 3.92
N VAL A 982 -19.34 -40.92 4.52
CA VAL A 982 -18.43 -42.02 4.90
C VAL A 982 -17.95 -41.82 6.34
N ASN A 983 -17.88 -42.91 7.11
CA ASN A 983 -17.14 -42.96 8.37
C ASN A 983 -16.48 -44.33 8.60
N ALA A 984 -15.85 -44.49 9.77
CA ALA A 984 -15.16 -45.73 10.14
C ALA A 984 -16.07 -46.97 10.20
N CYS A 985 -17.39 -46.80 10.32
CA CYS A 985 -18.37 -47.87 10.41
C CYS A 985 -19.03 -48.20 9.05
N GLY A 986 -18.95 -47.30 8.05
CA GLY A 986 -19.42 -47.58 6.68
C GLY A 986 -19.73 -46.35 5.83
N VAL A 987 -20.46 -46.57 4.73
CA VAL A 987 -20.92 -45.52 3.80
C VAL A 987 -22.43 -45.44 3.78
N SER A 988 -22.98 -44.23 3.66
CA SER A 988 -24.42 -44.01 3.51
C SER A 988 -24.88 -44.23 2.05
N ALA A 989 -26.20 -44.13 1.81
CA ALA A 989 -26.72 -44.10 0.45
C ALA A 989 -26.53 -42.70 -0.18
N TYR A 990 -26.50 -42.62 -1.52
CA TYR A 990 -26.52 -41.35 -2.24
C TYR A 990 -27.75 -40.51 -1.87
N ALA A 991 -27.54 -39.20 -1.73
CA ALA A 991 -28.61 -38.21 -1.65
C ALA A 991 -29.50 -38.24 -2.91
N PRO A 992 -30.76 -37.78 -2.83
CA PRO A 992 -31.57 -37.56 -4.02
C PRO A 992 -30.83 -36.67 -5.02
N VAL A 993 -30.76 -37.11 -6.28
CA VAL A 993 -30.05 -36.37 -7.35
C VAL A 993 -30.74 -35.03 -7.57
N HIS A 994 -29.98 -33.95 -7.49
CA HIS A 994 -30.43 -32.60 -7.86
C HIS A 994 -30.02 -32.30 -9.30
N ALA A 995 -30.89 -31.62 -10.05
CA ALA A 995 -30.57 -31.08 -11.37
C ALA A 995 -30.35 -29.57 -11.31
N PHE A 996 -29.47 -29.03 -12.14
CA PHE A 996 -29.32 -27.58 -12.34
C PHE A 996 -28.81 -27.27 -13.75
N THR A 997 -29.04 -26.04 -14.23
CA THR A 997 -28.55 -25.55 -15.53
C THR A 997 -27.57 -24.42 -15.33
N THR A 998 -26.42 -24.49 -16.02
CA THR A 998 -25.41 -23.44 -15.94
C THR A 998 -25.78 -22.18 -16.72
N VAL A 999 -25.16 -21.05 -16.38
CA VAL A 999 -25.35 -19.76 -17.07
C VAL A 999 -25.04 -19.88 -18.58
N PRO A 1000 -25.72 -19.10 -19.43
CA PRO A 1000 -25.41 -19.02 -20.85
C PRO A 1000 -24.09 -18.27 -21.12
N ASP A 1001 -23.38 -18.65 -22.18
CA ASP A 1001 -22.15 -17.99 -22.63
C ASP A 1001 -22.49 -16.67 -23.36
N LEU A 1002 -22.40 -15.55 -22.64
CA LEU A 1002 -22.66 -14.20 -23.17
C LEU A 1002 -21.37 -13.43 -23.48
N THR A 1003 -20.25 -14.11 -23.71
CA THR A 1003 -18.98 -13.45 -24.03
C THR A 1003 -19.01 -12.81 -25.42
N ILE A 1004 -18.34 -11.68 -25.59
CA ILE A 1004 -18.13 -11.02 -26.88
C ILE A 1004 -16.64 -10.72 -26.99
N THR A 1005 -15.94 -11.42 -27.87
CA THR A 1005 -14.49 -11.33 -27.98
C THR A 1005 -14.09 -10.64 -29.28
N PRO A 1006 -13.55 -9.41 -29.24
CA PRO A 1006 -12.99 -8.77 -30.42
C PRO A 1006 -11.84 -9.59 -30.99
N GLN A 1007 -11.94 -9.95 -32.26
CA GLN A 1007 -10.83 -10.56 -33.02
C GLN A 1007 -9.99 -9.48 -33.70
N THR A 1008 -10.61 -8.31 -33.93
CA THR A 1008 -9.96 -7.14 -34.49
C THR A 1008 -9.64 -6.15 -33.37
N GLY A 1009 -8.38 -5.74 -33.28
CA GLY A 1009 -7.92 -4.73 -32.31
C GLY A 1009 -8.28 -3.30 -32.72
N PHE A 1010 -7.61 -2.35 -32.07
CA PHE A 1010 -7.71 -0.92 -32.38
C PHE A 1010 -7.41 -0.64 -33.86
N GLN A 1011 -8.23 0.19 -34.52
CA GLN A 1011 -8.05 0.54 -35.94
C GLN A 1011 -7.76 2.02 -36.14
N GLU A 1012 -6.83 2.32 -37.05
CA GLU A 1012 -6.53 3.66 -37.52
C GLU A 1012 -7.10 3.86 -38.93
N VAL A 1013 -8.00 4.84 -39.10
CA VAL A 1013 -8.75 5.03 -40.35
C VAL A 1013 -8.84 6.53 -40.69
N CYS A 1014 -8.71 6.88 -41.97
CA CYS A 1014 -8.98 8.26 -42.39
C CYS A 1014 -10.49 8.58 -42.31
N PHE A 1015 -10.86 9.85 -42.11
CA PHE A 1015 -12.28 10.26 -42.09
C PHE A 1015 -13.14 9.82 -43.29
N ALA A 1016 -12.52 9.62 -44.46
CA ALA A 1016 -13.18 9.14 -45.67
C ALA A 1016 -13.16 7.60 -45.85
N GLY A 1017 -12.55 6.87 -44.91
CA GLY A 1017 -12.37 5.42 -44.92
C GLY A 1017 -13.54 4.65 -44.31
N THR A 1018 -13.33 3.35 -44.14
CA THR A 1018 -14.26 2.41 -43.49
C THR A 1018 -13.50 1.65 -42.41
N ALA A 1019 -14.11 1.49 -41.24
CA ALA A 1019 -13.58 0.69 -40.13
C ALA A 1019 -14.38 -0.61 -40.02
N ASP A 1020 -13.70 -1.75 -40.09
CA ASP A 1020 -14.32 -3.09 -40.08
C ASP A 1020 -13.81 -3.90 -38.89
N TYR A 1021 -14.70 -4.39 -38.03
CA TYR A 1021 -14.38 -5.18 -36.84
C TYR A 1021 -14.96 -6.58 -36.94
N GLU A 1022 -14.17 -7.59 -36.60
CA GLU A 1022 -14.60 -8.97 -36.40
C GLU A 1022 -14.66 -9.30 -34.91
N LEU A 1023 -15.75 -9.91 -34.47
CA LEU A 1023 -15.99 -10.35 -33.10
C LEU A 1023 -16.47 -11.80 -33.07
N LEU A 1024 -16.09 -12.55 -32.06
CA LEU A 1024 -16.70 -13.84 -31.72
C LEU A 1024 -17.77 -13.63 -30.64
N VAL A 1025 -18.96 -14.19 -30.85
CA VAL A 1025 -20.12 -14.03 -29.97
C VAL A 1025 -20.46 -15.36 -29.32
N GLY A 1026 -20.58 -15.36 -28.00
CA GLY A 1026 -20.86 -16.55 -27.19
C GLY A 1026 -22.16 -17.28 -27.58
N LEU A 1027 -22.25 -18.56 -27.22
CA LEU A 1027 -23.38 -19.42 -27.59
C LEU A 1027 -24.73 -18.96 -27.00
N GLY A 1028 -24.70 -18.27 -25.86
CA GLY A 1028 -25.86 -17.77 -25.14
C GLY A 1028 -26.70 -16.74 -25.91
N PHE A 1029 -26.12 -16.11 -26.94
CA PHE A 1029 -26.84 -15.19 -27.81
C PHE A 1029 -27.77 -15.88 -28.84
N GLY A 1030 -27.75 -17.21 -28.91
CA GLY A 1030 -28.54 -17.96 -29.89
C GLY A 1030 -28.04 -17.75 -31.32
N ASN A 1031 -28.89 -17.97 -32.33
CA ASN A 1031 -28.51 -17.84 -33.74
C ASN A 1031 -28.83 -16.48 -34.36
N ASP A 1032 -29.54 -15.62 -33.63
CA ASP A 1032 -30.05 -14.33 -34.10
C ASP A 1032 -29.88 -13.26 -33.02
N ILE A 1033 -29.20 -12.16 -33.36
CA ILE A 1033 -28.92 -11.01 -32.49
C ILE A 1033 -29.32 -9.69 -33.14
N THR A 1034 -29.54 -8.67 -32.31
CA THR A 1034 -29.58 -7.27 -32.72
C THR A 1034 -28.35 -6.55 -32.17
N VAL A 1035 -27.69 -5.76 -33.03
CA VAL A 1035 -26.52 -4.95 -32.64
C VAL A 1035 -26.84 -3.48 -32.81
N GLU A 1036 -26.64 -2.71 -31.76
CA GLU A 1036 -26.81 -1.26 -31.73
C GLU A 1036 -25.46 -0.56 -31.45
N LEU A 1037 -25.16 0.51 -32.20
CA LEU A 1037 -24.05 1.40 -31.90
C LEU A 1037 -24.54 2.50 -30.97
N LEU A 1038 -23.98 2.56 -29.76
CA LEU A 1038 -24.30 3.64 -28.82
C LEU A 1038 -23.66 4.97 -29.28
N PRO A 1039 -24.21 6.13 -28.88
CA PRO A 1039 -23.67 7.44 -29.25
C PRO A 1039 -22.19 7.57 -28.87
N ILE A 1040 -21.38 8.11 -29.80
CA ILE A 1040 -19.95 8.36 -29.59
C ILE A 1040 -19.76 9.84 -29.30
N THR A 1041 -19.16 10.18 -28.15
CA THR A 1041 -18.89 11.57 -27.79
C THR A 1041 -17.93 12.21 -28.80
N GLY A 1042 -18.31 13.36 -29.37
CA GLY A 1042 -17.45 14.11 -30.30
C GLY A 1042 -17.38 13.54 -31.74
N LEU A 1043 -17.99 12.39 -32.01
CA LEU A 1043 -17.98 11.74 -33.32
C LEU A 1043 -19.37 11.27 -33.74
N SER A 1044 -19.76 11.59 -34.96
CA SER A 1044 -20.96 11.04 -35.58
C SER A 1044 -20.61 10.09 -36.72
N VAL A 1045 -21.31 8.96 -36.78
CA VAL A 1045 -21.17 7.93 -37.81
C VAL A 1045 -22.46 7.90 -38.61
N SER A 1046 -22.39 8.17 -39.91
CA SER A 1046 -23.59 8.23 -40.76
C SER A 1046 -24.02 6.88 -41.32
N ASN A 1047 -23.11 5.89 -41.38
CA ASN A 1047 -23.45 4.53 -41.79
C ASN A 1047 -22.82 3.50 -40.84
N PHE A 1048 -23.66 2.72 -40.18
CA PHE A 1048 -23.32 1.57 -39.33
C PHE A 1048 -24.04 0.34 -39.86
N ASN A 1049 -23.31 -0.74 -40.14
CA ASN A 1049 -23.85 -2.02 -40.59
C ASN A 1049 -23.19 -3.17 -39.83
N TYR A 1050 -23.91 -4.28 -39.69
CA TYR A 1050 -23.34 -5.52 -39.13
C TYR A 1050 -23.91 -6.77 -39.82
N VAL A 1051 -23.16 -7.87 -39.72
CA VAL A 1051 -23.55 -9.21 -40.19
C VAL A 1051 -23.12 -10.23 -39.13
N PHE A 1052 -24.06 -11.05 -38.66
CA PHE A 1052 -23.79 -12.14 -37.72
C PHE A 1052 -24.05 -13.50 -38.39
N ASP A 1053 -23.09 -14.42 -38.29
CA ASP A 1053 -23.27 -15.82 -38.64
C ASP A 1053 -23.42 -16.66 -37.35
N GLY A 1054 -24.67 -17.00 -36.99
CA GLY A 1054 -24.96 -17.83 -35.81
C GLY A 1054 -24.39 -19.25 -35.87
N GLY A 1055 -23.95 -19.73 -37.04
CA GLY A 1055 -23.26 -21.01 -37.18
C GLY A 1055 -21.79 -20.94 -36.76
N SER A 1056 -21.04 -19.98 -37.31
CA SER A 1056 -19.61 -19.80 -36.99
C SER A 1056 -19.35 -18.93 -35.76
N ARG A 1057 -20.38 -18.25 -35.24
CA ARG A 1057 -20.32 -17.31 -34.12
C ARG A 1057 -19.56 -16.01 -34.44
N GLU A 1058 -19.38 -15.70 -35.71
CA GLU A 1058 -18.66 -14.51 -36.16
C GLU A 1058 -19.63 -13.35 -36.42
N LEU A 1059 -19.36 -12.21 -35.79
CA LEU A 1059 -20.00 -10.93 -36.01
C LEU A 1059 -19.02 -9.98 -36.71
N THR A 1060 -19.39 -9.49 -37.88
CA THR A 1060 -18.66 -8.43 -38.58
C THR A 1060 -19.43 -7.11 -38.46
N VAL A 1061 -18.75 -6.05 -38.05
CA VAL A 1061 -19.29 -4.69 -37.91
C VAL A 1061 -18.53 -3.74 -38.81
N SER A 1062 -19.22 -2.89 -39.56
CA SER A 1062 -18.64 -1.96 -40.52
C SER A 1062 -19.19 -0.55 -40.32
N MET A 1063 -18.28 0.43 -40.22
CA MET A 1063 -18.61 1.84 -39.98
C MET A 1063 -17.94 2.75 -40.99
N ASN A 1064 -18.69 3.73 -41.52
CA ASN A 1064 -18.11 4.80 -42.35
C ASN A 1064 -18.93 6.10 -42.32
N GLY A 1065 -18.43 7.10 -43.04
CA GLY A 1065 -19.06 8.43 -43.11
C GLY A 1065 -18.94 9.17 -41.78
N PHE A 1066 -17.72 9.18 -41.24
CA PHE A 1066 -17.35 9.81 -39.98
C PHE A 1066 -17.40 11.35 -40.10
N VAL A 1067 -18.00 12.01 -39.11
CA VAL A 1067 -18.02 13.47 -38.97
C VAL A 1067 -17.69 13.84 -37.52
N GLY A 1068 -16.54 14.47 -37.32
CA GLY A 1068 -15.96 14.78 -36.01
C GLY A 1068 -14.57 15.43 -36.15
N THR A 1069 -13.80 15.47 -35.07
CA THR A 1069 -12.40 15.95 -35.04
C THR A 1069 -11.40 14.80 -35.12
N PRO A 1070 -10.20 14.95 -35.71
CA PRO A 1070 -9.20 13.90 -35.65
C PRO A 1070 -8.84 13.55 -34.20
N GLY A 1071 -8.59 12.27 -33.93
CA GLY A 1071 -8.27 11.77 -32.60
C GLY A 1071 -8.75 10.34 -32.39
N ASP A 1072 -8.44 9.82 -31.20
CA ASP A 1072 -8.82 8.49 -30.77
C ASP A 1072 -10.21 8.50 -30.14
N TYR A 1073 -11.03 7.55 -30.56
CA TYR A 1073 -12.39 7.34 -30.11
C TYR A 1073 -12.55 5.93 -29.57
N THR A 1074 -13.32 5.82 -28.50
CA THR A 1074 -13.88 4.55 -28.05
C THR A 1074 -15.37 4.55 -28.35
N PHE A 1075 -15.90 3.42 -28.81
CA PHE A 1075 -17.32 3.27 -29.07
C PHE A 1075 -17.82 1.94 -28.53
N THR A 1076 -19.10 1.92 -28.17
CA THR A 1076 -19.74 0.76 -27.55
C THR A 1076 -20.75 0.16 -28.50
N LEU A 1077 -20.65 -1.15 -28.71
CA LEU A 1077 -21.69 -1.95 -29.34
C LEU A 1077 -22.53 -2.61 -28.26
N HIS A 1078 -23.84 -2.51 -28.37
CA HIS A 1078 -24.81 -3.22 -27.53
C HIS A 1078 -25.41 -4.37 -28.33
N LEU A 1079 -25.20 -5.59 -27.87
CA LEU A 1079 -25.72 -6.81 -28.48
C LEU A 1079 -26.89 -7.30 -27.63
N THR A 1080 -28.02 -7.57 -28.27
CA THR A 1080 -29.21 -8.13 -27.63
C THR A 1080 -29.67 -9.35 -28.41
N THR A 1081 -30.09 -10.38 -27.69
CA THR A 1081 -30.79 -11.53 -28.27
C THR A 1081 -32.08 -11.11 -28.96
N SER A 1082 -32.46 -11.80 -30.03
CA SER A 1082 -33.67 -11.45 -30.81
C SER A 1082 -34.99 -11.51 -30.02
N ASP A 1083 -35.04 -12.24 -28.91
CA ASP A 1083 -36.18 -12.30 -27.98
C ASP A 1083 -36.07 -11.32 -26.79
N GLY A 1084 -34.94 -10.60 -26.69
CA GLY A 1084 -34.67 -9.64 -25.62
C GLY A 1084 -34.35 -10.28 -24.26
N SER A 1085 -34.05 -11.58 -24.23
CA SER A 1085 -33.79 -12.31 -22.99
C SER A 1085 -32.42 -12.00 -22.37
N TYR A 1086 -31.42 -11.79 -23.21
CA TYR A 1086 -30.05 -11.48 -22.84
C TYR A 1086 -29.49 -10.32 -23.65
N ASP A 1087 -28.66 -9.50 -23.02
CA ASP A 1087 -27.88 -8.45 -23.64
C ASP A 1087 -26.47 -8.35 -23.03
N ASN A 1088 -25.53 -7.83 -23.81
CA ASN A 1088 -24.19 -7.49 -23.34
C ASN A 1088 -23.59 -6.40 -24.24
N ILE A 1089 -22.53 -5.75 -23.79
CA ILE A 1089 -21.85 -4.70 -24.56
C ILE A 1089 -20.39 -5.07 -24.82
N VAL A 1090 -19.80 -4.43 -25.83
CA VAL A 1090 -18.36 -4.49 -26.10
C VAL A 1090 -17.86 -3.11 -26.52
N GLN A 1091 -16.72 -2.70 -25.96
CA GLN A 1091 -16.05 -1.47 -26.34
C GLN A 1091 -14.93 -1.75 -27.34
N LEU A 1092 -14.82 -0.89 -28.35
CA LEU A 1092 -13.84 -0.98 -29.42
C LEU A 1092 -13.19 0.39 -29.64
N GLY A 1093 -11.93 0.39 -30.07
CA GLY A 1093 -11.16 1.60 -30.31
C GLY A 1093 -10.98 1.93 -31.79
N LEU A 1094 -11.05 3.22 -32.12
CA LEU A 1094 -10.95 3.78 -33.47
C LEU A 1094 -10.15 5.09 -33.43
N SER A 1095 -9.02 5.18 -34.12
CA SER A 1095 -8.38 6.47 -34.41
C SER A 1095 -8.83 7.01 -35.75
N LEU A 1096 -9.29 8.26 -35.76
CA LEU A 1096 -9.65 8.96 -36.98
C LEU A 1096 -8.64 10.03 -37.35
N MET A 1097 -8.10 9.90 -38.56
CA MET A 1097 -7.08 10.79 -39.09
C MET A 1097 -7.59 11.61 -40.28
N LYS A 1098 -6.99 12.79 -40.46
CA LYS A 1098 -7.28 13.70 -41.58
C LYS A 1098 -5.99 14.11 -42.26
N ALA A 1099 -6.07 14.38 -43.57
CA ALA A 1099 -4.96 14.94 -44.33
C ALA A 1099 -4.41 16.23 -43.66
N PRO A 1100 -3.08 16.46 -43.71
CA PRO A 1100 -2.43 17.56 -43.04
C PRO A 1100 -2.84 18.91 -43.64
N GLY A 1101 -2.76 19.95 -42.82
CA GLY A 1101 -2.92 21.33 -43.28
C GLY A 1101 -1.70 21.84 -44.06
N LEU A 1102 -1.83 23.04 -44.62
CA LEU A 1102 -0.71 23.77 -45.23
C LEU A 1102 0.29 24.20 -44.14
N THR A 1103 1.59 24.06 -44.42
CA THR A 1103 2.65 24.68 -43.62
C THR A 1103 2.90 26.14 -44.01
N THR A 1104 3.47 26.93 -43.11
CA THR A 1104 3.91 28.31 -43.38
C THR A 1104 5.41 28.34 -43.71
N LEU A 1105 5.78 28.93 -44.85
CA LEU A 1105 7.18 29.11 -45.25
C LEU A 1105 7.84 30.25 -44.45
N LEU A 1106 9.04 30.03 -43.91
CA LEU A 1106 9.77 30.97 -43.05
C LEU A 1106 11.00 31.59 -43.73
N GLY A 1107 11.80 30.81 -44.45
CA GLY A 1107 13.04 31.29 -45.07
C GLY A 1107 13.50 30.39 -46.22
N PRO A 1108 14.09 30.92 -47.32
CA PRO A 1108 14.23 32.34 -47.65
C PRO A 1108 12.86 33.02 -47.80
N THR A 1109 12.71 34.22 -47.24
CA THR A 1109 11.45 34.97 -47.29
C THR A 1109 11.10 35.35 -48.73
N ASP A 1110 9.83 35.48 -49.07
CA ASP A 1110 9.40 35.82 -50.43
C ASP A 1110 10.05 37.13 -50.93
N GLY A 1111 10.69 37.07 -52.10
CA GLY A 1111 11.45 38.15 -52.73
C GLY A 1111 12.88 38.35 -52.18
N ALA A 1112 13.39 37.48 -51.30
CA ALA A 1112 14.72 37.64 -50.71
C ALA A 1112 15.86 37.60 -51.74
N THR A 1113 16.95 38.31 -51.45
CA THR A 1113 18.23 38.16 -52.17
C THR A 1113 19.24 37.44 -51.28
N VAL A 1114 19.69 36.26 -51.70
CA VAL A 1114 20.63 35.40 -50.96
C VAL A 1114 22.03 35.54 -51.56
N LEU A 1115 23.03 35.95 -50.75
CA LEU A 1115 24.41 36.23 -51.16
C LEU A 1115 25.40 35.18 -50.61
N GLY A 1116 26.00 34.36 -51.48
CA GLY A 1116 27.19 33.53 -51.21
C GLY A 1116 26.99 32.20 -50.44
N GLY A 1117 27.62 31.12 -50.92
CA GLY A 1117 27.70 29.79 -50.28
C GLY A 1117 27.16 28.66 -51.17
N ALA A 1118 27.64 27.42 -51.00
CA ALA A 1118 27.22 26.29 -51.84
C ALA A 1118 25.76 25.87 -51.61
N ASN A 1119 25.19 26.10 -50.42
CA ASN A 1119 23.84 25.67 -50.03
C ASN A 1119 22.97 26.85 -49.53
N VAL A 1120 21.68 26.86 -49.89
CA VAL A 1120 20.63 27.77 -49.40
C VAL A 1120 19.77 27.03 -48.39
N SER A 1121 19.49 27.65 -47.24
CA SER A 1121 18.65 27.09 -46.18
C SER A 1121 17.18 27.44 -46.39
N PHE A 1122 16.34 26.41 -46.45
CA PHE A 1122 14.88 26.49 -46.52
C PHE A 1122 14.30 26.09 -45.17
N SER A 1123 13.32 26.81 -44.64
CA SER A 1123 12.67 26.52 -43.36
C SER A 1123 11.18 26.85 -43.36
N TRP A 1124 10.39 26.10 -42.60
CA TRP A 1124 8.93 26.22 -42.51
C TRP A 1124 8.42 25.87 -41.10
N GLN A 1125 7.14 26.13 -40.82
CA GLN A 1125 6.50 25.81 -39.54
C GLN A 1125 6.03 24.34 -39.48
N ALA A 1126 6.06 23.73 -38.30
CA ALA A 1126 5.51 22.39 -38.11
C ALA A 1126 3.98 22.37 -38.32
N VAL A 1127 3.48 21.29 -38.91
CA VAL A 1127 2.06 20.92 -39.00
C VAL A 1127 1.89 19.61 -38.23
N SER A 1128 1.00 19.61 -37.23
CA SER A 1128 0.85 18.52 -36.26
C SER A 1128 0.37 17.19 -36.86
N ALA A 1129 -0.24 17.20 -38.04
CA ALA A 1129 -0.77 16.01 -38.72
C ALA A 1129 0.09 15.57 -39.92
N ALA A 1130 1.29 16.12 -40.11
CA ALA A 1130 2.17 15.81 -41.23
C ALA A 1130 3.29 14.85 -40.78
N ASP A 1131 3.39 13.71 -41.45
CA ASP A 1131 4.43 12.70 -41.20
C ASP A 1131 5.73 13.05 -41.92
N GLU A 1132 5.63 13.70 -43.09
CA GLU A 1132 6.76 14.09 -43.92
C GLU A 1132 6.54 15.45 -44.61
N TYR A 1133 7.63 16.16 -44.86
CA TYR A 1133 7.67 17.36 -45.69
C TYR A 1133 8.52 17.13 -46.94
N THR A 1134 7.97 17.46 -48.11
CA THR A 1134 8.73 17.49 -49.36
C THR A 1134 8.98 18.93 -49.80
N VAL A 1135 10.24 19.33 -49.88
CA VAL A 1135 10.65 20.65 -50.35
C VAL A 1135 10.99 20.59 -51.83
N GLN A 1136 10.43 21.51 -52.63
CA GLN A 1136 10.72 21.65 -54.05
C GLN A 1136 11.27 23.04 -54.36
N VAL A 1137 12.29 23.11 -55.21
CA VAL A 1137 12.88 24.34 -55.75
C VAL A 1137 12.89 24.26 -57.27
N ALA A 1138 12.39 25.30 -57.96
CA ALA A 1138 12.23 25.35 -59.41
C ALA A 1138 12.71 26.69 -60.01
N THR A 1139 12.98 26.69 -61.31
CA THR A 1139 13.32 27.91 -62.08
C THR A 1139 12.09 28.62 -62.65
N ASP A 1140 10.92 27.97 -62.62
CA ASP A 1140 9.64 28.51 -63.05
C ASP A 1140 8.54 28.39 -61.96
N GLU A 1141 7.62 29.35 -61.94
CA GLU A 1141 6.55 29.44 -60.95
C GLU A 1141 5.57 28.26 -60.98
N ALA A 1142 5.45 27.58 -62.12
CA ALA A 1142 4.57 26.43 -62.28
C ALA A 1142 5.25 25.10 -61.90
N PHE A 1143 6.51 25.11 -61.45
CA PHE A 1143 7.29 23.93 -61.05
C PHE A 1143 7.38 22.87 -62.15
N ASN A 1144 7.49 23.29 -63.42
CA ASN A 1144 7.73 22.37 -64.53
C ASN A 1144 9.23 21.99 -64.63
N ASP A 1145 10.11 22.86 -64.16
CA ASP A 1145 11.57 22.70 -64.14
C ASP A 1145 12.10 22.73 -62.70
N ILE A 1146 11.95 21.61 -62.01
CA ILE A 1146 12.43 21.40 -60.64
C ILE A 1146 13.94 21.17 -60.66
N VAL A 1147 14.67 22.05 -59.99
CA VAL A 1147 16.13 21.96 -59.84
C VAL A 1147 16.54 21.20 -58.58
N PHE A 1148 15.67 21.15 -57.56
CA PHE A 1148 15.90 20.37 -56.34
C PHE A 1148 14.59 19.87 -55.72
N MET A 1149 14.59 18.63 -55.23
CA MET A 1149 13.49 18.04 -54.47
C MET A 1149 14.04 17.11 -53.39
N THR A 1150 13.52 17.20 -52.16
CA THR A 1150 13.80 16.20 -51.11
C THR A 1150 12.65 16.07 -50.15
N GLY A 1151 12.45 14.85 -49.63
CA GLY A 1151 11.67 14.59 -48.42
C GLY A 1151 12.52 14.81 -47.17
N THR A 1152 11.89 15.17 -46.05
CA THR A 1152 12.49 15.34 -44.73
C THR A 1152 11.40 15.35 -43.65
N ASP A 1153 11.72 14.85 -42.46
CA ASP A 1153 10.93 14.97 -41.22
C ASP A 1153 11.25 16.25 -40.43
N GLY A 1154 12.45 16.82 -40.63
CA GLY A 1154 12.86 18.11 -40.06
C GLY A 1154 12.15 19.33 -40.69
N LEU A 1155 12.18 20.46 -39.97
CA LEU A 1155 11.51 21.73 -40.36
C LEU A 1155 12.39 22.68 -41.18
N SER A 1156 13.57 22.22 -41.59
CA SER A 1156 14.48 22.98 -42.42
C SER A 1156 15.44 22.08 -43.20
N VAL A 1157 15.90 22.55 -44.34
CA VAL A 1157 16.87 21.84 -45.17
C VAL A 1157 17.78 22.80 -45.93
N ALA A 1158 19.06 22.48 -46.01
CA ALA A 1158 20.05 23.27 -46.75
C ALA A 1158 20.46 22.55 -48.04
N MET A 1159 20.27 23.20 -49.19
CA MET A 1159 20.42 22.56 -50.51
C MET A 1159 21.24 23.41 -51.48
N PRO A 1160 22.02 22.81 -52.38
CA PRO A 1160 22.79 23.57 -53.35
C PRO A 1160 21.93 24.17 -54.47
N VAL A 1161 22.19 25.45 -54.78
CA VAL A 1161 21.52 26.17 -55.87
C VAL A 1161 22.48 26.32 -57.05
N PRO A 1162 22.13 25.82 -58.26
CA PRO A 1162 23.10 25.53 -59.33
C PRO A 1162 23.69 26.76 -60.05
N GLY A 1163 23.16 27.96 -59.84
CA GLY A 1163 23.69 29.18 -60.46
C GLY A 1163 22.93 30.44 -60.08
N GLU A 1164 23.48 31.60 -60.44
CA GLU A 1164 22.83 32.90 -60.22
C GLU A 1164 21.51 33.00 -60.99
N GLY A 1165 20.45 33.46 -60.34
CA GLY A 1165 19.12 33.53 -60.95
C GLY A 1165 17.98 33.69 -59.95
N LEU A 1166 16.75 33.80 -60.48
CA LEU A 1166 15.50 33.80 -59.72
C LEU A 1166 14.99 32.36 -59.58
N TYR A 1167 14.59 31.98 -58.37
CA TYR A 1167 14.07 30.65 -58.05
C TYR A 1167 12.75 30.74 -57.29
N TYR A 1168 11.95 29.69 -57.42
CA TYR A 1168 10.67 29.48 -56.74
C TYR A 1168 10.80 28.26 -55.84
N TRP A 1169 10.28 28.30 -54.62
CA TRP A 1169 10.31 27.15 -53.73
C TRP A 1169 9.00 26.99 -52.95
N ARG A 1170 8.63 25.74 -52.67
CA ARG A 1170 7.42 25.38 -51.91
C ARG A 1170 7.64 24.13 -51.09
N VAL A 1171 6.73 23.87 -50.15
CA VAL A 1171 6.72 22.67 -49.31
C VAL A 1171 5.40 21.93 -49.49
N ILE A 1172 5.47 20.61 -49.55
CA ILE A 1172 4.32 19.69 -49.55
C ILE A 1172 4.34 18.98 -48.20
N THR A 1173 3.24 19.05 -47.46
CA THR A 1173 3.00 18.28 -46.23
C THR A 1173 2.24 17.01 -46.59
N THR A 1174 2.67 15.86 -46.07
CA THR A 1174 2.10 14.56 -46.41
C THR A 1174 1.85 13.74 -45.15
N ASN A 1175 0.71 13.03 -45.13
CA ASN A 1175 0.46 11.87 -44.26
C ASN A 1175 -0.29 10.78 -45.03
N GLU A 1176 -0.61 9.67 -44.37
CA GLU A 1176 -1.33 8.56 -45.00
C GLU A 1176 -2.75 8.90 -45.53
N CYS A 1177 -3.34 9.98 -45.04
CA CYS A 1177 -4.64 10.48 -45.47
C CYS A 1177 -4.58 11.49 -46.63
N GLY A 1178 -3.39 11.99 -47.00
CA GLY A 1178 -3.18 12.81 -48.20
C GLY A 1178 -2.13 13.92 -48.06
N ASP A 1179 -2.09 14.80 -49.08
CA ASP A 1179 -1.09 15.86 -49.22
C ASP A 1179 -1.71 17.28 -49.19
N ALA A 1180 -0.95 18.26 -48.70
CA ALA A 1180 -1.24 19.68 -48.87
C ALA A 1180 0.00 20.46 -49.36
N THR A 1181 -0.14 21.28 -50.41
CA THR A 1181 0.98 21.99 -51.05
C THR A 1181 0.89 23.50 -50.86
N THR A 1182 1.97 24.13 -50.36
CA THR A 1182 2.01 25.59 -50.17
C THR A 1182 2.07 26.36 -51.50
N SER A 1183 1.60 27.61 -51.47
CA SER A 1183 1.97 28.59 -52.51
C SER A 1183 3.49 28.83 -52.49
N PRO A 1184 4.14 29.03 -53.63
CA PRO A 1184 5.59 29.17 -53.67
C PRO A 1184 6.08 30.55 -53.24
N PHE A 1185 7.22 30.59 -52.56
CA PHE A 1185 8.00 31.81 -52.32
C PHE A 1185 9.08 31.98 -53.40
N THR A 1186 9.49 33.22 -53.65
CA THR A 1186 10.52 33.58 -54.62
C THR A 1186 11.82 34.04 -53.95
N PHE A 1187 12.98 33.79 -54.55
CA PHE A 1187 14.25 34.39 -54.12
C PHE A 1187 15.27 34.52 -55.27
N SER A 1188 16.16 35.52 -55.18
CA SER A 1188 17.28 35.73 -56.11
C SER A 1188 18.60 35.30 -55.49
N TYR A 1189 19.41 34.53 -56.21
CA TYR A 1189 20.71 34.02 -55.74
C TYR A 1189 21.89 34.67 -56.51
N LEU A 1190 22.92 35.14 -55.79
CA LEU A 1190 24.14 35.74 -56.34
C LEU A 1190 25.41 35.07 -55.78
N THR A 1191 26.37 34.74 -56.65
CA THR A 1191 27.62 34.06 -56.31
C THR A 1191 28.74 35.06 -56.01
N THR A 1192 29.64 34.73 -55.08
CA THR A 1192 30.70 35.64 -54.61
C THR A 1192 32.13 35.09 -54.72
N SER A 1193 32.42 34.04 -55.50
CA SER A 1193 33.79 33.48 -55.58
C SER A 1193 34.27 33.06 -56.99
N VAL A 1194 35.58 33.20 -57.20
CA VAL A 1194 36.37 32.67 -58.33
C VAL A 1194 36.79 31.24 -58.01
N GLN A 1195 36.50 30.27 -58.89
CA GLN A 1195 36.86 28.86 -58.69
C GLN A 1195 38.32 28.54 -59.08
N GLU A 1196 39.07 27.87 -58.19
CA GLU A 1196 40.30 27.15 -58.56
C GLU A 1196 39.97 26.01 -59.54
N LEU A 1197 40.94 25.56 -60.35
CA LEU A 1197 40.81 24.53 -61.41
C LEU A 1197 40.10 23.24 -60.95
N ALA A 1198 38.78 23.26 -60.88
CA ALA A 1198 37.95 22.13 -60.50
C ALA A 1198 38.02 21.04 -61.58
N GLY A 1199 38.32 19.80 -61.17
CA GLY A 1199 38.41 18.64 -62.06
C GLY A 1199 39.81 18.24 -62.52
N ALA A 1200 40.88 18.92 -62.08
CA ALA A 1200 42.26 18.47 -62.33
C ALA A 1200 43.23 18.76 -61.18
N THR A 1201 44.15 17.81 -60.97
CA THR A 1201 45.32 18.00 -60.10
C THR A 1201 46.55 18.32 -60.96
N TRP A 1202 47.47 19.12 -60.42
CA TRP A 1202 48.68 19.49 -61.13
C TRP A 1202 49.90 19.50 -60.21
N GLU A 1203 51.06 19.24 -60.80
CA GLU A 1203 52.35 19.23 -60.10
C GLU A 1203 53.43 19.88 -60.97
N LEU A 1204 54.37 20.59 -60.35
CA LEU A 1204 55.52 21.19 -61.02
C LEU A 1204 56.81 20.57 -60.51
N TRP A 1205 57.49 19.76 -61.33
CA TRP A 1205 58.67 18.99 -60.91
C TRP A 1205 59.76 18.87 -62.00
N PRO A 1206 61.06 18.98 -61.67
CA PRO A 1206 61.59 19.37 -60.37
C PRO A 1206 61.41 20.86 -60.13
N ASN A 1207 61.03 21.24 -58.90
CA ASN A 1207 60.97 22.62 -58.44
C ASN A 1207 61.47 22.66 -56.98
N PRO A 1208 62.68 23.16 -56.69
CA PRO A 1208 63.51 24.02 -57.54
C PRO A 1208 64.14 23.33 -58.77
N THR A 1209 64.31 24.07 -59.87
CA THR A 1209 64.94 23.61 -61.13
C THR A 1209 66.27 24.33 -61.43
N ARG A 1210 67.19 23.72 -62.17
CA ARG A 1210 68.39 24.38 -62.73
C ARG A 1210 68.20 24.88 -64.18
N GLY A 1211 67.06 24.61 -64.80
CA GLY A 1211 66.76 25.09 -66.14
C GLY A 1211 65.49 24.51 -66.73
N LEU A 1212 65.28 23.19 -66.65
CA LEU A 1212 64.06 22.54 -67.13
C LEU A 1212 63.18 22.09 -65.97
N THR A 1213 61.90 22.44 -65.96
CA THR A 1213 60.90 21.89 -65.03
C THR A 1213 59.70 21.37 -65.83
N GLN A 1214 58.91 20.47 -65.26
CA GLN A 1214 57.77 19.87 -65.94
C GLN A 1214 56.48 20.17 -65.19
N LEU A 1215 55.48 20.65 -65.91
CA LEU A 1215 54.11 20.75 -65.43
C LEU A 1215 53.38 19.46 -65.80
N ARG A 1216 53.01 18.67 -64.79
CA ARG A 1216 52.17 17.48 -64.95
C ARG A 1216 50.74 17.84 -64.60
N LEU A 1217 49.81 17.55 -65.52
CA LEU A 1217 48.37 17.70 -65.34
C LEU A 1217 47.72 16.32 -65.31
N THR A 1218 46.82 16.08 -64.36
CA THR A 1218 46.03 14.84 -64.23
C THR A 1218 44.54 15.20 -64.06
N GLY A 1219 43.65 14.63 -64.89
CA GLY A 1219 42.21 14.90 -64.86
C GLY A 1219 41.63 15.40 -66.19
N ASP A 1220 40.30 15.39 -66.27
CA ASP A 1220 39.52 15.71 -67.49
C ASP A 1220 39.31 17.22 -67.67
N LEU A 1221 40.40 17.94 -67.96
CA LEU A 1221 40.28 19.28 -68.53
C LEU A 1221 39.99 19.20 -70.03
N THR A 1222 39.30 20.20 -70.56
CA THR A 1222 39.09 20.39 -72.01
C THR A 1222 39.43 21.83 -72.38
N GLY A 1223 39.92 22.07 -73.60
CA GLY A 1223 40.31 23.40 -74.08
C GLY A 1223 41.82 23.65 -74.14
N GLU A 1224 42.21 24.92 -74.10
CA GLU A 1224 43.61 25.39 -74.19
C GLU A 1224 44.06 25.96 -72.84
N MET A 1225 45.18 25.45 -72.32
CA MET A 1225 45.80 25.89 -71.07
C MET A 1225 46.83 26.97 -71.38
N GLN A 1226 46.64 28.17 -70.83
CA GLN A 1226 47.64 29.24 -70.87
C GLN A 1226 48.48 29.21 -69.59
N VAL A 1227 49.79 29.03 -69.75
CA VAL A 1227 50.75 29.04 -68.64
C VAL A 1227 51.68 30.23 -68.80
N ARG A 1228 51.73 31.12 -67.82
CA ARG A 1228 52.52 32.36 -67.87
C ARG A 1228 53.44 32.44 -66.67
N LEU A 1229 54.71 32.75 -66.90
CA LEU A 1229 55.70 32.96 -65.85
C LEU A 1229 55.91 34.46 -65.63
N PHE A 1230 55.84 34.88 -64.38
CA PHE A 1230 56.05 36.26 -63.95
C PHE A 1230 57.26 36.34 -63.03
N GLY A 1231 58.03 37.43 -63.15
CA GLY A 1231 58.98 37.83 -62.12
C GLY A 1231 58.26 38.26 -60.85
N VAL A 1232 58.97 38.31 -59.72
CA VAL A 1232 58.41 38.78 -58.42
C VAL A 1232 57.88 40.22 -58.46
N ASN A 1233 58.28 41.01 -59.46
CA ASN A 1233 57.78 42.35 -59.72
C ASN A 1233 56.51 42.38 -60.60
N GLY A 1234 55.93 41.21 -60.92
CA GLY A 1234 54.73 41.08 -61.75
C GLY A 1234 54.96 41.21 -63.26
N GLN A 1235 56.20 41.38 -63.72
CA GLN A 1235 56.51 41.41 -65.15
C GLN A 1235 56.41 40.01 -65.75
N GLN A 1236 55.63 39.84 -66.81
CA GLN A 1236 55.56 38.57 -67.54
C GLN A 1236 56.91 38.32 -68.27
N LEU A 1237 57.53 37.18 -67.99
CA LEU A 1237 58.85 36.82 -68.52
C LEU A 1237 58.76 35.79 -69.64
N GLN A 1238 57.88 34.79 -69.49
CA GLN A 1238 57.66 33.74 -70.48
C GLN A 1238 56.20 33.30 -70.48
N GLN A 1239 55.77 32.68 -71.58
CA GLN A 1239 54.44 32.08 -71.69
C GLN A 1239 54.48 30.83 -72.56
N TRP A 1240 53.60 29.90 -72.24
CA TRP A 1240 53.37 28.66 -72.97
C TRP A 1240 51.87 28.42 -73.15
N GLN A 1241 51.55 27.68 -74.21
CA GLN A 1241 50.22 27.20 -74.50
C GLN A 1241 50.28 25.70 -74.71
N PHE A 1242 49.40 24.97 -74.03
CA PHE A 1242 49.30 23.53 -74.09
C PHE A 1242 47.84 23.13 -74.26
N PRO A 1243 47.54 22.00 -74.93
CA PRO A 1243 46.20 21.41 -74.83
C PRO A 1243 45.91 21.10 -73.36
N ALA A 1244 44.77 21.54 -72.84
CA ALA A 1244 44.37 21.30 -71.46
C ALA A 1244 43.87 19.86 -71.30
N ARG A 1245 44.76 18.88 -71.46
CA ARG A 1245 44.50 17.44 -71.28
C ARG A 1245 45.59 16.80 -70.44
N GLU A 1246 45.32 15.63 -69.87
CA GLU A 1246 46.29 14.85 -69.11
C GLU A 1246 47.60 14.68 -69.90
N GLY A 1247 48.71 15.05 -69.26
CA GLY A 1247 50.00 15.10 -69.91
C GLY A 1247 51.07 15.80 -69.08
N THR A 1248 52.32 15.64 -69.51
CA THR A 1248 53.48 16.30 -68.90
C THR A 1248 54.10 17.25 -69.91
N TYR A 1249 54.23 18.52 -69.52
CA TYR A 1249 54.66 19.61 -70.40
C TYR A 1249 55.94 20.24 -69.86
N ALA A 1250 56.98 20.29 -70.69
CA ALA A 1250 58.28 20.86 -70.30
C ALA A 1250 58.26 22.40 -70.37
N LEU A 1251 58.69 23.04 -69.30
CA LEU A 1251 58.92 24.47 -69.18
C LEU A 1251 60.43 24.72 -69.10
N ASP A 1252 60.99 25.33 -70.15
CA ASP A 1252 62.41 25.69 -70.19
C ASP A 1252 62.63 27.14 -69.70
N VAL A 1253 63.25 27.24 -68.54
CA VAL A 1253 63.60 28.48 -67.83
C VAL A 1253 65.12 28.65 -67.70
N SER A 1254 65.92 27.94 -68.50
CA SER A 1254 67.39 27.91 -68.43
C SER A 1254 68.03 29.29 -68.62
N GLU A 1255 67.47 30.10 -69.52
CA GLU A 1255 67.88 31.48 -69.84
C GLU A 1255 67.50 32.52 -68.76
N LEU A 1256 66.72 32.14 -67.74
CA LEU A 1256 66.36 33.06 -66.64
C LEU A 1256 67.43 33.07 -65.54
N PRO A 1257 67.71 34.21 -64.88
CA PRO A 1257 68.61 34.25 -63.72
C PRO A 1257 68.15 33.36 -62.56
N ALA A 1258 69.06 32.93 -61.68
CA ALA A 1258 68.67 32.22 -60.46
C ALA A 1258 67.79 33.12 -59.57
N GLY A 1259 66.60 32.63 -59.20
CA GLY A 1259 65.59 33.43 -58.51
C GLY A 1259 64.25 32.70 -58.32
N VAL A 1260 63.29 33.42 -57.72
CA VAL A 1260 61.91 32.96 -57.51
C VAL A 1260 61.01 33.62 -58.55
N TYR A 1261 60.05 32.87 -59.07
CA TYR A 1261 59.10 33.28 -60.10
C TYR A 1261 57.69 32.81 -59.73
N LEU A 1262 56.67 33.46 -60.30
CA LEU A 1262 55.26 33.06 -60.16
C LEU A 1262 54.77 32.48 -61.48
N LEU A 1263 54.29 31.24 -61.46
CA LEU A 1263 53.72 30.54 -62.59
C LEU A 1263 52.20 30.56 -62.47
N SER A 1264 51.51 31.23 -63.38
CA SER A 1264 50.06 31.29 -63.46
C SER A 1264 49.54 30.40 -64.57
N MET A 1265 48.50 29.61 -64.29
CA MET A 1265 47.85 28.69 -65.21
C MET A 1265 46.38 29.05 -65.32
N LYS A 1266 45.85 29.14 -66.55
CA LYS A 1266 44.46 29.50 -66.79
C LYS A 1266 43.86 28.66 -67.91
N ASN A 1267 42.67 28.13 -67.68
CA ASN A 1267 41.81 27.50 -68.69
C ASN A 1267 40.37 28.04 -68.54
N GLY A 1268 39.91 28.83 -69.51
CA GLY A 1268 38.58 29.45 -69.48
C GLY A 1268 38.36 30.33 -68.23
N GLN A 1269 37.38 29.93 -67.40
CA GLN A 1269 36.96 30.61 -66.17
C GLN A 1269 37.79 30.22 -64.93
N ALA A 1270 38.61 29.16 -65.00
CA ALA A 1270 39.40 28.66 -63.87
C ALA A 1270 40.88 29.06 -63.95
N SER A 1271 41.49 29.38 -62.80
CA SER A 1271 42.90 29.77 -62.71
C SER A 1271 43.59 29.26 -61.44
N ALA A 1272 44.88 28.93 -61.54
CA ALA A 1272 45.74 28.59 -60.41
C ALA A 1272 47.09 29.30 -60.55
N THR A 1273 47.75 29.63 -59.43
CA THR A 1273 49.07 30.27 -59.43
C THR A 1273 50.00 29.60 -58.43
N THR A 1274 51.24 29.34 -58.82
CA THR A 1274 52.24 28.67 -57.97
C THR A 1274 53.62 29.31 -58.06
N ARG A 1275 54.50 28.98 -57.12
CA ARG A 1275 55.86 29.48 -57.06
C ARG A 1275 56.83 28.53 -57.77
N LEU A 1276 57.62 29.05 -58.73
CA LEU A 1276 58.71 28.34 -59.40
C LEU A 1276 60.06 28.90 -58.92
N VAL A 1277 60.99 28.03 -58.51
CA VAL A 1277 62.33 28.42 -58.04
C VAL A 1277 63.39 27.93 -59.02
N ARG A 1278 64.21 28.83 -59.55
CA ARG A 1278 65.36 28.51 -60.43
C ARG A 1278 66.68 28.67 -59.67
N LEU A 1279 67.43 27.58 -59.54
CA LEU A 1279 68.76 27.52 -58.90
C LEU A 1279 69.85 27.86 -59.91
N ARG A 1280 71.05 28.24 -59.44
CA ARG A 1280 72.19 28.62 -60.28
C ARG A 1280 72.59 27.56 -61.30
#